data_AF-A0A2N1JF03-F1
#
_entry.id   AF-A0A2N1JF03-F1
#
_cell.length_a   1.000
_cell.length_b   1.000
_cell.length_c   1.000
_cell.angle_alpha   90.00
_cell.angle_beta   90.00
_cell.angle_gamma   90.00
#
_symmetry.space_group_name_H-M   'P 1'
#
loop_
_entity.id
_entity.type
_entity.pdbx_description
1 polymer ?
#
loop_
_entity_poly.entity_id
_entity_poly.type
_entity_poly.pdbx_seq_one_letter_code
_entity_poly.pdbx_strand_id
1 'polypeptide(L)'
;MGDTLAVHALQDAARAEYDVIIIGAGVMGASLAAALGHAGRRVVLIERDLSEPDRIVGELLQPGGVRALQLMGLATSLENIDAIPVQGYRIFLGNESVEIKYPSLPELPARYGRSEPLGKDDKYQGRSFHYGRFVMKLRALARASPNVTIVQATAQDLVHGVDHAVVGVHATDGGNQYTLRGSVTVIADGCNSKYRKLYGGKHMPIVRSHQVGLLLPPDVAISKEHGHVILSKDTTCGADGKHVRTIGPVLVYQIGSDATRILVDTPGPTLPSQTNGDLQRYLVEDVAPRLPGKIGTALAEKVKSGVRPRTMQSSYLPPSVQGQRLCQKGLILAGDAMNMRHPLTGGGMTVALWDAIFLTHILGDGSWTPLQGMPNAFSVSKAARTLTDWNAIQPALRTWHWQRKRLSSVINILAQALYSLFGTPDDNLVILRKGCFRYFERGGACVRDPISFLGGIAPDPMLLVYHFFAVAVYAVLLLFRGELDKDNHARPPLHAYPALLFRAIVVLYTACVVILPVIFAELRGNLVEHSLGEMHTQKRILSVVFAAVVLALALLSKIQNAAVRSPEYAKDPKNPYEVYAQWAAHKDHQMITLPNSKEKGFTEIYKNAAFPELSKLEKPYELFKKVVAETPDANCFGHRPWDEAKGDLANHFVWRSYAQVDAEATALGSAASYWLEQGLLKPRHTKDGTASEPGLTNFIIGFWGPNRPEAAVLSLAAAAYSRVTVGLYDNYDAGISCYILKHSAARILCTTSSYVPIVLRNAEKLPALKVIIVVDRPGPAKMALGELQKIQLIREWAAMQDIHVFGYNEAVETGLANLRPSNPPTSPDFVMALCYTSGTTGLPKAAMITDRMSACGVSGIKLINPDDKLVTLSYLPLAHILERGWEAFILCSGGAVGYYSGDITRLPEDLQILKPSALPAVPRVLNRIAGQIEAQMAGGGLKAVLLRNAINAKIRNYEATGTITHAFWDRLVFRKVRAMLGGNIRVMITGSAPCRPDVLRLLRLALCCDIREAYGQTENGAYATYMIPNDAILGNVGPVNPGIELRLRDQPELGYSSEDKPYPRGEILFRGDAVFPGYAGDPAKTAETLLPGADGRGNWLLTGDVGQIDEYGHVKIIDRVKNLIKLAQGEYVAIERVENVFGSHPIAQQMWLYGDSFQPHLVAICVPEHEPFAQFASNVLRKQIAPTDLNALNEAAKNDAVIEALLREFIALGKRQGLGTLEQMRALQIRMDPFSTENGLMTPTMKVKRQEAAKLLKGDLELLYKIAPYDLNKVQVSKA
;
A
#
# COMPACT_ATOMS: atom_id res chain seq x y z
N MET A 1 26.13 -59.11 30.42
CA MET A 1 25.83 -58.07 31.44
C MET A 1 24.73 -57.08 31.03
N GLY A 2 24.10 -57.20 29.85
CA GLY A 2 23.03 -56.28 29.41
C GLY A 2 21.61 -56.65 29.90
N ASP A 3 21.28 -57.94 29.99
CA ASP A 3 19.91 -58.37 30.33
C ASP A 3 19.54 -58.20 31.81
N THR A 4 20.52 -58.26 32.72
CA THR A 4 20.27 -58.07 34.16
C THR A 4 20.05 -56.60 34.54
N LEU A 5 20.61 -55.65 33.78
CA LEU A 5 20.40 -54.21 34.00
C LEU A 5 19.02 -53.72 33.51
N ALA A 6 18.44 -54.38 32.50
CA ALA A 6 17.14 -54.01 31.94
C ALA A 6 15.96 -54.39 32.86
N VAL A 7 16.02 -55.55 33.53
CA VAL A 7 14.96 -56.04 34.44
C VAL A 7 14.86 -55.18 35.70
N HIS A 8 16.00 -54.71 36.25
CA HIS A 8 16.01 -53.78 37.38
C HIS A 8 15.44 -52.41 37.01
N ALA A 9 15.74 -51.88 35.82
CA ALA A 9 15.29 -50.56 35.40
C ALA A 9 13.76 -50.42 35.30
N LEU A 10 13.05 -51.46 34.84
CA LEU A 10 11.58 -51.44 34.74
C LEU A 10 10.91 -51.66 36.10
N GLN A 11 11.52 -52.47 36.97
CA GLN A 11 11.05 -52.69 38.34
C GLN A 11 11.23 -51.45 39.23
N ASP A 12 12.34 -50.72 39.05
CA ASP A 12 12.60 -49.44 39.71
C ASP A 12 11.71 -48.33 39.16
N ALA A 13 11.47 -48.31 37.84
CA ALA A 13 10.51 -47.39 37.23
C ALA A 13 9.07 -47.63 37.73
N ALA A 14 8.65 -48.88 37.92
CA ALA A 14 7.33 -49.20 38.46
C ALA A 14 7.10 -48.77 39.92
N ARG A 15 8.18 -48.50 40.67
CA ARG A 15 8.14 -47.99 42.05
C ARG A 15 8.17 -46.45 42.12
N ALA A 16 8.42 -45.78 41.00
CA ALA A 16 8.52 -44.32 40.91
C ALA A 16 7.20 -43.69 40.42
N GLU A 17 6.93 -42.46 40.85
CA GLU A 17 5.84 -41.63 40.29
C GLU A 17 6.39 -40.69 39.22
N TYR A 18 5.74 -40.67 38.06
CA TYR A 18 6.11 -39.79 36.95
C TYR A 18 5.08 -38.69 36.73
N ASP A 19 5.51 -37.55 36.20
CA ASP A 19 4.62 -36.48 35.78
C ASP A 19 4.03 -36.78 34.41
N VAL A 20 4.87 -37.28 33.49
CA VAL A 20 4.50 -37.58 32.10
C VAL A 20 5.03 -38.95 31.69
N ILE A 21 4.16 -39.78 31.11
CA ILE A 21 4.53 -41.03 30.43
C ILE A 21 4.52 -40.76 28.92
N ILE A 22 5.56 -41.16 28.20
CA ILE A 22 5.62 -41.05 26.73
C ILE A 22 5.80 -42.46 26.15
N ILE A 23 4.90 -42.87 25.26
CA ILE A 23 4.99 -44.14 24.54
C ILE A 23 5.54 -43.88 23.14
N GLY A 24 6.68 -44.48 22.81
CA GLY A 24 7.40 -44.35 21.54
C GLY A 24 8.61 -43.41 21.64
N ALA A 25 9.82 -43.93 21.47
CA ALA A 25 11.09 -43.19 21.50
C ALA A 25 11.63 -42.89 20.09
N GLY A 26 10.74 -42.56 19.15
CA GLY A 26 11.10 -41.98 17.85
C GLY A 26 11.40 -40.47 17.95
N VAL A 27 11.45 -39.79 16.81
CA VAL A 27 11.80 -38.34 16.74
C VAL A 27 10.94 -37.47 17.66
N MET A 28 9.61 -37.66 17.64
CA MET A 28 8.67 -36.90 18.48
C MET A 28 8.89 -37.18 19.98
N GLY A 29 8.84 -38.46 20.38
CA GLY A 29 8.84 -38.85 21.78
C GLY A 29 10.18 -38.65 22.48
N ALA A 30 11.30 -38.95 21.81
CA ALA A 30 12.63 -38.70 22.37
C ALA A 30 12.90 -37.20 22.56
N SER A 31 12.52 -36.37 21.58
CA SER A 31 12.69 -34.91 21.68
C SER A 31 11.81 -34.31 22.76
N LEU A 32 10.54 -34.74 22.86
CA LEU A 32 9.62 -34.28 23.89
C LEU A 32 10.08 -34.70 25.29
N ALA A 33 10.57 -35.93 25.46
CA ALA A 33 11.07 -36.42 26.74
C ALA A 33 12.25 -35.57 27.24
N ALA A 34 13.24 -35.34 26.37
CA ALA A 34 14.40 -34.52 26.70
C ALA A 34 14.00 -33.08 27.08
N ALA A 35 13.13 -32.46 26.28
CA ALA A 35 12.67 -31.09 26.51
C ALA A 35 11.82 -30.96 27.79
N LEU A 36 10.98 -31.94 28.11
CA LEU A 36 10.20 -31.96 29.35
C LEU A 36 11.05 -32.22 30.59
N GLY A 37 12.05 -33.10 30.50
CA GLY A 37 13.03 -33.31 31.56
C GLY A 37 13.79 -32.03 31.90
N HIS A 38 14.21 -31.29 30.87
CA HIS A 38 14.81 -29.97 31.03
C HIS A 38 13.82 -28.93 31.60
N ALA A 39 12.53 -29.02 31.26
CA ALA A 39 11.44 -28.21 31.82
C ALA A 39 10.93 -28.71 33.20
N GLY A 40 11.79 -29.39 33.97
CA GLY A 40 11.55 -29.78 35.36
C GLY A 40 10.62 -30.98 35.58
N ARG A 41 10.21 -31.71 34.54
CA ARG A 41 9.28 -32.86 34.68
C ARG A 41 9.99 -34.20 34.83
N ARG A 42 9.45 -35.05 35.69
CA ARG A 42 9.79 -36.48 35.74
C ARG A 42 9.08 -37.22 34.61
N VAL A 43 9.86 -37.72 33.66
CA VAL A 43 9.34 -38.35 32.43
C VAL A 43 9.80 -39.80 32.36
N VAL A 44 8.88 -40.72 32.05
CA VAL A 44 9.24 -42.07 31.61
C VAL A 44 8.93 -42.23 30.12
N LEU A 45 9.95 -42.59 29.35
CA LEU A 45 9.89 -42.84 27.92
C LEU A 45 9.96 -44.34 27.66
N ILE A 46 8.88 -44.90 27.11
CA ILE A 46 8.71 -46.34 26.85
C ILE A 46 8.91 -46.61 25.36
N GLU A 47 9.76 -47.56 25.02
CA GLU A 47 9.95 -48.01 23.64
C GLU A 47 10.02 -49.53 23.58
N ARG A 48 9.40 -50.13 22.57
CA ARG A 48 9.39 -51.59 22.41
C ARG A 48 10.79 -52.13 22.11
N ASP A 49 11.54 -51.38 21.30
CA ASP A 49 12.86 -51.77 20.83
C ASP A 49 13.80 -50.55 20.78
N LEU A 50 14.81 -50.55 21.66
CA LEU A 50 15.82 -49.49 21.74
C LEU A 50 17.00 -49.70 20.78
N SER A 51 17.02 -50.78 19.99
CA SER A 51 18.02 -50.96 18.93
C SER A 51 17.92 -49.85 17.88
N GLU A 52 18.99 -49.69 17.09
CA GLU A 52 19.04 -48.67 16.04
C GLU A 52 17.96 -48.95 14.98
N PRO A 53 17.03 -48.00 14.73
CA PRO A 53 15.95 -48.25 13.80
C PRO A 53 16.41 -48.20 12.34
N ASP A 54 16.20 -49.29 11.62
CA ASP A 54 16.42 -49.37 10.17
C ASP A 54 15.20 -48.84 9.38
N ARG A 55 15.14 -47.52 9.19
CA ARG A 55 14.07 -46.81 8.47
C ARG A 55 14.63 -45.99 7.31
N ILE A 56 13.97 -46.05 6.14
CA ILE A 56 14.39 -45.35 4.91
C ILE A 56 13.70 -44.00 4.65
N VAL A 57 12.81 -43.54 5.54
CA VAL A 57 12.08 -42.27 5.40
C VAL A 57 12.30 -41.44 6.66
N GLY A 58 12.44 -40.12 6.49
CA GLY A 58 12.81 -39.21 7.58
C GLY A 58 14.31 -38.98 7.70
N GLU A 59 15.04 -39.10 6.59
CA GLU A 59 16.50 -38.92 6.53
C GLU A 59 16.92 -37.51 6.05
N LEU A 60 15.95 -36.61 5.84
CA LEU A 60 16.19 -35.22 5.45
C LEU A 60 15.32 -34.30 6.32
N LEU A 61 15.97 -33.54 7.20
CA LEU A 61 15.39 -32.57 8.11
C LEU A 61 15.44 -31.17 7.51
N GLN A 62 14.27 -30.54 7.39
CA GLN A 62 14.14 -29.17 6.88
C GLN A 62 14.72 -28.13 7.85
N PRO A 63 15.13 -26.93 7.38
CA PRO A 63 15.67 -25.87 8.23
C PRO A 63 14.78 -25.50 9.44
N GLY A 64 13.45 -25.45 9.25
CA GLY A 64 12.51 -25.19 10.34
C GLY A 64 12.50 -26.29 11.42
N GLY A 65 12.92 -27.51 11.08
CA GLY A 65 13.09 -28.62 12.03
C GLY A 65 14.43 -28.56 12.76
N VAL A 66 15.51 -28.20 12.05
CA VAL A 66 16.82 -27.90 12.68
C VAL A 66 16.65 -26.80 13.74
N ARG A 67 15.87 -25.77 13.40
CA ARG A 67 15.51 -24.70 14.32
C ARG A 67 14.76 -25.19 15.55
N ALA A 68 13.80 -26.10 15.38
CA ALA A 68 13.07 -26.65 16.50
C ALA A 68 13.99 -27.42 17.48
N LEU A 69 14.98 -28.16 16.96
CA LEU A 69 16.00 -28.80 17.79
C LEU A 69 16.84 -27.79 18.55
N GLN A 70 17.26 -26.68 17.92
CA GLN A 70 18.01 -25.61 18.60
C GLN A 70 17.23 -25.02 19.78
N LEU A 71 15.94 -24.73 19.59
CA LEU A 71 15.06 -24.18 20.63
C LEU A 71 14.88 -25.12 21.82
N MET A 72 14.92 -26.43 21.58
CA MET A 72 14.84 -27.43 22.64
C MET A 72 16.20 -27.78 23.26
N GLY A 73 17.31 -27.17 22.80
CA GLY A 73 18.66 -27.50 23.25
C GLY A 73 19.19 -28.83 22.69
N LEU A 74 18.60 -29.35 21.61
CA LEU A 74 18.89 -30.66 21.01
C LEU A 74 19.67 -30.58 19.69
N ALA A 75 20.23 -29.43 19.33
CA ALA A 75 20.94 -29.25 18.05
C ALA A 75 22.14 -30.20 17.87
N THR A 76 22.80 -30.58 18.96
CA THR A 76 23.91 -31.56 18.99
C THR A 76 23.47 -32.96 18.56
N SER A 77 22.17 -33.21 18.41
CA SER A 77 21.65 -34.44 17.80
C SER A 77 22.03 -34.62 16.33
N LEU A 78 22.44 -33.52 15.67
CA LEU A 78 22.87 -33.51 14.27
C LEU A 78 24.39 -33.62 14.11
N GLU A 79 25.13 -33.69 15.21
CA GLU A 79 26.59 -33.71 15.23
C GLU A 79 27.11 -35.13 15.49
N ASN A 80 28.25 -35.48 14.87
CA ASN A 80 28.91 -36.79 15.02
C ASN A 80 28.03 -37.99 14.61
N ILE A 81 27.16 -37.81 13.61
CA ILE A 81 26.31 -38.88 13.03
C ILE A 81 26.50 -39.04 11.52
N ASP A 82 27.56 -38.45 10.96
CA ASP A 82 27.80 -38.36 9.51
C ASP A 82 26.67 -37.63 8.76
N ALA A 83 26.11 -36.59 9.39
CA ALA A 83 25.06 -35.78 8.77
C ALA A 83 25.64 -34.84 7.70
N ILE A 84 24.92 -34.68 6.60
CA ILE A 84 25.28 -33.81 5.48
C ILE A 84 24.44 -32.52 5.54
N PRO A 85 25.03 -31.33 5.40
CA PRO A 85 24.28 -30.09 5.24
C PRO A 85 23.47 -30.11 3.94
N VAL A 86 22.25 -29.58 3.97
CA VAL A 86 21.39 -29.47 2.79
C VAL A 86 21.03 -28.01 2.56
N GLN A 87 21.45 -27.46 1.41
CA GLN A 87 21.27 -26.05 1.05
C GLN A 87 20.00 -25.80 0.21
N GLY A 88 19.37 -26.85 -0.30
CA GLY A 88 18.16 -26.71 -1.12
C GLY A 88 17.86 -27.97 -1.92
N TYR A 89 17.19 -27.79 -3.05
CA TYR A 89 16.79 -28.84 -3.98
C TYR A 89 17.19 -28.54 -5.41
N ARG A 90 17.42 -29.61 -6.18
CA ARG A 90 17.46 -29.57 -7.64
C ARG A 90 16.30 -30.40 -8.19
N ILE A 91 15.42 -29.76 -8.95
CA ILE A 91 14.24 -30.42 -9.54
C ILE A 91 14.58 -30.78 -10.99
N PHE A 92 14.32 -32.02 -11.39
CA PHE A 92 14.49 -32.53 -12.75
C PHE A 92 13.13 -32.80 -13.39
N LEU A 93 12.99 -32.41 -14.65
CA LEU A 93 11.85 -32.75 -15.50
C LEU A 93 12.39 -33.27 -16.83
N GLY A 94 12.51 -34.58 -16.97
CA GLY A 94 13.29 -35.21 -18.04
C GLY A 94 14.76 -34.77 -17.97
N ASN A 95 15.29 -34.23 -19.09
CA ASN A 95 16.68 -33.76 -19.16
C ASN A 95 16.89 -32.32 -18.63
N GLU A 96 15.82 -31.60 -18.30
CA GLU A 96 15.90 -30.24 -17.77
C GLU A 96 16.04 -30.25 -16.25
N SER A 97 16.78 -29.30 -15.68
CA SER A 97 16.87 -29.13 -14.23
C SER A 97 16.86 -27.68 -13.78
N VAL A 98 16.26 -27.42 -12.61
CA VAL A 98 16.25 -26.11 -11.95
C VAL A 98 16.74 -26.27 -10.50
N GLU A 99 17.61 -25.36 -10.07
CA GLU A 99 18.16 -25.32 -8.71
C GLU A 99 17.38 -24.33 -7.85
N ILE A 100 17.05 -24.75 -6.62
CA ILE A 100 16.22 -24.03 -5.67
C ILE A 100 16.93 -24.04 -4.32
N LYS A 101 17.46 -22.90 -3.90
CA LYS A 101 18.18 -22.76 -2.61
C LYS A 101 17.25 -22.33 -1.50
N TYR A 102 17.51 -22.75 -0.26
CA TYR A 102 16.88 -22.15 0.91
C TYR A 102 17.30 -20.66 0.99
N PRO A 103 16.39 -19.77 1.39
CA PRO A 103 16.68 -18.34 1.45
C PRO A 103 17.70 -18.01 2.54
N SER A 104 18.31 -16.84 2.46
CA SER A 104 19.01 -16.21 3.60
C SER A 104 18.06 -15.29 4.39
N LEU A 105 18.42 -14.90 5.62
CA LEU A 105 17.59 -14.00 6.44
C LEU A 105 17.32 -12.64 5.76
N PRO A 106 18.29 -11.95 5.14
CA PRO A 106 18.04 -10.69 4.43
C PRO A 106 17.12 -10.82 3.21
N GLU A 107 17.00 -12.01 2.62
CA GLU A 107 16.11 -12.25 1.48
C GLU A 107 14.64 -12.36 1.89
N LEU A 108 14.35 -12.62 3.18
CA LEU A 108 13.00 -12.77 3.69
C LEU A 108 12.43 -11.41 4.14
N PRO A 109 11.22 -11.03 3.66
CA PRO A 109 10.49 -9.87 4.15
C PRO A 109 10.38 -9.82 5.68
N ALA A 110 10.53 -8.62 6.25
CA ALA A 110 10.49 -8.38 7.70
C ALA A 110 9.22 -8.93 8.41
N ARG A 111 8.09 -9.03 7.69
CA ARG A 111 6.83 -9.59 8.20
C ARG A 111 6.91 -11.06 8.64
N TYR A 112 7.93 -11.80 8.18
CA TYR A 112 8.17 -13.17 8.62
C TYR A 112 8.90 -13.24 9.99
N GLY A 113 9.38 -12.10 10.48
CA GLY A 113 10.11 -11.96 11.75
C GLY A 113 11.60 -12.36 11.63
N ARG A 114 12.38 -12.05 12.68
CA ARG A 114 13.72 -12.63 12.87
C ARG A 114 13.61 -13.94 13.65
N SER A 115 14.16 -15.03 13.12
CA SER A 115 14.26 -16.30 13.84
C SER A 115 15.69 -16.54 14.33
N GLU A 116 16.07 -15.92 15.44
CA GLU A 116 17.43 -16.03 16.02
C GLU A 116 17.54 -17.14 17.07
N PRO A 117 18.63 -17.93 17.15
CA PRO A 117 19.78 -17.94 16.23
C PRO A 117 19.60 -18.80 14.97
N LEU A 118 20.22 -18.36 13.89
CA LEU A 118 20.43 -19.12 12.66
C LEU A 118 21.61 -20.10 12.85
N GLY A 119 21.93 -20.93 11.85
CA GLY A 119 23.11 -21.81 11.90
C GLY A 119 24.43 -21.03 12.07
N LYS A 120 25.57 -21.73 12.19
CA LYS A 120 26.91 -21.12 12.40
C LYS A 120 27.29 -19.97 11.42
N ASP A 121 26.63 -19.89 10.26
CA ASP A 121 26.88 -18.88 9.19
C ASP A 121 25.67 -17.98 8.87
N ASP A 122 24.68 -17.86 9.77
CA ASP A 122 23.47 -17.05 9.56
C ASP A 122 22.63 -17.40 8.31
N LYS A 123 22.70 -18.66 7.86
CA LYS A 123 21.94 -19.19 6.71
C LYS A 123 20.98 -20.29 7.14
N TYR A 124 19.79 -20.31 6.53
CA TYR A 124 18.88 -21.44 6.66
C TYR A 124 19.46 -22.65 5.92
N GLN A 125 19.59 -23.76 6.64
CA GLN A 125 20.11 -25.01 6.09
C GLN A 125 19.41 -26.20 6.72
N GLY A 126 19.12 -27.21 5.91
CA GLY A 126 18.63 -28.51 6.36
C GLY A 126 19.79 -29.43 6.75
N ARG A 127 19.43 -30.64 7.18
CA ARG A 127 20.39 -31.72 7.47
C ARG A 127 19.83 -33.04 6.95
N SER A 128 20.64 -33.80 6.23
CA SER A 128 20.33 -35.19 5.91
C SER A 128 21.26 -36.13 6.66
N PHE A 129 20.77 -37.33 6.97
CA PHE A 129 21.47 -38.28 7.85
C PHE A 129 20.87 -39.68 7.73
N HIS A 130 21.61 -40.69 8.18
CA HIS A 130 21.04 -42.00 8.49
C HIS A 130 20.02 -41.87 9.63
N TYR A 131 18.76 -42.27 9.40
CA TYR A 131 17.66 -42.12 10.36
C TYR A 131 17.97 -42.79 11.71
N GLY A 132 18.53 -44.00 11.66
CA GLY A 132 18.91 -44.78 12.84
C GLY A 132 19.83 -44.01 13.77
N ARG A 133 20.98 -43.57 13.26
CA ARG A 133 21.97 -42.75 13.97
C ARG A 133 21.36 -41.49 14.60
N PHE A 134 20.50 -40.77 13.87
CA PHE A 134 19.83 -39.57 14.40
C PHE A 134 18.90 -39.89 15.58
N VAL A 135 18.06 -40.92 15.46
CA VAL A 135 17.17 -41.34 16.56
C VAL A 135 17.97 -41.83 17.76
N MET A 136 19.06 -42.58 17.55
CA MET A 136 19.93 -43.02 18.64
C MET A 136 20.58 -41.85 19.37
N LYS A 137 20.98 -40.80 18.64
CA LYS A 137 21.50 -39.57 19.23
C LYS A 137 20.44 -38.81 20.02
N LEU A 138 19.21 -38.70 19.53
CA LEU A 138 18.08 -38.13 20.29
C LEU A 138 17.78 -38.93 21.56
N ARG A 139 17.77 -40.27 21.49
CA ARG A 139 17.59 -41.16 22.65
C ARG A 139 18.72 -40.97 23.67
N ALA A 140 19.96 -40.79 23.22
CA ALA A 140 21.09 -40.52 24.09
C ALA A 140 20.94 -39.17 24.82
N LEU A 141 20.51 -38.11 24.12
CA LEU A 141 20.23 -36.81 24.73
C LEU A 141 19.06 -36.87 25.71
N ALA A 142 17.99 -37.61 25.39
CA ALA A 142 16.90 -37.86 26.31
C ALA A 142 17.37 -38.60 27.57
N ARG A 143 18.23 -39.62 27.43
CA ARG A 143 18.81 -40.35 28.57
C ARG A 143 19.73 -39.47 29.43
N ALA A 144 20.46 -38.54 28.80
CA ALA A 144 21.33 -37.59 29.50
C ALA A 144 20.57 -36.43 30.16
N SER A 145 19.29 -36.24 29.82
CA SER A 145 18.47 -35.17 30.39
C SER A 145 18.11 -35.50 31.84
N PRO A 146 18.18 -34.52 32.76
CA PRO A 146 17.75 -34.74 34.13
C PRO A 146 16.26 -35.13 34.15
N ASN A 147 15.87 -36.00 35.09
CA ASN A 147 14.49 -36.43 35.31
C ASN A 147 13.86 -37.31 34.21
N VAL A 148 14.62 -37.81 33.24
CA VAL A 148 14.11 -38.72 32.19
C VAL A 148 14.58 -40.17 32.44
N THR A 149 13.62 -41.10 32.50
CA THR A 149 13.88 -42.55 32.52
C THR A 149 13.47 -43.17 31.19
N ILE A 150 14.37 -43.89 30.51
CA ILE A 150 14.04 -44.62 29.28
C ILE A 150 13.98 -46.11 29.58
N VAL A 151 12.87 -46.76 29.21
CA VAL A 151 12.65 -48.19 29.42
C VAL A 151 12.34 -48.91 28.10
N GLN A 152 12.96 -50.08 27.92
CA GLN A 152 12.60 -50.97 26.82
C GLN A 152 11.44 -51.87 27.26
N ALA A 153 10.22 -51.54 26.85
CA ALA A 153 9.02 -52.30 27.17
C ALA A 153 7.92 -52.05 26.14
N THR A 154 6.99 -52.99 26.01
CA THR A 154 5.80 -52.86 25.17
C THR A 154 4.62 -52.38 26.01
N ALA A 155 4.06 -51.22 25.68
CA ALA A 155 2.81 -50.74 26.28
C ALA A 155 1.62 -51.59 25.80
N GLN A 156 0.99 -52.32 26.73
CA GLN A 156 -0.13 -53.21 26.47
C GLN A 156 -1.47 -52.49 26.60
N ASP A 157 -1.74 -51.86 27.74
CA ASP A 157 -3.03 -51.22 28.02
C ASP A 157 -2.86 -49.93 28.82
N LEU A 158 -3.87 -49.07 28.79
CA LEU A 158 -3.92 -47.84 29.59
C LEU A 158 -4.55 -48.12 30.96
N VAL A 159 -4.03 -47.47 32.00
CA VAL A 159 -4.55 -47.56 33.37
C VAL A 159 -5.52 -46.40 33.59
N HIS A 160 -6.74 -46.71 34.00
CA HIS A 160 -7.78 -45.72 34.25
C HIS A 160 -7.99 -45.49 35.77
N GLY A 161 -8.13 -44.22 36.15
CA GLY A 161 -8.51 -43.79 37.49
C GLY A 161 -10.02 -43.87 37.73
N VAL A 162 -10.44 -43.47 38.94
CA VAL A 162 -11.84 -43.50 39.39
C VAL A 162 -12.75 -42.59 38.56
N ASP A 163 -12.21 -41.51 38.00
CA ASP A 163 -12.91 -40.56 37.12
C ASP A 163 -12.80 -40.91 35.62
N HIS A 164 -12.40 -42.15 35.33
CA HIS A 164 -12.06 -42.68 34.01
C HIS A 164 -10.89 -42.00 33.30
N ALA A 165 -10.13 -41.09 33.94
CA ALA A 165 -8.93 -40.50 33.34
C ALA A 165 -7.78 -41.53 33.23
N VAL A 166 -6.93 -41.38 32.22
CA VAL A 166 -5.72 -42.19 32.07
C VAL A 166 -4.69 -41.69 33.08
N VAL A 167 -4.28 -42.58 33.98
CA VAL A 167 -3.34 -42.29 35.08
C VAL A 167 -2.09 -43.17 35.02
N GLY A 168 -1.91 -43.91 33.94
CA GLY A 168 -0.80 -44.84 33.80
C GLY A 168 -0.89 -45.75 32.58
N VAL A 169 0.08 -46.66 32.47
CA VAL A 169 0.21 -47.64 31.39
C VAL A 169 0.67 -48.98 31.97
N HIS A 170 0.05 -50.07 31.52
CA HIS A 170 0.57 -51.42 31.70
C HIS A 170 1.61 -51.71 30.63
N ALA A 171 2.83 -52.04 31.03
CA ALA A 171 3.94 -52.34 30.14
C ALA A 171 4.51 -53.73 30.42
N THR A 172 5.04 -54.40 29.40
CA THR A 172 5.72 -55.70 29.54
C THR A 172 7.05 -55.72 28.82
N ASP A 173 8.04 -56.39 29.41
CA ASP A 173 9.35 -56.67 28.81
C ASP A 173 9.40 -57.99 28.03
N GLY A 174 8.26 -58.69 27.89
CA GLY A 174 8.17 -60.01 27.25
C GLY A 174 8.17 -61.20 28.22
N GLY A 175 8.32 -60.96 29.53
CA GLY A 175 8.21 -61.99 30.57
C GLY A 175 7.41 -61.56 31.81
N ASN A 176 7.46 -60.28 32.20
CA ASN A 176 6.78 -59.71 33.37
C ASN A 176 5.91 -58.51 32.98
N GLN A 177 4.87 -58.22 33.78
CA GLN A 177 3.96 -57.09 33.58
C GLN A 177 4.16 -56.05 34.69
N TYR A 178 4.32 -54.79 34.30
CA TYR A 178 4.57 -53.66 35.18
C TYR A 178 3.51 -52.58 34.98
N THR A 179 3.22 -51.82 36.03
CA THR A 179 2.28 -50.71 35.98
C THR A 179 3.03 -49.42 36.25
N LEU A 180 3.13 -48.57 35.23
CA LEU A 180 3.76 -47.25 35.34
C LEU A 180 2.66 -46.21 35.55
N ARG A 181 2.81 -45.35 36.56
CA ARG A 181 1.82 -44.32 36.91
C ARG A 181 2.34 -42.92 36.55
N GLY A 182 1.45 -42.08 36.04
CA GLY A 182 1.74 -40.68 35.79
C GLY A 182 0.53 -39.84 35.45
N SER A 183 0.67 -38.52 35.58
CA SER A 183 -0.44 -37.56 35.47
C SER A 183 -0.95 -37.39 34.04
N VAL A 184 -0.05 -37.49 33.05
CA VAL A 184 -0.40 -37.40 31.62
C VAL A 184 0.36 -38.46 30.82
N THR A 185 -0.33 -39.14 29.90
CA THR A 185 0.27 -40.08 28.96
C THR A 185 0.25 -39.52 27.54
N VAL A 186 1.41 -39.45 26.88
CA VAL A 186 1.58 -39.00 25.49
C VAL A 186 1.86 -40.21 24.60
N ILE A 187 1.07 -40.37 23.54
CA ILE A 187 1.21 -41.42 22.53
C ILE A 187 1.97 -40.87 21.32
N ALA A 188 3.18 -41.38 21.10
CA ALA A 188 4.12 -41.00 20.03
C ALA A 188 4.74 -42.23 19.32
N ASP A 189 4.08 -43.39 19.39
CA ASP A 189 4.50 -44.69 18.83
C ASP A 189 4.31 -44.82 17.30
N GLY A 190 3.92 -43.72 16.65
CA GLY A 190 3.96 -43.58 15.21
C GLY A 190 2.76 -44.17 14.48
N CYS A 191 2.99 -44.58 13.23
CA CYS A 191 1.94 -44.77 12.23
C CYS A 191 0.92 -45.88 12.51
N ASN A 192 1.30 -46.86 13.32
CA ASN A 192 0.49 -48.04 13.61
C ASN A 192 -0.13 -48.00 15.02
N SER A 193 -0.15 -46.83 15.65
CA SER A 193 -0.69 -46.66 17.00
C SER A 193 -2.11 -47.20 17.15
N LYS A 194 -2.30 -48.15 18.08
CA LYS A 194 -3.61 -48.75 18.40
C LYS A 194 -4.50 -47.80 19.22
N TYR A 195 -3.92 -46.81 19.89
CA TYR A 195 -4.61 -45.90 20.80
C TYR A 195 -5.44 -44.80 20.11
N ARG A 196 -5.38 -44.69 18.77
CA ARG A 196 -6.10 -43.66 17.99
C ARG A 196 -7.61 -43.68 18.18
N LYS A 197 -8.20 -44.86 18.36
CA LYS A 197 -9.65 -45.03 18.51
C LYS A 197 -10.21 -44.37 19.77
N LEU A 198 -9.37 -44.15 20.78
CA LEU A 198 -9.75 -43.62 22.10
C LEU A 198 -10.12 -42.12 22.11
N TYR A 199 -10.02 -41.44 20.96
CA TYR A 199 -10.28 -40.00 20.81
C TYR A 199 -11.47 -39.66 19.91
N GLY A 200 -12.27 -40.64 19.52
CA GLY A 200 -13.41 -40.42 18.63
C GLY A 200 -13.03 -40.09 17.18
N GLY A 201 -11.79 -40.36 16.77
CA GLY A 201 -11.35 -40.17 15.39
C GLY A 201 -12.06 -41.11 14.42
N LYS A 202 -12.96 -40.59 13.58
CA LYS A 202 -13.61 -41.34 12.48
C LYS A 202 -12.68 -41.67 11.31
N HIS A 203 -11.49 -41.07 11.27
CA HIS A 203 -10.57 -41.15 10.12
C HIS A 203 -9.49 -42.21 10.34
N MET A 204 -9.39 -43.16 9.42
CA MET A 204 -8.31 -44.15 9.35
C MET A 204 -7.20 -43.67 8.40
N PRO A 205 -5.93 -44.05 8.62
CA PRO A 205 -4.86 -43.77 7.67
C PRO A 205 -5.19 -44.32 6.27
N ILE A 206 -5.01 -43.49 5.25
CA ILE A 206 -5.23 -43.88 3.84
C ILE A 206 -3.87 -44.05 3.17
N VAL A 207 -3.56 -45.25 2.69
CA VAL A 207 -2.35 -45.54 1.91
C VAL A 207 -2.56 -45.03 0.48
N ARG A 208 -1.67 -44.13 0.01
CA ARG A 208 -1.72 -43.57 -1.35
C ARG A 208 -0.66 -44.13 -2.29
N SER A 209 0.50 -44.48 -1.75
CA SER A 209 1.64 -45.00 -2.50
C SER A 209 2.61 -45.74 -1.60
N HIS A 210 3.67 -46.27 -2.20
CA HIS A 210 4.75 -46.95 -1.50
C HIS A 210 6.10 -46.34 -1.90
N GLN A 211 6.93 -46.03 -0.90
CA GLN A 211 8.30 -45.55 -1.10
C GLN A 211 9.25 -46.74 -1.12
N VAL A 212 10.02 -46.87 -2.20
CA VAL A 212 10.99 -47.95 -2.42
C VAL A 212 12.39 -47.36 -2.36
N GLY A 213 13.17 -47.74 -1.35
CA GLY A 213 14.46 -47.15 -1.02
C GLY A 213 15.65 -48.08 -1.22
N LEU A 214 16.73 -47.53 -1.79
CA LEU A 214 18.03 -48.17 -1.96
C LEU A 214 19.16 -47.19 -1.57
N LEU A 215 20.34 -47.73 -1.26
CA LEU A 215 21.56 -46.95 -1.07
C LEU A 215 22.43 -47.05 -2.33
N LEU A 216 22.79 -45.89 -2.86
CA LEU A 216 23.68 -45.72 -4.01
C LEU A 216 25.02 -45.13 -3.54
N PRO A 217 26.09 -45.28 -4.34
CA PRO A 217 27.38 -44.62 -4.07
C PRO A 217 27.25 -43.09 -3.89
N PRO A 218 28.15 -42.46 -3.11
CA PRO A 218 28.03 -41.05 -2.74
C PRO A 218 28.23 -40.10 -3.93
N ASP A 219 29.00 -40.51 -4.94
CA ASP A 219 29.31 -39.72 -6.12
C ASP A 219 28.13 -39.62 -7.11
N VAL A 220 27.08 -40.42 -6.92
CA VAL A 220 25.87 -40.43 -7.75
C VAL A 220 25.02 -39.15 -7.58
N ALA A 221 25.17 -38.44 -6.46
CA ALA A 221 24.52 -37.15 -6.25
C ALA A 221 25.02 -36.11 -7.28
N ILE A 222 24.11 -35.57 -8.10
CA ILE A 222 24.44 -34.64 -9.19
C ILE A 222 24.93 -33.30 -8.65
N SER A 223 24.33 -32.84 -7.55
CA SER A 223 24.72 -31.63 -6.83
C SER A 223 24.96 -31.98 -5.36
N LYS A 224 26.17 -31.69 -4.86
CA LYS A 224 26.51 -31.88 -3.45
C LYS A 224 25.61 -31.02 -2.57
N GLU A 225 25.28 -31.50 -1.37
CA GLU A 225 24.50 -30.76 -0.37
C GLU A 225 23.09 -30.33 -0.84
N HIS A 226 22.52 -31.01 -1.84
CA HIS A 226 21.18 -30.74 -2.35
C HIS A 226 20.33 -32.01 -2.38
N GLY A 227 19.03 -31.86 -2.09
CA GLY A 227 18.05 -32.87 -2.43
C GLY A 227 17.72 -32.83 -3.92
N HIS A 228 17.42 -33.97 -4.54
CA HIS A 228 17.05 -34.03 -5.94
C HIS A 228 15.63 -34.57 -6.03
N VAL A 229 14.77 -33.88 -6.77
CA VAL A 229 13.39 -34.30 -7.04
C VAL A 229 13.29 -34.57 -8.53
N ILE A 230 13.12 -35.83 -8.93
CA ILE A 230 13.08 -36.24 -10.32
C ILE A 230 11.63 -36.55 -10.70
N LEU A 231 11.11 -35.81 -11.68
CA LEU A 231 9.74 -35.89 -12.16
C LEU A 231 9.72 -36.55 -13.56
N SER A 232 8.89 -37.58 -13.72
CA SER A 232 8.71 -38.25 -15.02
C SER A 232 7.88 -37.37 -15.98
N LYS A 233 8.24 -37.41 -17.28
CA LYS A 233 7.47 -36.80 -18.38
C LYS A 233 6.35 -37.72 -18.89
N ASP A 234 6.50 -39.04 -18.75
CA ASP A 234 5.70 -40.03 -19.50
C ASP A 234 5.11 -41.13 -18.62
N THR A 235 4.01 -41.71 -19.10
CA THR A 235 3.46 -43.00 -18.67
C THR A 235 4.00 -44.13 -19.56
N THR A 236 4.31 -45.31 -19.00
CA THR A 236 4.80 -46.46 -19.79
C THR A 236 3.71 -47.47 -20.06
N CYS A 237 3.77 -48.20 -21.17
CA CYS A 237 3.00 -49.44 -21.34
C CYS A 237 3.80 -50.59 -20.72
N GLY A 238 3.14 -51.42 -19.91
CA GLY A 238 3.74 -52.63 -19.34
C GLY A 238 4.19 -53.59 -20.44
N ALA A 239 5.01 -54.57 -20.08
CA ALA A 239 5.54 -55.58 -21.00
C ALA A 239 4.45 -56.40 -21.74
N ASP A 240 3.18 -56.30 -21.32
CA ASP A 240 2.01 -56.92 -21.94
C ASP A 240 1.29 -56.02 -22.97
N GLY A 241 1.75 -54.78 -23.16
CA GLY A 241 1.16 -53.79 -24.07
C GLY A 241 -0.22 -53.29 -23.67
N LYS A 242 -0.74 -53.67 -22.49
CA LYS A 242 -2.14 -53.40 -22.07
C LYS A 242 -2.27 -52.53 -20.83
N HIS A 243 -1.28 -52.50 -19.95
CA HIS A 243 -1.36 -51.71 -18.70
C HIS A 243 -0.45 -50.49 -18.72
N VAL A 244 -1.01 -49.31 -18.52
CA VAL A 244 -0.22 -48.08 -18.37
C VAL A 244 0.36 -48.01 -16.95
N ARG A 245 1.69 -48.06 -16.80
CA ARG A 245 2.39 -47.89 -15.51
C ARG A 245 2.79 -46.43 -15.32
N THR A 246 2.42 -45.87 -14.17
CA THR A 246 2.77 -44.49 -13.77
C THR A 246 3.94 -44.53 -12.83
N ILE A 247 4.96 -43.71 -13.11
CA ILE A 247 6.12 -43.55 -12.24
C ILE A 247 5.89 -42.33 -11.34
N GLY A 248 5.89 -42.55 -10.03
CA GLY A 248 5.80 -41.47 -9.06
C GLY A 248 7.11 -40.67 -8.96
N PRO A 249 7.11 -39.56 -8.21
CA PRO A 249 8.32 -38.74 -8.03
C PRO A 249 9.45 -39.56 -7.35
N VAL A 250 10.68 -39.35 -7.81
CA VAL A 250 11.88 -39.99 -7.25
C VAL A 250 12.71 -38.96 -6.49
N LEU A 251 13.06 -39.27 -5.24
CA LEU A 251 13.90 -38.42 -4.40
C LEU A 251 15.30 -38.99 -4.28
N VAL A 252 16.32 -38.15 -4.44
CA VAL A 252 17.74 -38.56 -4.28
C VAL A 252 18.49 -37.54 -3.43
N TYR A 253 19.15 -37.97 -2.35
CA TYR A 253 19.93 -37.08 -1.49
C TYR A 253 21.01 -37.86 -0.73
N GLN A 254 22.14 -37.20 -0.45
CA GLN A 254 23.20 -37.78 0.38
C GLN A 254 22.72 -37.90 1.83
N ILE A 255 22.98 -39.02 2.48
CA ILE A 255 22.62 -39.25 3.90
C ILE A 255 23.86 -39.49 4.78
N GLY A 256 25.03 -39.58 4.15
CA GLY A 256 26.33 -39.78 4.76
C GLY A 256 27.44 -39.46 3.77
N SER A 257 28.68 -39.45 4.23
CA SER A 257 29.86 -39.23 3.38
C SER A 257 30.09 -40.39 2.39
N ASP A 258 29.55 -41.57 2.67
CA ASP A 258 29.68 -42.80 1.89
C ASP A 258 28.38 -43.28 1.23
N ALA A 259 27.25 -42.57 1.42
CA ALA A 259 25.93 -43.07 1.04
C ALA A 259 24.97 -42.00 0.48
N THR A 260 24.36 -42.33 -0.67
CA THR A 260 23.25 -41.57 -1.27
C THR A 260 21.96 -42.38 -1.22
N ARG A 261 20.91 -41.83 -0.63
CA ARG A 261 19.57 -42.44 -0.63
C ARG A 261 18.87 -42.13 -1.95
N ILE A 262 18.30 -43.16 -2.58
CA ILE A 262 17.25 -43.02 -3.59
C ILE A 262 15.94 -43.54 -3.01
N LEU A 263 14.85 -42.79 -3.18
CA LEU A 263 13.48 -43.18 -2.86
C LEU A 263 12.60 -43.06 -4.10
N VAL A 264 12.08 -44.18 -4.57
CA VAL A 264 11.16 -44.25 -5.71
C VAL A 264 9.74 -44.34 -5.17
N ASP A 265 8.91 -43.33 -5.45
CA ASP A 265 7.47 -43.43 -5.19
C ASP A 265 6.80 -44.34 -6.22
N THR A 266 6.12 -45.37 -5.73
CA THR A 266 5.33 -46.30 -6.53
C THR A 266 3.85 -46.05 -6.24
N PRO A 267 3.12 -45.36 -7.15
CA PRO A 267 1.72 -45.00 -6.94
C PRO A 267 0.81 -46.24 -6.83
N GLY A 268 -0.24 -46.14 -6.02
CA GLY A 268 -1.28 -47.16 -5.92
C GLY A 268 -1.37 -47.85 -4.54
N PRO A 269 -2.50 -48.52 -4.27
CA PRO A 269 -2.79 -49.14 -2.97
C PRO A 269 -2.01 -50.44 -2.74
N THR A 270 -1.47 -51.05 -3.79
CA THR A 270 -0.69 -52.29 -3.73
C THR A 270 0.68 -52.07 -4.35
N LEU A 271 1.72 -52.53 -3.66
CA LEU A 271 3.10 -52.51 -4.17
C LEU A 271 3.32 -53.71 -5.11
N PRO A 272 4.03 -53.55 -6.25
CA PRO A 272 4.51 -54.68 -7.05
C PRO A 272 5.25 -55.69 -6.18
N SER A 273 5.03 -56.98 -6.44
CA SER A 273 5.59 -58.02 -5.58
C SER A 273 7.12 -58.05 -5.66
N GLN A 274 7.76 -58.13 -4.49
CA GLN A 274 9.21 -58.33 -4.40
C GLN A 274 9.61 -59.79 -4.57
N THR A 275 8.70 -60.73 -4.28
CA THR A 275 9.02 -62.15 -4.20
C THR A 275 9.09 -62.81 -5.58
N ASN A 276 8.34 -62.29 -6.56
CA ASN A 276 8.33 -62.78 -7.95
C ASN A 276 9.20 -61.91 -8.89
N GLY A 277 9.95 -60.93 -8.37
CA GLY A 277 10.83 -60.06 -9.14
C GLY A 277 10.14 -58.89 -9.85
N ASP A 278 8.82 -58.69 -9.69
CA ASP A 278 8.08 -57.63 -10.39
C ASP A 278 8.55 -56.24 -10.01
N LEU A 279 8.86 -56.01 -8.72
CA LEU A 279 9.37 -54.72 -8.28
C LEU A 279 10.75 -54.41 -8.87
N GLN A 280 11.62 -55.41 -8.93
CA GLN A 280 12.96 -55.29 -9.48
C GLN A 280 12.92 -54.97 -10.97
N ARG A 281 12.04 -55.65 -11.73
CA ARG A 281 11.79 -55.34 -13.15
C ARG A 281 11.25 -53.92 -13.33
N TYR A 282 10.27 -53.51 -12.53
CA TYR A 282 9.77 -52.13 -12.54
C TYR A 282 10.88 -51.10 -12.29
N LEU A 283 11.77 -51.33 -11.32
CA LEU A 283 12.87 -50.40 -11.03
C LEU A 283 13.89 -50.30 -12.18
N VAL A 284 14.19 -51.42 -12.86
CA VAL A 284 15.22 -51.47 -13.92
C VAL A 284 14.68 -51.08 -15.30
N GLU A 285 13.49 -51.53 -15.65
CA GLU A 285 12.91 -51.38 -17.00
C GLU A 285 12.07 -50.09 -17.11
N ASP A 286 11.30 -49.76 -16.06
CA ASP A 286 10.42 -48.60 -16.07
C ASP A 286 11.11 -47.36 -15.47
N VAL A 287 11.75 -47.47 -14.30
CA VAL A 287 12.26 -46.31 -13.55
C VAL A 287 13.66 -45.87 -13.99
N ALA A 288 14.64 -46.78 -14.01
CA ALA A 288 16.04 -46.43 -14.26
C ALA A 288 16.31 -45.67 -15.59
N PRO A 289 15.69 -46.01 -16.73
CA PRO A 289 15.93 -45.29 -18.00
C PRO A 289 15.46 -43.84 -18.02
N ARG A 290 14.63 -43.43 -17.05
CA ARG A 290 14.02 -42.10 -16.95
C ARG A 290 14.69 -41.22 -15.90
N LEU A 291 15.67 -41.75 -15.19
CA LEU A 291 16.51 -40.98 -14.27
C LEU A 291 17.72 -40.41 -15.03
N PRO A 292 18.31 -39.29 -14.56
CA PRO A 292 19.56 -38.79 -15.11
C PRO A 292 20.63 -39.89 -15.14
N GLY A 293 21.43 -39.93 -16.21
CA GLY A 293 22.26 -41.10 -16.58
C GLY A 293 23.07 -41.73 -15.44
N LYS A 294 23.73 -40.91 -14.60
CA LYS A 294 24.52 -41.42 -13.47
C LYS A 294 23.65 -42.11 -12.40
N ILE A 295 22.46 -41.59 -12.13
CA ILE A 295 21.51 -42.12 -11.14
C ILE A 295 20.82 -43.37 -11.68
N GLY A 296 20.37 -43.33 -12.95
CA GLY A 296 19.73 -44.47 -13.61
C GLY A 296 20.63 -45.70 -13.69
N THR A 297 21.89 -45.52 -14.11
CA THR A 297 22.88 -46.60 -14.16
C THR A 297 23.14 -47.18 -12.78
N ALA A 298 23.39 -46.33 -11.77
CA ALA A 298 23.65 -46.78 -10.41
C ALA A 298 22.45 -47.53 -9.80
N LEU A 299 21.21 -47.09 -10.07
CA LEU A 299 20.00 -47.79 -9.63
C LEU A 299 19.91 -49.17 -10.27
N ALA A 300 20.09 -49.26 -11.60
CA ALA A 300 19.99 -50.51 -12.33
C ALA A 300 21.06 -51.53 -11.87
N GLU A 301 22.31 -51.08 -11.67
CA GLU A 301 23.40 -51.91 -11.14
C GLU A 301 23.10 -52.40 -9.73
N LYS A 302 22.61 -51.52 -8.84
CA LYS A 302 22.31 -51.89 -7.45
C LYS A 302 21.16 -52.88 -7.33
N VAL A 303 20.15 -52.78 -8.20
CA VAL A 303 19.06 -53.77 -8.26
C VAL A 303 19.58 -55.11 -8.82
N LYS A 304 20.41 -55.08 -9.87
CA LYS A 304 21.03 -56.28 -10.46
C LYS A 304 21.99 -57.00 -9.52
N SER A 305 22.63 -56.29 -8.59
CA SER A 305 23.51 -56.89 -7.58
C SER A 305 22.78 -57.72 -6.52
N GLY A 306 21.46 -57.88 -6.63
CA GLY A 306 20.64 -58.69 -5.73
C GLY A 306 20.29 -58.01 -4.39
N VAL A 307 20.61 -56.72 -4.21
CA VAL A 307 20.26 -55.99 -2.98
C VAL A 307 18.75 -55.78 -2.91
N ARG A 308 18.13 -56.27 -1.84
CA ARG A 308 16.69 -56.15 -1.64
C ARG A 308 16.30 -54.69 -1.33
N PRO A 309 15.41 -54.06 -2.12
CA PRO A 309 14.90 -52.72 -1.83
C PRO A 309 14.08 -52.70 -0.54
N ARG A 310 14.25 -51.64 0.26
CA ARG A 310 13.41 -51.39 1.44
C ARG A 310 12.13 -50.69 1.02
N THR A 311 11.02 -50.96 1.69
CA THR A 311 9.72 -50.38 1.30
C THR A 311 8.92 -49.85 2.47
N MET A 312 8.23 -48.74 2.27
CA MET A 312 7.38 -48.10 3.28
C MET A 312 6.06 -47.62 2.66
N GLN A 313 4.96 -47.77 3.39
CA GLN A 313 3.66 -47.20 3.00
C GLN A 313 3.64 -45.68 3.22
N SER A 314 3.20 -44.95 2.21
CA SER A 314 2.92 -43.51 2.30
C SER A 314 1.45 -43.30 2.66
N SER A 315 1.20 -42.99 3.93
CA SER A 315 -0.16 -42.79 4.45
C SER A 315 -0.48 -41.33 4.74
N TYR A 316 -1.76 -40.98 4.60
CA TYR A 316 -2.31 -39.69 5.01
C TYR A 316 -3.29 -39.84 6.17
N LEU A 317 -3.16 -39.00 7.18
CA LEU A 317 -4.11 -38.87 8.29
C LEU A 317 -4.24 -37.39 8.67
N PRO A 318 -5.43 -36.79 8.53
CA PRO A 318 -5.65 -35.40 8.94
C PRO A 318 -5.51 -35.24 10.46
N PRO A 319 -5.09 -34.05 10.95
CA PRO A 319 -4.94 -33.82 12.38
C PRO A 319 -6.29 -33.81 13.10
N SER A 320 -6.34 -34.36 14.32
CA SER A 320 -7.48 -34.23 15.23
C SER A 320 -7.27 -33.12 16.27
N VAL A 321 -8.36 -32.47 16.71
CA VAL A 321 -8.33 -31.48 17.80
C VAL A 321 -8.20 -32.21 19.13
N GLN A 322 -7.17 -31.86 19.91
CA GLN A 322 -6.94 -32.43 21.25
C GLN A 322 -7.67 -31.59 22.31
N GLY A 323 -8.08 -32.20 23.42
CA GLY A 323 -8.75 -31.49 24.53
C GLY A 323 -10.22 -31.18 24.33
N GLN A 324 -10.93 -31.89 23.44
CA GLN A 324 -12.40 -31.81 23.33
C GLN A 324 -13.09 -32.53 24.51
N ARG A 325 -14.37 -32.22 24.76
CA ARG A 325 -15.17 -32.82 25.85
C ARG A 325 -15.25 -34.36 25.76
N LEU A 326 -15.22 -34.91 24.55
CA LEU A 326 -15.27 -36.36 24.29
C LEU A 326 -13.89 -37.02 24.21
N CYS A 327 -12.79 -36.27 24.32
CA CYS A 327 -11.45 -36.84 24.33
C CYS A 327 -11.17 -37.53 25.67
N GLN A 328 -10.48 -38.66 25.62
CA GLN A 328 -10.01 -39.38 26.80
C GLN A 328 -9.15 -38.45 27.69
N LYS A 329 -9.54 -38.31 28.97
CA LYS A 329 -8.79 -37.49 29.93
C LYS A 329 -7.44 -38.14 30.25
N GLY A 330 -6.40 -37.34 30.47
CA GLY A 330 -5.06 -37.82 30.83
C GLY A 330 -4.22 -38.35 29.67
N LEU A 331 -4.72 -38.28 28.43
CA LEU A 331 -4.06 -38.84 27.26
C LEU A 331 -3.83 -37.74 26.20
N ILE A 332 -2.70 -37.74 25.49
CA ILE A 332 -2.42 -36.87 24.33
C ILE A 332 -1.83 -37.68 23.17
N LEU A 333 -2.30 -37.52 21.93
CA LEU A 333 -1.60 -38.07 20.73
C LEU A 333 -0.68 -37.01 20.11
N ALA A 334 0.51 -37.42 19.68
CA ALA A 334 1.47 -36.55 19.00
C ALA A 334 2.22 -37.24 17.85
N GLY A 335 2.82 -36.44 16.96
CA GLY A 335 3.55 -36.95 15.79
C GLY A 335 2.68 -37.76 14.83
N ASP A 336 3.25 -38.79 14.21
CA ASP A 336 2.56 -39.68 13.25
C ASP A 336 1.40 -40.48 13.87
N ALA A 337 1.31 -40.55 15.21
CA ALA A 337 0.14 -41.10 15.90
C ALA A 337 -1.10 -40.22 15.68
N MET A 338 -0.92 -38.90 15.61
CA MET A 338 -1.98 -37.89 15.48
C MET A 338 -2.19 -37.37 14.05
N ASN A 339 -1.13 -37.13 13.29
CA ASN A 339 -1.21 -36.44 12.00
C ASN A 339 -0.11 -36.92 11.05
N MET A 340 -0.50 -37.62 9.99
CA MET A 340 0.41 -38.17 8.98
C MET A 340 0.31 -37.41 7.66
N ARG A 341 1.42 -37.35 6.95
CA ARG A 341 1.49 -36.73 5.62
C ARG A 341 2.42 -37.50 4.69
N HIS A 342 2.23 -37.28 3.39
CA HIS A 342 3.09 -37.87 2.38
C HIS A 342 4.55 -37.42 2.59
N PRO A 343 5.54 -38.33 2.52
CA PRO A 343 6.94 -38.03 2.84
C PRO A 343 7.64 -37.13 1.82
N LEU A 344 7.02 -36.88 0.66
CA LEU A 344 7.58 -36.11 -0.47
C LEU A 344 8.21 -34.78 -0.08
N THR A 345 7.61 -34.05 0.87
CA THR A 345 8.11 -32.72 1.27
C THR A 345 9.22 -32.75 2.32
N GLY A 346 9.48 -33.88 2.96
CA GLY A 346 10.41 -33.96 4.11
C GLY A 346 9.97 -33.14 5.34
N GLY A 347 8.85 -32.39 5.28
CA GLY A 347 8.36 -31.55 6.38
C GLY A 347 7.81 -32.34 7.57
N GLY A 348 7.66 -33.67 7.45
CA GLY A 348 7.26 -34.67 8.46
C GLY A 348 7.85 -34.41 9.87
N MET A 349 9.17 -34.42 9.93
CA MET A 349 9.88 -34.24 11.19
C MET A 349 9.74 -32.82 11.74
N THR A 350 9.68 -31.81 10.86
CA THR A 350 9.55 -30.41 11.26
C THR A 350 8.29 -30.15 12.09
N VAL A 351 7.11 -30.56 11.62
CA VAL A 351 5.89 -30.34 12.44
C VAL A 351 5.92 -31.16 13.72
N ALA A 352 6.47 -32.38 13.71
CA ALA A 352 6.58 -33.18 14.93
C ALA A 352 7.48 -32.49 15.98
N LEU A 353 8.61 -31.94 15.58
CA LEU A 353 9.50 -31.19 16.48
C LEU A 353 8.87 -29.90 17.00
N TRP A 354 8.09 -29.19 16.16
CA TRP A 354 7.31 -28.03 16.61
C TRP A 354 6.15 -28.41 17.54
N ASP A 355 5.53 -29.58 17.34
CA ASP A 355 4.56 -30.13 18.28
C ASP A 355 5.21 -30.40 19.64
N ALA A 356 6.45 -30.91 19.66
CA ALA A 356 7.21 -31.08 20.89
C ALA A 356 7.44 -29.74 21.60
N ILE A 357 7.80 -28.67 20.87
CA ILE A 357 7.95 -27.31 21.44
C ILE A 357 6.66 -26.85 22.15
N PHE A 358 5.53 -26.94 21.47
CA PHE A 358 4.26 -26.49 22.03
C PHE A 358 3.81 -27.35 23.21
N LEU A 359 4.01 -28.67 23.14
CA LEU A 359 3.69 -29.58 24.24
C LEU A 359 4.61 -29.36 25.44
N THR A 360 5.90 -29.11 25.25
CA THR A 360 6.80 -28.70 26.34
C THR A 360 6.34 -27.39 26.97
N HIS A 361 5.88 -26.42 26.16
CA HIS A 361 5.33 -25.18 26.67
C HIS A 361 4.07 -25.40 27.52
N ILE A 362 3.21 -26.36 27.19
CA ILE A 362 1.99 -26.66 27.96
C ILE A 362 2.30 -27.50 29.21
N LEU A 363 3.06 -28.58 29.02
CA LEU A 363 3.24 -29.63 30.02
C LEU A 363 4.44 -29.38 30.95
N GLY A 364 5.34 -28.44 30.64
CA GLY A 364 6.44 -28.05 31.53
C GLY A 364 5.95 -27.46 32.85
N ASP A 365 6.82 -27.38 33.86
CA ASP A 365 6.50 -26.82 35.18
C ASP A 365 6.42 -25.28 35.22
N GLY A 366 6.93 -24.62 34.16
CA GLY A 366 6.97 -23.17 34.03
C GLY A 366 8.34 -22.55 34.33
N SER A 367 9.32 -23.34 34.80
CA SER A 367 10.70 -22.90 35.03
C SER A 367 11.43 -22.55 33.73
N TRP A 368 11.14 -23.31 32.67
CA TRP A 368 11.72 -23.12 31.34
C TRP A 368 10.74 -23.50 30.24
N THR A 369 10.85 -22.85 29.08
CA THR A 369 10.09 -23.22 27.89
C THR A 369 10.84 -22.86 26.59
N PRO A 370 10.75 -23.68 25.53
CA PRO A 370 11.38 -23.36 24.24
C PRO A 370 10.79 -22.11 23.54
N LEU A 371 9.66 -21.57 24.04
CA LEU A 371 9.00 -20.38 23.50
C LEU A 371 9.31 -19.10 24.30
N GLN A 372 10.23 -19.14 25.26
CA GLN A 372 10.54 -17.99 26.10
C GLN A 372 11.01 -16.79 25.26
N GLY A 373 10.41 -15.61 25.48
CA GLY A 373 10.72 -14.39 24.73
C GLY A 373 10.17 -14.37 23.29
N MET A 374 9.41 -15.38 22.85
CA MET A 374 8.83 -15.41 21.52
C MET A 374 7.45 -14.73 21.46
N PRO A 375 7.13 -13.98 20.38
CA PRO A 375 5.82 -13.35 20.19
C PRO A 375 4.63 -14.34 20.15
N ASN A 376 4.89 -15.61 19.84
CA ASN A 376 3.88 -16.65 19.69
C ASN A 376 3.66 -17.48 20.98
N ALA A 377 4.29 -17.11 22.09
CA ALA A 377 4.05 -17.77 23.38
C ALA A 377 2.62 -17.43 23.86
N PHE A 378 1.80 -18.46 24.11
CA PHE A 378 0.46 -18.30 24.66
C PHE A 378 0.46 -18.58 26.16
N SER A 379 -0.42 -17.95 26.93
CA SER A 379 -0.45 -18.17 28.38
C SER A 379 -0.94 -19.58 28.73
N VAL A 380 -0.30 -20.20 29.72
CA VAL A 380 -0.71 -21.48 30.33
C VAL A 380 -0.98 -21.23 31.80
N SER A 381 -2.19 -21.57 32.26
CA SER A 381 -2.62 -21.32 33.64
C SER A 381 -1.79 -22.11 34.65
N LYS A 382 -1.63 -21.57 35.87
CA LYS A 382 -0.95 -22.28 36.97
C LYS A 382 -1.61 -23.63 37.28
N ALA A 383 -2.93 -23.72 37.16
CA ALA A 383 -3.67 -24.98 37.33
C ALA A 383 -3.31 -26.03 36.25
N ALA A 384 -3.15 -25.62 34.99
CA ALA A 384 -2.73 -26.56 33.94
C ALA A 384 -1.30 -27.09 34.18
N ARG A 385 -0.44 -26.32 34.85
CA ARG A 385 0.92 -26.72 35.24
C ARG A 385 0.93 -27.78 36.35
N THR A 386 -0.18 -28.10 37.02
CA THR A 386 -0.18 -29.21 37.98
C THR A 386 -0.29 -30.57 37.30
N LEU A 387 -0.67 -30.61 36.02
CA LEU A 387 -0.95 -31.82 35.22
C LEU A 387 -2.12 -32.69 35.73
N THR A 388 -2.59 -32.47 36.95
CA THR A 388 -3.71 -33.16 37.60
C THR A 388 -5.07 -32.53 37.27
N ASP A 389 -5.10 -31.24 36.94
CA ASP A 389 -6.33 -30.56 36.52
C ASP A 389 -6.52 -30.61 35.00
N TRP A 390 -7.21 -31.64 34.53
CA TRP A 390 -7.50 -31.81 33.12
C TRP A 390 -8.40 -30.71 32.54
N ASN A 391 -9.28 -30.10 33.35
CA ASN A 391 -10.15 -29.02 32.89
C ASN A 391 -9.34 -27.75 32.57
N ALA A 392 -8.21 -27.54 33.26
CA ALA A 392 -7.27 -26.48 32.95
C ALA A 392 -6.35 -26.80 31.74
N ILE A 393 -6.03 -28.07 31.50
CA ILE A 393 -5.18 -28.53 30.38
C ILE A 393 -5.95 -28.54 29.04
N GLN A 394 -7.23 -28.89 29.04
CA GLN A 394 -8.07 -28.95 27.83
C GLN A 394 -8.06 -27.66 26.99
N PRO A 395 -8.27 -26.46 27.55
CA PRO A 395 -8.12 -25.20 26.81
C PRO A 395 -6.73 -24.99 26.20
N ALA A 396 -5.67 -25.39 26.90
CA ALA A 396 -4.30 -25.27 26.40
C ALA A 396 -4.05 -26.21 25.20
N LEU A 397 -4.56 -27.44 25.24
CA LEU A 397 -4.47 -28.38 24.11
C LEU A 397 -5.28 -27.92 22.88
N ARG A 398 -6.45 -27.31 23.10
CA ARG A 398 -7.21 -26.65 22.02
C ARG A 398 -6.41 -25.49 21.42
N THR A 399 -5.75 -24.70 22.25
CA THR A 399 -4.88 -23.61 21.81
C THR A 399 -3.70 -24.14 21.00
N TRP A 400 -3.04 -25.22 21.43
CA TRP A 400 -1.98 -25.88 20.65
C TRP A 400 -2.46 -26.31 19.26
N HIS A 401 -3.66 -26.89 19.14
CA HIS A 401 -4.22 -27.25 17.84
C HIS A 401 -4.30 -26.05 16.89
N TRP A 402 -4.64 -24.86 17.41
CA TRP A 402 -4.72 -23.64 16.59
C TRP A 402 -3.36 -23.02 16.30
N GLN A 403 -2.46 -22.98 17.29
CA GLN A 403 -1.13 -22.41 17.14
C GLN A 403 -0.30 -23.18 16.10
N ARG A 404 -0.40 -24.51 16.08
CA ARG A 404 0.34 -25.33 15.10
C ARG A 404 -0.15 -25.15 13.66
N LYS A 405 -1.40 -24.71 13.42
CA LYS A 405 -2.02 -24.66 12.08
C LYS A 405 -1.29 -23.75 11.10
N ARG A 406 -0.68 -22.66 11.57
CA ARG A 406 0.09 -21.76 10.72
C ARG A 406 1.21 -22.51 9.98
N LEU A 407 1.95 -23.37 10.67
CA LEU A 407 3.02 -24.20 10.10
C LEU A 407 2.48 -25.51 9.49
N SER A 408 1.68 -26.25 10.27
CA SER A 408 1.27 -27.61 9.92
C SER A 408 0.34 -27.66 8.71
N SER A 409 -0.61 -26.73 8.58
CA SER A 409 -1.51 -26.72 7.42
C SER A 409 -0.79 -26.36 6.13
N VAL A 410 0.18 -25.44 6.16
CA VAL A 410 1.00 -25.11 4.97
C VAL A 410 1.76 -26.35 4.49
N ILE A 411 2.45 -27.04 5.40
CA ILE A 411 3.22 -28.25 5.08
C ILE A 411 2.29 -29.39 4.63
N ASN A 412 1.12 -29.55 5.27
CA ASN A 412 0.15 -30.59 4.91
C ASN A 412 -0.48 -30.33 3.53
N ILE A 413 -0.89 -29.08 3.26
CA ILE A 413 -1.44 -28.68 1.96
C ILE A 413 -0.40 -28.91 0.86
N LEU A 414 0.83 -28.44 1.08
CA LEU A 414 1.92 -28.61 0.12
C LEU A 414 2.23 -30.09 -0.16
N ALA A 415 2.30 -30.93 0.88
CA ALA A 415 2.59 -32.36 0.73
C ALA A 415 1.55 -33.07 -0.15
N GLN A 416 0.26 -32.79 0.05
CA GLN A 416 -0.81 -33.41 -0.73
C GLN A 416 -0.95 -32.80 -2.12
N ALA A 417 -0.81 -31.48 -2.26
CA ALA A 417 -0.92 -30.78 -3.53
C ALA A 417 0.24 -31.13 -4.47
N LEU A 418 1.49 -31.16 -3.98
CA LEU A 418 2.64 -31.57 -4.77
C LEU A 418 2.56 -33.04 -5.16
N TYR A 419 2.10 -33.93 -4.25
CA TYR A 419 1.92 -35.33 -4.59
C TYR A 419 0.87 -35.51 -5.69
N SER A 420 -0.26 -34.82 -5.59
CA SER A 420 -1.31 -34.90 -6.63
C SER A 420 -0.82 -34.32 -7.96
N LEU A 421 -0.07 -33.21 -7.93
CA LEU A 421 0.50 -32.58 -9.13
C LEU A 421 1.57 -33.43 -9.82
N PHE A 422 2.40 -34.14 -9.04
CA PHE A 422 3.55 -34.88 -9.55
C PHE A 422 3.33 -36.38 -9.70
N GLY A 423 2.35 -36.96 -9.01
CA GLY A 423 2.11 -38.40 -8.94
C GLY A 423 0.97 -38.93 -9.83
N THR A 424 0.11 -38.07 -10.39
CA THR A 424 -1.03 -38.50 -11.22
C THR A 424 -0.80 -38.23 -12.71
N PRO A 425 -1.10 -39.21 -13.60
CA PRO A 425 -1.03 -39.03 -15.04
C PRO A 425 -2.34 -38.37 -15.53
N ASP A 426 -2.33 -37.05 -15.70
CA ASP A 426 -3.44 -36.30 -16.28
C ASP A 426 -2.87 -35.18 -17.15
N ASP A 427 -3.39 -35.02 -18.37
CA ASP A 427 -2.87 -34.06 -19.35
C ASP A 427 -2.88 -32.61 -18.85
N ASN A 428 -3.84 -32.24 -18.00
CA ASN A 428 -3.92 -30.92 -17.41
C ASN A 428 -2.94 -30.78 -16.23
N LEU A 429 -2.72 -31.85 -15.46
CA LEU A 429 -1.66 -31.89 -14.44
C LEU A 429 -0.26 -31.83 -15.07
N VAL A 430 -0.06 -32.38 -16.27
CA VAL A 430 1.19 -32.23 -17.03
C VAL A 430 1.44 -30.77 -17.38
N ILE A 431 0.40 -30.03 -17.82
CA ILE A 431 0.50 -28.59 -18.08
C ILE A 431 0.88 -27.83 -16.81
N LEU A 432 0.21 -28.12 -15.68
CA LEU A 432 0.51 -27.50 -14.40
C LEU A 432 1.92 -27.86 -13.90
N ARG A 433 2.40 -29.09 -14.13
CA ARG A 433 3.75 -29.54 -13.75
C ARG A 433 4.82 -28.82 -14.56
N LYS A 434 4.67 -28.74 -15.88
CA LYS A 434 5.55 -27.95 -16.75
C LYS A 434 5.52 -26.47 -16.36
N GLY A 435 4.33 -25.92 -16.13
CA GLY A 435 4.16 -24.54 -15.66
C GLY A 435 4.83 -24.27 -14.32
N CYS A 436 4.77 -25.22 -13.37
CA CYS A 436 5.47 -25.15 -12.08
C CYS A 436 6.99 -25.13 -12.25
N PHE A 437 7.51 -26.01 -13.12
CA PHE A 437 8.93 -26.05 -13.45
C PHE A 437 9.40 -24.71 -14.07
N ARG A 438 8.67 -24.20 -15.08
CA ARG A 438 8.92 -22.88 -15.70
C ARG A 438 8.76 -21.73 -14.71
N TYR A 439 7.88 -21.86 -13.74
CA TYR A 439 7.67 -20.85 -12.70
C TYR A 439 8.91 -20.74 -11.81
N PHE A 440 9.54 -21.86 -11.46
CA PHE A 440 10.81 -21.85 -10.72
C PHE A 440 11.98 -21.27 -11.52
N GLU A 441 12.05 -21.47 -12.84
CA GLU A 441 13.09 -20.86 -13.67
C GLU A 441 13.10 -19.33 -13.63
N ARG A 442 12.00 -18.69 -13.21
CA ARG A 442 11.91 -17.23 -13.08
C ARG A 442 12.72 -16.64 -11.94
N GLY A 443 13.17 -17.45 -10.97
CA GLY A 443 13.92 -16.97 -9.81
C GLY A 443 13.14 -16.02 -8.89
N GLY A 444 13.85 -15.34 -7.98
CA GLY A 444 13.29 -14.38 -7.04
C GLY A 444 12.17 -14.96 -6.18
N ALA A 445 11.05 -14.24 -6.03
CA ALA A 445 9.89 -14.68 -5.25
C ALA A 445 9.26 -15.98 -5.77
N CYS A 446 9.45 -16.31 -7.05
CA CYS A 446 8.89 -17.54 -7.63
C CYS A 446 9.59 -18.81 -7.12
N VAL A 447 10.78 -18.67 -6.53
CA VAL A 447 11.59 -19.74 -5.95
C VAL A 447 11.62 -19.61 -4.43
N ARG A 448 11.99 -18.41 -3.94
CA ARG A 448 12.22 -18.09 -2.52
C ARG A 448 11.00 -18.39 -1.65
N ASP A 449 9.81 -18.00 -2.08
CA ASP A 449 8.62 -18.13 -1.23
C ASP A 449 8.13 -19.60 -1.18
N PRO A 450 7.99 -20.33 -2.32
CA PRO A 450 7.69 -21.76 -2.29
C PRO A 450 8.67 -22.62 -1.48
N ILE A 451 9.99 -22.39 -1.61
CA ILE A 451 10.99 -23.16 -0.84
C ILE A 451 10.95 -22.82 0.65
N SER A 452 10.55 -21.59 1.02
CA SER A 452 10.36 -21.20 2.42
C SER A 452 9.21 -21.95 3.10
N PHE A 453 8.14 -22.26 2.35
CA PHE A 453 7.04 -23.10 2.84
C PHE A 453 7.50 -24.54 3.05
N LEU A 454 8.23 -25.08 2.07
CA LEU A 454 8.77 -26.44 2.12
C LEU A 454 9.75 -26.60 3.30
N GLY A 455 10.62 -25.60 3.49
CA GLY A 455 11.60 -25.55 4.57
C GLY A 455 11.00 -25.32 5.96
N GLY A 456 9.71 -25.00 6.07
CA GLY A 456 9.07 -24.67 7.34
C GLY A 456 9.63 -23.41 8.01
N ILE A 457 10.13 -22.46 7.22
CA ILE A 457 10.81 -21.24 7.68
C ILE A 457 9.80 -20.10 7.83
N ALA A 458 9.03 -19.82 6.77
CA ALA A 458 8.08 -18.71 6.71
C ALA A 458 6.71 -19.19 6.24
N PRO A 459 5.99 -20.00 7.06
CA PRO A 459 4.73 -20.58 6.64
C PRO A 459 3.61 -19.53 6.60
N ASP A 460 3.05 -19.32 5.41
CA ASP A 460 1.90 -18.45 5.16
C ASP A 460 0.87 -19.17 4.26
N PRO A 461 -0.31 -19.55 4.79
CA PRO A 461 -1.35 -20.24 4.03
C PRO A 461 -1.88 -19.46 2.83
N MET A 462 -2.01 -18.12 2.94
CA MET A 462 -2.55 -17.31 1.86
C MET A 462 -1.54 -17.14 0.73
N LEU A 463 -0.26 -17.03 1.09
CA LEU A 463 0.81 -16.96 0.10
C LEU A 463 1.01 -18.30 -0.62
N LEU A 464 0.82 -19.43 0.07
CA LEU A 464 0.79 -20.75 -0.56
C LEU A 464 -0.31 -20.85 -1.63
N VAL A 465 -1.54 -20.45 -1.29
CA VAL A 465 -2.67 -20.43 -2.24
C VAL A 465 -2.35 -19.54 -3.43
N TYR A 466 -1.78 -18.36 -3.17
CA TYR A 466 -1.35 -17.44 -4.21
C TYR A 466 -0.35 -18.08 -5.18
N HIS A 467 0.76 -18.65 -4.69
CA HIS A 467 1.76 -19.26 -5.58
C HIS A 467 1.22 -20.44 -6.36
N PHE A 468 0.34 -21.25 -5.75
CA PHE A 468 -0.27 -22.37 -6.44
C PHE A 468 -1.13 -21.92 -7.63
N PHE A 469 -1.97 -20.89 -7.46
CA PHE A 469 -2.76 -20.36 -8.57
C PHE A 469 -1.94 -19.51 -9.54
N ALA A 470 -0.87 -18.85 -9.08
CA ALA A 470 0.07 -18.16 -9.97
C ALA A 470 0.76 -19.14 -10.92
N VAL A 471 1.17 -20.31 -10.43
CA VAL A 471 1.68 -21.41 -11.27
C VAL A 471 0.62 -21.84 -12.30
N ALA A 472 -0.64 -22.03 -11.87
CA ALA A 472 -1.71 -22.47 -12.76
C ALA A 472 -2.01 -21.47 -13.89
N VAL A 473 -2.11 -20.18 -13.55
CA VAL A 473 -2.35 -19.14 -14.55
C VAL A 473 -1.10 -18.92 -15.42
N TYR A 474 0.11 -19.06 -14.87
CA TYR A 474 1.35 -18.98 -15.66
C TYR A 474 1.45 -20.15 -16.65
N ALA A 475 1.06 -21.36 -16.25
CA ALA A 475 0.97 -22.51 -17.14
C ALA A 475 0.01 -22.25 -18.32
N VAL A 476 -1.16 -21.65 -18.02
CA VAL A 476 -2.12 -21.23 -19.05
C VAL A 476 -1.52 -20.17 -19.97
N LEU A 477 -0.80 -19.18 -19.44
CA LEU A 477 -0.15 -18.16 -20.27
C LEU A 477 0.87 -18.78 -21.23
N LEU A 478 1.71 -19.70 -20.76
CA LEU A 478 2.67 -20.41 -21.59
C LEU A 478 1.98 -21.25 -22.65
N LEU A 479 0.84 -21.85 -22.33
CA LEU A 479 0.01 -22.59 -23.29
C LEU A 479 -0.45 -21.71 -24.46
N PHE A 480 -0.86 -20.46 -24.20
CA PHE A 480 -1.25 -19.51 -25.25
C PHE A 480 -0.06 -18.95 -26.05
N ARG A 481 1.15 -18.97 -25.47
CA ARG A 481 2.36 -18.50 -26.14
C ARG A 481 3.07 -19.59 -26.94
N GLY A 482 2.71 -20.86 -26.74
CA GLY A 482 3.44 -22.01 -27.27
C GLY A 482 4.68 -22.38 -26.43
N GLU A 483 5.05 -21.58 -25.43
CA GLU A 483 6.30 -21.65 -24.65
C GLU A 483 6.29 -22.71 -23.53
N LEU A 484 5.35 -23.66 -23.55
CA LEU A 484 5.27 -24.68 -22.50
C LEU A 484 6.45 -25.67 -22.59
N ASP A 485 6.88 -25.98 -23.82
CA ASP A 485 8.06 -26.79 -24.12
C ASP A 485 9.20 -25.90 -24.60
N LYS A 486 10.42 -26.13 -24.10
CA LYS A 486 11.57 -25.25 -24.33
C LYS A 486 11.96 -25.16 -25.80
N ASP A 487 11.74 -26.24 -26.55
CA ASP A 487 12.17 -26.39 -27.93
C ASP A 487 11.09 -25.95 -28.95
N ASN A 488 9.92 -25.52 -28.46
CA ASN A 488 8.81 -25.11 -29.31
C ASN A 488 8.37 -23.68 -28.93
N HIS A 489 8.73 -22.71 -29.76
CA HIS A 489 8.37 -21.29 -29.58
C HIS A 489 7.34 -20.79 -30.59
N ALA A 490 6.74 -21.70 -31.36
CA ALA A 490 5.72 -21.33 -32.34
C ALA A 490 4.43 -20.95 -31.62
N ARG A 491 3.97 -19.70 -31.83
CA ARG A 491 2.65 -19.29 -31.35
C ARG A 491 1.56 -20.16 -31.98
N PRO A 492 0.57 -20.62 -31.21
CA PRO A 492 -0.53 -21.40 -31.77
C PRO A 492 -1.25 -20.64 -32.88
N PRO A 493 -1.74 -21.32 -33.94
CA PRO A 493 -2.49 -20.67 -35.00
C PRO A 493 -3.84 -20.16 -34.48
N LEU A 494 -4.37 -19.08 -35.08
CA LEU A 494 -5.58 -18.39 -34.61
C LEU A 494 -6.79 -19.31 -34.42
N HIS A 495 -6.96 -20.34 -35.26
CA HIS A 495 -8.06 -21.30 -35.16
C HIS A 495 -7.98 -22.22 -33.92
N ALA A 496 -6.81 -22.36 -33.30
CA ALA A 496 -6.63 -23.17 -32.09
C ALA A 496 -7.05 -22.45 -30.80
N TYR A 497 -7.24 -21.12 -30.82
CA TYR A 497 -7.52 -20.31 -29.63
C TYR A 497 -8.81 -20.69 -28.90
N PRO A 498 -9.93 -21.05 -29.56
CA PRO A 498 -11.13 -21.53 -28.86
C PRO A 498 -10.88 -22.83 -28.08
N ALA A 499 -10.14 -23.78 -28.67
CA ALA A 499 -9.77 -25.02 -28.01
C ALA A 499 -8.78 -24.77 -26.86
N LEU A 500 -7.83 -23.84 -27.02
CA LEU A 500 -6.92 -23.40 -25.96
C LEU A 500 -7.65 -22.70 -24.82
N LEU A 501 -8.69 -21.90 -25.12
CA LEU A 501 -9.53 -21.27 -24.12
C LEU A 501 -10.30 -22.30 -23.29
N PHE A 502 -10.88 -23.30 -23.94
CA PHE A 502 -11.50 -24.43 -23.23
C PHE A 502 -10.47 -25.17 -22.36
N ARG A 503 -9.30 -25.49 -22.93
CA ARG A 503 -8.22 -26.18 -22.20
C ARG A 503 -7.70 -25.36 -21.02
N ALA A 504 -7.63 -24.03 -21.14
CA ALA A 504 -7.26 -23.14 -20.05
C ALA A 504 -8.26 -23.18 -18.89
N ILE A 505 -9.56 -23.20 -19.19
CA ILE A 505 -10.62 -23.35 -18.17
C ILE A 505 -10.48 -24.69 -17.45
N VAL A 506 -10.25 -25.78 -18.20
CA VAL A 506 -10.06 -27.12 -17.62
C VAL A 506 -8.81 -27.18 -16.75
N VAL A 507 -7.68 -26.60 -17.18
CA VAL A 507 -6.44 -26.53 -16.37
C VAL A 507 -6.64 -25.78 -15.06
N LEU A 508 -7.35 -24.64 -15.09
CA LEU A 508 -7.67 -23.89 -13.86
C LEU A 508 -8.64 -24.64 -12.96
N TYR A 509 -9.61 -25.35 -13.54
CA TYR A 509 -10.50 -26.25 -12.80
C TYR A 509 -9.72 -27.39 -12.13
N THR A 510 -8.80 -28.04 -12.85
CA THR A 510 -7.92 -29.08 -12.31
C THR A 510 -7.07 -28.55 -11.15
N ALA A 511 -6.52 -27.34 -11.27
CA ALA A 511 -5.82 -26.68 -10.15
C ALA A 511 -6.72 -26.53 -8.91
N CYS A 512 -7.98 -26.13 -9.10
CA CYS A 512 -8.96 -26.04 -8.02
C CYS A 512 -9.23 -27.40 -7.37
N VAL A 513 -9.40 -28.47 -8.17
CA VAL A 513 -9.62 -29.84 -7.69
C VAL A 513 -8.42 -30.35 -6.89
N VAL A 514 -7.19 -29.96 -7.24
CA VAL A 514 -5.98 -30.38 -6.52
C VAL A 514 -5.87 -29.72 -5.14
N ILE A 515 -6.03 -28.40 -5.03
CA ILE A 515 -5.70 -27.69 -3.79
C ILE A 515 -6.89 -27.49 -2.84
N LEU A 516 -8.10 -27.25 -3.36
CA LEU A 516 -9.25 -26.86 -2.53
C LEU A 516 -9.74 -27.95 -1.59
N PRO A 517 -9.82 -29.24 -1.97
CA PRO A 517 -10.23 -30.29 -1.05
C PRO A 517 -9.28 -30.40 0.14
N VAL A 518 -7.99 -30.18 -0.09
CA VAL A 518 -6.96 -30.24 0.96
C VAL A 518 -7.04 -29.02 1.88
N ILE A 519 -7.20 -27.82 1.33
CA ILE A 519 -7.47 -26.60 2.10
C ILE A 519 -8.73 -26.78 2.95
N PHE A 520 -9.80 -27.28 2.34
CA PHE A 520 -11.06 -27.50 3.03
C PHE A 520 -10.89 -28.54 4.15
N ALA A 521 -10.19 -29.65 3.92
CA ALA A 521 -9.92 -30.63 4.98
C ALA A 521 -9.11 -30.03 6.15
N GLU A 522 -8.15 -29.16 5.86
CA GLU A 522 -7.37 -28.46 6.89
C GLU A 522 -8.17 -27.37 7.63
N LEU A 523 -9.16 -26.76 6.98
CA LEU A 523 -10.04 -25.71 7.51
C LEU A 523 -11.35 -26.24 8.14
N ARG A 524 -11.84 -27.44 7.80
CA ARG A 524 -13.11 -27.99 8.29
C ARG A 524 -13.09 -28.26 9.80
N GLY A 525 -11.89 -28.37 10.40
CA GLY A 525 -11.70 -28.33 11.85
C GLY A 525 -12.14 -27.00 12.49
N ASN A 526 -12.37 -25.94 11.70
CA ASN A 526 -12.76 -24.59 12.15
C ASN A 526 -14.27 -24.37 12.20
N LEU A 527 -15.08 -25.31 11.71
CA LEU A 527 -16.52 -25.15 11.55
C LEU A 527 -17.29 -26.23 12.32
N VAL A 528 -17.05 -26.31 13.63
CA VAL A 528 -18.05 -26.84 14.58
C VAL A 528 -18.05 -25.95 15.81
N GLU A 529 -18.59 -24.75 15.63
CA GLU A 529 -19.45 -24.07 16.60
C GLU A 529 -20.26 -23.04 15.80
N HIS A 530 -21.55 -23.33 15.67
CA HIS A 530 -22.64 -22.65 14.95
C HIS A 530 -23.17 -23.40 13.72
N SER A 531 -24.40 -23.86 13.90
CA SER A 531 -25.29 -24.46 12.91
C SER A 531 -25.67 -23.48 11.79
N LEU A 532 -26.12 -24.08 10.68
CA LEU A 532 -26.87 -23.55 9.52
C LEU A 532 -26.10 -23.40 8.19
N GLY A 533 -26.49 -24.24 7.23
CA GLY A 533 -26.62 -23.86 5.82
C GLY A 533 -25.63 -24.46 4.82
N GLU A 534 -25.85 -25.71 4.39
CA GLU A 534 -25.04 -26.38 3.35
C GLU A 534 -25.10 -25.70 1.96
N MET A 535 -25.96 -24.71 1.73
CA MET A 535 -26.04 -23.98 0.45
C MET A 535 -25.27 -22.64 0.42
N HIS A 536 -24.98 -22.04 1.57
CA HIS A 536 -24.22 -20.78 1.66
C HIS A 536 -22.69 -20.99 1.59
N THR A 537 -22.24 -22.17 1.98
CA THR A 537 -20.82 -22.54 2.08
C THR A 537 -20.21 -22.83 0.71
N GLN A 538 -20.93 -23.49 -0.20
CA GLN A 538 -20.49 -23.68 -1.59
C GLN A 538 -20.37 -22.35 -2.35
N LYS A 539 -21.29 -21.39 -2.14
CA LYS A 539 -21.21 -20.05 -2.75
C LYS A 539 -20.02 -19.23 -2.22
N ARG A 540 -19.75 -19.29 -0.91
CA ARG A 540 -18.56 -18.67 -0.30
C ARG A 540 -17.26 -19.24 -0.85
N ILE A 541 -17.19 -20.57 -1.03
CA ILE A 541 -16.04 -21.26 -1.61
C ILE A 541 -15.86 -20.87 -3.07
N LEU A 542 -16.93 -20.87 -3.88
CA LEU A 542 -16.86 -20.41 -5.27
C LEU A 542 -16.38 -18.95 -5.37
N SER A 543 -16.80 -18.08 -4.45
CA SER A 543 -16.33 -16.69 -4.39
C SER A 543 -14.88 -16.54 -3.91
N VAL A 544 -14.38 -17.41 -3.03
CA VAL A 544 -12.95 -17.43 -2.62
C VAL A 544 -12.07 -17.97 -3.74
N VAL A 545 -12.54 -18.99 -4.46
CA VAL A 545 -11.87 -19.55 -5.63
C VAL A 545 -11.87 -18.55 -6.78
N PHE A 546 -13.00 -17.91 -7.05
CA PHE A 546 -13.10 -16.83 -8.03
C PHE A 546 -12.21 -15.66 -7.64
N ALA A 547 -12.18 -15.27 -6.35
CA ALA A 547 -11.26 -14.24 -5.86
C ALA A 547 -9.78 -14.66 -6.01
N ALA A 548 -9.42 -15.92 -5.76
CA ALA A 548 -8.05 -16.42 -5.90
C ALA A 548 -7.60 -16.50 -7.37
N VAL A 549 -8.47 -16.97 -8.28
CA VAL A 549 -8.23 -16.99 -9.73
C VAL A 549 -8.13 -15.56 -10.28
N VAL A 550 -9.01 -14.65 -9.84
CA VAL A 550 -8.97 -13.23 -10.22
C VAL A 550 -7.74 -12.52 -9.65
N LEU A 551 -7.29 -12.88 -8.45
CA LEU A 551 -6.06 -12.36 -7.83
C LEU A 551 -4.80 -12.89 -8.55
N ALA A 552 -4.77 -14.16 -8.93
CA ALA A 552 -3.68 -14.76 -9.72
C ALA A 552 -3.58 -14.17 -11.14
N LEU A 553 -4.72 -13.97 -11.82
CA LEU A 553 -4.77 -13.25 -13.11
C LEU A 553 -4.33 -11.78 -12.98
N ALA A 554 -4.71 -11.09 -11.89
CA ALA A 554 -4.31 -9.71 -11.64
C ALA A 554 -2.80 -9.58 -11.37
N LEU A 555 -2.20 -10.53 -10.64
CA LEU A 555 -0.77 -10.53 -10.35
C LEU A 555 0.09 -11.09 -11.49
N LEU A 556 -0.44 -11.92 -12.40
CA LEU A 556 0.28 -12.26 -13.64
C LEU A 556 0.45 -11.07 -14.58
N SER A 557 -0.49 -10.11 -14.57
CA SER A 557 -0.25 -8.81 -15.21
C SER A 557 0.88 -8.04 -14.52
N LYS A 558 1.01 -8.11 -13.19
CA LYS A 558 2.15 -7.53 -12.45
C LYS A 558 3.46 -8.26 -12.74
N ILE A 559 3.45 -9.57 -12.94
CA ILE A 559 4.63 -10.40 -13.23
C ILE A 559 5.06 -10.28 -14.70
N GLN A 560 4.14 -10.03 -15.64
CA GLN A 560 4.46 -9.57 -17.00
C GLN A 560 5.07 -8.16 -16.97
N ASN A 561 4.54 -7.26 -16.14
CA ASN A 561 5.09 -5.91 -15.97
C ASN A 561 6.43 -5.90 -15.19
N ALA A 562 6.66 -6.88 -14.31
CA ALA A 562 7.93 -7.04 -13.59
C ALA A 562 9.01 -7.73 -14.46
N ALA A 563 8.63 -8.46 -15.51
CA ALA A 563 9.55 -9.13 -16.44
C ALA A 563 10.17 -8.19 -17.49
N VAL A 564 9.82 -6.90 -17.49
CA VAL A 564 10.50 -5.87 -18.31
C VAL A 564 11.71 -5.28 -17.57
N ARG A 565 12.04 -5.76 -16.36
CA ARG A 565 13.19 -5.26 -15.60
C ARG A 565 14.30 -6.31 -15.58
N SER A 566 15.17 -6.25 -16.59
CA SER A 566 16.49 -6.90 -16.53
C SER A 566 17.41 -6.12 -15.57
N PRO A 567 18.38 -6.77 -14.91
CA PRO A 567 19.35 -6.11 -14.03
C PRO A 567 20.44 -5.29 -14.76
N GLU A 568 20.39 -5.17 -16.09
CA GLU A 568 21.43 -4.47 -16.88
C GLU A 568 21.13 -2.99 -17.15
N TYR A 569 20.00 -2.44 -16.67
CA TYR A 569 19.58 -1.05 -16.91
C TYR A 569 19.82 -0.08 -15.72
N ALA A 570 20.74 -0.41 -14.82
CA ALA A 570 20.99 0.33 -13.57
C ALA A 570 22.07 1.43 -13.68
N LYS A 571 22.18 2.11 -14.84
CA LYS A 571 23.16 3.18 -15.06
C LYS A 571 22.64 4.35 -15.91
N ASP A 572 21.34 4.65 -15.86
CA ASP A 572 20.79 5.85 -16.51
C ASP A 572 19.94 6.68 -15.53
N PRO A 573 20.40 7.88 -15.12
CA PRO A 573 19.67 8.77 -14.21
C PRO A 573 18.32 9.27 -14.76
N LYS A 574 17.95 8.95 -16.00
CA LYS A 574 16.62 9.22 -16.58
C LYS A 574 15.60 8.09 -16.37
N ASN A 575 15.97 7.01 -15.66
CA ASN A 575 15.06 5.90 -15.41
C ASN A 575 14.05 6.25 -14.28
N PRO A 576 12.74 6.36 -14.57
CA PRO A 576 11.73 6.69 -13.54
C PRO A 576 11.72 5.69 -12.38
N TYR A 577 12.21 4.46 -12.59
CA TYR A 577 12.31 3.45 -11.53
C TYR A 577 13.43 3.71 -10.53
N GLU A 578 14.52 4.38 -10.91
CA GLU A 578 15.58 4.80 -9.98
C GLU A 578 15.08 5.91 -9.07
N VAL A 579 14.36 6.89 -9.62
CA VAL A 579 13.75 7.98 -8.84
C VAL A 579 12.79 7.45 -7.78
N TYR A 580 11.90 6.51 -8.15
CA TYR A 580 11.01 5.86 -7.18
C TYR A 580 11.76 5.01 -6.15
N ALA A 581 12.84 4.32 -6.55
CA ALA A 581 13.66 3.53 -5.63
C ALA A 581 14.39 4.42 -4.61
N GLN A 582 14.87 5.58 -5.04
CA GLN A 582 15.55 6.55 -4.19
C GLN A 582 14.59 7.16 -3.15
N TRP A 583 13.37 7.52 -3.54
CA TRP A 583 12.32 7.88 -2.58
C TRP A 583 11.98 6.74 -1.63
N ALA A 584 11.87 5.50 -2.14
CA ALA A 584 11.57 4.34 -1.31
C ALA A 584 12.66 4.06 -0.26
N ALA A 585 13.93 4.32 -0.58
CA ALA A 585 15.06 4.16 0.34
C ALA A 585 15.08 5.17 1.50
N HIS A 586 14.40 6.30 1.35
CA HIS A 586 14.40 7.41 2.32
C HIS A 586 13.05 7.60 3.03
N LYS A 587 12.13 6.62 2.95
CA LYS A 587 10.80 6.74 3.59
C LYS A 587 10.86 6.99 5.10
N ASP A 588 11.84 6.37 5.76
CA ASP A 588 11.99 6.48 7.21
C ASP A 588 12.79 7.71 7.64
N HIS A 589 13.49 8.38 6.70
CA HIS A 589 14.31 9.57 6.95
C HIS A 589 14.30 10.46 5.69
N GLN A 590 13.28 11.32 5.58
CA GLN A 590 12.98 12.10 4.37
C GLN A 590 13.72 13.44 4.30
N MET A 591 14.28 13.91 5.43
CA MET A 591 15.16 15.07 5.49
C MET A 591 16.47 14.73 6.19
N ILE A 592 17.55 15.38 5.74
CA ILE A 592 18.87 15.35 6.38
C ILE A 592 19.18 16.73 6.97
N THR A 593 19.90 16.76 8.08
CA THR A 593 20.41 18.00 8.67
C THR A 593 21.79 18.33 8.13
N LEU A 594 22.03 19.63 7.87
CA LEU A 594 23.35 20.11 7.53
C LEU A 594 24.20 20.19 8.81
N PRO A 595 25.35 19.49 8.91
CA PRO A 595 26.18 19.53 10.09
C PRO A 595 26.63 20.94 10.44
N ASN A 596 26.74 21.26 11.73
CA ASN A 596 27.19 22.55 12.26
C ASN A 596 26.33 23.76 11.83
N SER A 597 25.06 23.55 11.48
CA SER A 597 24.14 24.61 11.04
C SER A 597 23.17 25.11 12.13
N LYS A 598 23.21 24.52 13.33
CA LYS A 598 22.35 24.90 14.45
C LYS A 598 22.74 26.28 14.99
N GLU A 599 21.77 27.17 15.11
CA GLU A 599 21.92 28.52 15.68
C GLU A 599 20.98 28.69 16.88
N LYS A 600 21.29 29.58 17.81
CA LYS A 600 20.41 29.84 18.96
C LYS A 600 19.06 30.37 18.47
N GLY A 601 17.97 29.72 18.88
CA GLY A 601 16.60 30.07 18.47
C GLY A 601 16.20 29.53 17.10
N PHE A 602 17.00 28.62 16.53
CA PHE A 602 16.71 27.94 15.28
C PHE A 602 17.04 26.45 15.38
N THR A 603 16.35 25.62 14.60
CA THR A 603 16.80 24.25 14.34
C THR A 603 18.06 24.25 13.46
N GLU A 604 18.67 23.08 13.29
CA GLU A 604 19.52 22.80 12.13
C GLU A 604 18.81 23.14 10.81
N ILE A 605 19.61 23.37 9.76
CA ILE A 605 19.12 23.47 8.39
C ILE A 605 18.82 22.06 7.87
N TYR A 606 17.60 21.85 7.41
CA TYR A 606 17.13 20.64 6.77
C TYR A 606 17.21 20.75 5.25
N LYS A 607 17.60 19.65 4.61
CA LYS A 607 17.53 19.43 3.16
C LYS A 607 16.79 18.14 2.87
N ASN A 608 16.30 18.00 1.64
CA ASN A 608 15.70 16.76 1.17
C ASN A 608 16.74 15.63 1.25
N ALA A 609 16.39 14.48 1.83
CA ALA A 609 17.32 13.36 1.98
C ALA A 609 17.59 12.63 0.66
N ALA A 610 16.54 12.43 -0.14
CA ALA A 610 16.63 11.71 -1.40
C ALA A 610 17.36 12.53 -2.46
N PHE A 611 17.04 13.83 -2.57
CA PHE A 611 17.63 14.74 -3.54
C PHE A 611 18.06 16.05 -2.87
N PRO A 612 19.19 16.07 -2.14
CA PRO A 612 19.62 17.25 -1.39
C PRO A 612 19.87 18.47 -2.28
N GLU A 613 20.30 18.25 -3.53
CA GLU A 613 20.61 19.28 -4.52
C GLU A 613 19.92 18.97 -5.85
N LEU A 614 19.64 20.02 -6.64
CA LEU A 614 19.22 19.89 -8.03
C LEU A 614 20.44 20.05 -8.94
N SER A 615 20.76 19.03 -9.74
CA SER A 615 21.97 19.00 -10.58
C SER A 615 21.97 20.03 -11.71
N LYS A 616 20.80 20.42 -12.23
CA LYS A 616 20.63 21.50 -13.21
C LYS A 616 19.19 22.03 -13.20
N LEU A 617 19.04 23.36 -13.13
CA LEU A 617 17.75 24.02 -13.35
C LEU A 617 17.57 24.30 -14.85
N GLU A 618 16.56 23.70 -15.45
CA GLU A 618 16.16 23.95 -16.83
C GLU A 618 14.95 24.89 -16.84
N LYS A 619 14.98 25.93 -17.68
CA LYS A 619 13.88 26.90 -17.72
C LYS A 619 12.62 26.25 -18.29
N PRO A 620 11.42 26.54 -17.76
CA PRO A 620 10.18 25.95 -18.26
C PRO A 620 9.96 26.14 -19.77
N TYR A 621 10.27 27.33 -20.31
CA TYR A 621 10.11 27.58 -21.74
C TYR A 621 11.08 26.74 -22.61
N GLU A 622 12.33 26.54 -22.17
CA GLU A 622 13.29 25.68 -22.88
C GLU A 622 12.84 24.21 -22.87
N LEU A 623 12.31 23.75 -21.74
CA LEU A 623 11.71 22.41 -21.61
C LEU A 623 10.49 22.26 -22.53
N PHE A 624 9.62 23.27 -22.59
CA PHE A 624 8.50 23.28 -23.53
C PHE A 624 8.98 23.16 -24.99
N LYS A 625 9.98 23.96 -25.40
CA LYS A 625 10.54 23.89 -26.76
C LYS A 625 11.17 22.53 -27.08
N LYS A 626 11.79 21.89 -26.09
CA LYS A 626 12.29 20.51 -26.22
C LYS A 626 11.14 19.52 -26.48
N VAL A 627 10.04 19.62 -25.74
CA VAL A 627 8.85 18.78 -25.94
C VAL A 627 8.21 19.03 -27.33
N VAL A 628 8.16 20.28 -27.79
CA VAL A 628 7.70 20.63 -29.15
C VAL A 628 8.56 19.93 -30.21
N ALA A 629 9.89 19.90 -30.03
CA ALA A 629 10.80 19.24 -30.96
C ALA A 629 10.67 17.70 -30.92
N GLU A 630 10.40 17.12 -29.75
CA GLU A 630 10.29 15.66 -29.57
C GLU A 630 8.92 15.11 -29.99
N THR A 631 7.83 15.86 -29.74
CA THR A 631 6.44 15.40 -29.93
C THR A 631 5.50 16.51 -30.47
N PRO A 632 5.76 17.05 -31.68
CA PRO A 632 5.05 18.22 -32.21
C PRO A 632 3.53 18.00 -32.37
N ASP A 633 3.10 16.79 -32.72
CA ASP A 633 1.70 16.46 -33.00
C ASP A 633 0.92 15.98 -31.77
N ALA A 634 1.55 15.89 -30.60
CA ALA A 634 0.87 15.48 -29.38
C ALA A 634 -0.11 16.56 -28.89
N ASN A 635 -1.21 16.14 -28.26
CA ASN A 635 -2.19 17.04 -27.64
C ASN A 635 -1.52 17.91 -26.57
N CYS A 636 -1.70 19.23 -26.66
CA CYS A 636 -1.18 20.20 -25.69
C CYS A 636 -2.33 20.86 -24.92
N PHE A 637 -3.19 21.62 -25.60
CA PHE A 637 -4.30 22.35 -24.98
C PHE A 637 -5.65 21.94 -25.56
N GLY A 638 -6.59 21.58 -24.71
CA GLY A 638 -7.91 21.10 -25.10
C GLY A 638 -9.06 21.92 -24.53
N HIS A 639 -10.14 22.10 -25.29
CA HIS A 639 -11.38 22.69 -24.78
C HIS A 639 -12.61 22.02 -25.39
N ARG A 640 -13.77 22.18 -24.76
CA ARG A 640 -15.06 21.73 -25.33
C ARG A 640 -15.60 22.80 -26.27
N PRO A 641 -15.81 22.52 -27.57
CA PRO A 641 -16.43 23.49 -28.49
C PRO A 641 -17.95 23.60 -28.24
N TRP A 642 -18.57 24.67 -28.74
CA TRP A 642 -20.01 24.79 -28.84
C TRP A 642 -20.57 23.84 -29.92
N ASP A 643 -21.68 23.17 -29.62
CA ASP A 643 -22.39 22.28 -30.57
C ASP A 643 -23.79 22.83 -30.86
N GLU A 644 -23.96 23.38 -32.06
CA GLU A 644 -25.23 23.97 -32.51
C GLU A 644 -26.38 22.97 -32.58
N ALA A 645 -26.11 21.71 -32.92
CA ALA A 645 -27.15 20.69 -33.00
C ALA A 645 -27.69 20.35 -31.61
N LYS A 646 -26.84 20.46 -30.58
CA LYS A 646 -27.18 20.21 -29.19
C LYS A 646 -27.71 21.46 -28.47
N GLY A 647 -27.35 22.66 -28.94
CA GLY A 647 -27.59 23.91 -28.22
C GLY A 647 -26.86 23.98 -26.88
N ASP A 648 -25.71 23.29 -26.76
CA ASP A 648 -24.87 23.21 -25.56
C ASP A 648 -23.42 22.86 -25.97
N LEU A 649 -22.48 22.85 -25.04
CA LEU A 649 -21.11 22.37 -25.25
C LEU A 649 -21.08 20.90 -25.70
N ALA A 650 -20.18 20.60 -26.63
CA ALA A 650 -19.93 19.27 -27.14
C ALA A 650 -19.51 18.31 -26.02
N ASN A 651 -19.76 17.01 -26.24
CA ASN A 651 -19.41 15.93 -25.32
C ASN A 651 -17.98 15.38 -25.52
N HIS A 652 -17.10 16.17 -26.14
CA HIS A 652 -15.71 15.84 -26.41
C HIS A 652 -14.82 17.09 -26.33
N PHE A 653 -13.51 16.89 -26.21
CA PHE A 653 -12.52 17.96 -26.27
C PHE A 653 -11.91 18.04 -27.68
N VAL A 654 -11.73 19.25 -28.18
CA VAL A 654 -10.91 19.57 -29.35
C VAL A 654 -9.56 20.06 -28.86
N TRP A 655 -8.49 19.55 -29.46
CA TRP A 655 -7.12 19.73 -29.02
C TRP A 655 -6.29 20.53 -30.01
N ARG A 656 -5.44 21.42 -29.48
CA ARG A 656 -4.30 22.03 -30.17
C ARG A 656 -3.07 21.18 -29.90
N SER A 657 -2.28 20.88 -30.93
CA SER A 657 -1.01 20.18 -30.77
C SER A 657 0.08 21.09 -30.20
N TYR A 658 1.18 20.51 -29.72
CA TYR A 658 2.34 21.29 -29.26
C TYR A 658 2.89 22.23 -30.35
N ALA A 659 2.97 21.77 -31.59
CA ALA A 659 3.41 22.59 -32.72
C ALA A 659 2.43 23.75 -33.03
N GLN A 660 1.12 23.49 -32.96
CA GLN A 660 0.11 24.55 -33.13
C GLN A 660 0.20 25.60 -32.02
N VAL A 661 0.35 25.16 -30.77
CA VAL A 661 0.52 26.06 -29.61
C VAL A 661 1.78 26.90 -29.72
N ASP A 662 2.90 26.32 -30.15
CA ASP A 662 4.16 27.04 -30.37
C ASP A 662 4.06 28.07 -31.51
N ALA A 663 3.38 27.72 -32.61
CA ALA A 663 3.10 28.64 -33.71
C ALA A 663 2.19 29.80 -33.28
N GLU A 664 1.11 29.51 -32.53
CA GLU A 664 0.22 30.53 -31.98
C GLU A 664 0.94 31.46 -30.99
N ALA A 665 1.78 30.92 -30.10
CA ALA A 665 2.58 31.71 -29.17
C ALA A 665 3.57 32.63 -29.89
N THR A 666 4.21 32.12 -30.96
CA THR A 666 5.09 32.90 -31.84
C THR A 666 4.32 34.01 -32.56
N ALA A 667 3.13 33.71 -33.07
CA ALA A 667 2.27 34.68 -33.72
C ALA A 667 1.85 35.81 -32.76
N LEU A 668 1.27 35.48 -31.60
CA LEU A 668 0.86 36.50 -30.62
C LEU A 668 2.04 37.34 -30.12
N GLY A 669 3.19 36.71 -29.91
CA GLY A 669 4.40 37.42 -29.53
C GLY A 669 4.88 38.38 -30.62
N SER A 670 4.81 37.96 -31.88
CA SER A 670 5.12 38.78 -33.05
C SER A 670 4.13 39.95 -33.22
N ALA A 671 2.83 39.71 -33.01
CA ALA A 671 1.80 40.75 -33.08
C ALA A 671 2.05 41.87 -32.05
N ALA A 672 2.35 41.50 -30.80
CA ALA A 672 2.69 42.46 -29.76
C ALA A 672 3.99 43.23 -30.04
N SER A 673 4.99 42.60 -30.68
CA SER A 673 6.20 43.29 -31.16
C SER A 673 5.87 44.28 -32.29
N TYR A 674 5.04 43.86 -33.24
CA TYR A 674 4.60 44.70 -34.34
C TYR A 674 3.83 45.93 -33.84
N TRP A 675 2.86 45.75 -32.93
CA TRP A 675 2.14 46.88 -32.33
C TRP A 675 3.04 47.83 -31.56
N LEU A 676 4.09 47.32 -30.91
CA LEU A 676 5.10 48.15 -30.27
C LEU A 676 5.85 49.02 -31.29
N GLU A 677 6.35 48.40 -32.37
CA GLU A 677 7.09 49.09 -33.46
C GLU A 677 6.24 50.15 -34.16
N GLN A 678 4.95 49.88 -34.35
CA GLN A 678 3.98 50.83 -34.91
C GLN A 678 3.55 51.92 -33.92
N GLY A 679 4.02 51.89 -32.67
CA GLY A 679 3.71 52.87 -31.64
C GLY A 679 2.33 52.72 -30.98
N LEU A 680 1.60 51.63 -31.25
CA LEU A 680 0.26 51.39 -30.66
C LEU A 680 0.33 51.18 -29.14
N LEU A 681 1.46 50.74 -28.59
CA LEU A 681 1.64 50.50 -27.16
C LEU A 681 2.14 51.72 -26.36
N LYS A 682 2.25 52.89 -27.00
CA LYS A 682 2.63 54.15 -26.33
C LYS A 682 1.56 54.55 -25.31
N PRO A 683 1.93 54.86 -24.06
CA PRO A 683 0.95 55.17 -23.02
C PRO A 683 0.24 56.49 -23.33
N ARG A 684 -0.99 56.65 -22.83
CA ARG A 684 -1.69 57.93 -22.84
C ARG A 684 -0.97 58.92 -21.90
N HIS A 685 -0.97 60.21 -22.26
CA HIS A 685 -0.39 61.26 -21.41
C HIS A 685 -1.13 61.36 -20.08
N THR A 686 -0.39 61.34 -18.97
CA THR A 686 -0.95 61.61 -17.65
C THR A 686 -0.22 62.75 -16.95
N LYS A 687 -0.97 63.49 -16.11
CA LYS A 687 -0.43 64.59 -15.30
C LYS A 687 0.57 64.13 -14.23
N ASP A 688 0.59 62.84 -13.91
CA ASP A 688 1.40 62.23 -12.84
C ASP A 688 2.65 61.48 -13.33
N GLY A 689 2.89 61.39 -14.66
CA GLY A 689 4.09 60.77 -15.23
C GLY A 689 4.25 59.26 -14.96
N THR A 690 3.17 58.59 -14.58
CA THR A 690 3.21 57.21 -14.03
C THR A 690 3.46 56.09 -15.06
N ALA A 691 3.43 56.37 -16.36
CA ALA A 691 3.67 55.37 -17.42
C ALA A 691 4.71 55.85 -18.44
N SER A 692 5.84 55.15 -18.53
CA SER A 692 6.91 55.39 -19.51
C SER A 692 6.62 54.72 -20.86
N GLU A 693 7.38 55.02 -21.91
CA GLU A 693 7.32 54.21 -23.15
C GLU A 693 7.84 52.77 -22.87
N PRO A 694 7.23 51.73 -23.46
CA PRO A 694 7.66 50.36 -23.23
C PRO A 694 8.91 50.05 -24.08
N GLY A 695 9.85 49.31 -23.51
CA GLY A 695 10.93 48.69 -24.28
C GLY A 695 10.45 47.46 -25.07
N LEU A 696 11.35 46.84 -25.84
CA LEU A 696 11.09 45.59 -26.56
C LEU A 696 10.73 44.42 -25.64
N THR A 697 11.27 44.44 -24.42
CA THR A 697 11.12 43.41 -23.37
C THR A 697 10.51 44.02 -22.10
N ASN A 698 10.19 43.19 -21.12
CA ASN A 698 9.70 43.55 -19.77
C ASN A 698 8.33 44.23 -19.65
N PHE A 699 7.68 44.64 -20.75
CA PHE A 699 6.32 45.17 -20.62
C PHE A 699 5.31 44.08 -20.25
N ILE A 700 4.22 44.50 -19.60
CA ILE A 700 3.26 43.59 -18.98
C ILE A 700 2.09 43.28 -19.93
N ILE A 701 1.76 41.99 -20.01
CA ILE A 701 0.57 41.47 -20.66
C ILE A 701 -0.36 40.88 -19.59
N GLY A 702 -1.58 41.38 -19.51
CA GLY A 702 -2.60 40.94 -18.57
C GLY A 702 -3.56 39.91 -19.16
N PHE A 703 -4.03 38.99 -18.33
CA PHE A 703 -5.18 38.12 -18.63
C PHE A 703 -6.25 38.28 -17.55
N TRP A 704 -7.50 38.52 -17.96
CA TRP A 704 -8.66 38.59 -17.06
C TRP A 704 -9.82 37.77 -17.61
N GLY A 705 -10.13 36.65 -16.96
CA GLY A 705 -11.26 35.78 -17.28
C GLY A 705 -11.07 34.35 -16.78
N PRO A 706 -11.99 33.44 -17.09
CA PRO A 706 -11.87 32.02 -16.71
C PRO A 706 -10.81 31.31 -17.56
N ASN A 707 -10.21 30.25 -16.98
CA ASN A 707 -9.13 29.49 -17.60
C ASN A 707 -9.50 28.97 -18.99
N ARG A 708 -8.55 29.09 -19.93
CA ARG A 708 -8.73 28.73 -21.33
C ARG A 708 -7.37 28.59 -22.04
N PRO A 709 -7.30 27.90 -23.19
CA PRO A 709 -6.07 27.75 -23.96
C PRO A 709 -5.36 29.08 -24.26
N GLU A 710 -6.12 30.11 -24.64
CA GLU A 710 -5.59 31.42 -25.03
C GLU A 710 -4.76 32.07 -23.93
N ALA A 711 -5.12 31.85 -22.66
CA ALA A 711 -4.41 32.40 -21.51
C ALA A 711 -3.02 31.77 -21.33
N ALA A 712 -2.90 30.46 -21.56
CA ALA A 712 -1.64 29.74 -21.48
C ALA A 712 -0.75 30.02 -22.71
N VAL A 713 -1.34 30.08 -23.91
CA VAL A 713 -0.63 30.51 -25.13
C VAL A 713 -0.03 31.90 -24.94
N LEU A 714 -0.78 32.84 -24.34
CA LEU A 714 -0.27 34.17 -24.03
C LEU A 714 0.92 34.16 -23.06
N SER A 715 0.91 33.24 -22.09
CA SER A 715 2.03 33.07 -21.17
C SER A 715 3.28 32.52 -21.86
N LEU A 716 3.11 31.58 -22.80
CA LEU A 716 4.20 31.08 -23.65
C LEU A 716 4.70 32.17 -24.60
N ALA A 717 3.82 32.97 -25.19
CA ALA A 717 4.18 34.12 -26.03
C ALA A 717 4.98 35.17 -25.24
N ALA A 718 4.61 35.42 -23.99
CA ALA A 718 5.36 36.33 -23.12
C ALA A 718 6.77 35.78 -22.83
N ALA A 719 6.89 34.49 -22.48
CA ALA A 719 8.17 33.84 -22.26
C ALA A 719 9.07 33.86 -23.52
N ALA A 720 8.50 33.62 -24.70
CA ALA A 720 9.20 33.61 -25.98
C ALA A 720 9.83 34.96 -26.36
N TYR A 721 9.31 36.08 -25.84
CA TYR A 721 9.72 37.45 -26.19
C TYR A 721 10.19 38.28 -24.99
N SER A 722 10.57 37.62 -23.87
CA SER A 722 11.04 38.29 -22.65
C SER A 722 10.06 39.34 -22.12
N ARG A 723 8.78 38.97 -21.98
CA ARG A 723 7.72 39.82 -21.43
C ARG A 723 7.16 39.21 -20.15
N VAL A 724 6.48 40.04 -19.39
CA VAL A 724 5.98 39.67 -18.06
C VAL A 724 4.47 39.56 -18.11
N THR A 725 3.91 38.59 -17.38
CA THR A 725 2.47 38.36 -17.35
C THR A 725 1.83 38.71 -16.01
N VAL A 726 0.56 39.11 -16.04
CA VAL A 726 -0.25 39.28 -14.83
C VAL A 726 -1.62 38.62 -15.03
N GLY A 727 -2.00 37.74 -14.12
CA GLY A 727 -3.33 37.12 -14.11
C GLY A 727 -4.25 37.83 -13.12
N LEU A 728 -5.48 38.11 -13.53
CA LEU A 728 -6.54 38.62 -12.67
C LEU A 728 -7.54 37.51 -12.35
N TYR A 729 -8.00 37.45 -11.11
CA TYR A 729 -9.06 36.54 -10.74
C TYR A 729 -10.39 36.99 -11.35
N ASP A 730 -11.16 36.03 -11.84
CA ASP A 730 -12.45 36.27 -12.51
C ASP A 730 -13.48 36.94 -11.59
N ASN A 731 -13.37 36.71 -10.28
CA ASN A 731 -14.26 37.25 -9.25
C ASN A 731 -13.71 38.53 -8.56
N TYR A 732 -12.66 39.17 -9.10
CA TYR A 732 -12.27 40.50 -8.63
C TYR A 732 -13.32 41.55 -9.00
N ASP A 733 -13.58 42.46 -8.06
CA ASP A 733 -14.38 43.66 -8.36
C ASP A 733 -13.60 44.62 -9.28
N ALA A 734 -14.35 45.58 -9.84
CA ALA A 734 -13.78 46.58 -10.75
C ALA A 734 -12.64 47.40 -10.11
N GLY A 735 -12.70 47.67 -8.81
CA GLY A 735 -11.72 48.48 -8.11
C GLY A 735 -10.37 47.76 -7.99
N ILE A 736 -10.40 46.51 -7.53
CA ILE A 736 -9.20 45.68 -7.41
C ILE A 736 -8.61 45.38 -8.79
N SER A 737 -9.45 45.04 -9.78
CA SER A 737 -8.99 44.80 -11.14
C SER A 737 -8.31 46.04 -11.75
N CYS A 738 -8.90 47.23 -11.60
CA CYS A 738 -8.27 48.47 -12.08
C CYS A 738 -6.98 48.79 -11.33
N TYR A 739 -6.91 48.55 -10.02
CA TYR A 739 -5.69 48.70 -9.23
C TYR A 739 -4.57 47.80 -9.78
N ILE A 740 -4.85 46.52 -10.04
CA ILE A 740 -3.85 45.57 -10.55
C ILE A 740 -3.35 45.99 -11.93
N LEU A 741 -4.25 46.37 -12.85
CA LEU A 741 -3.89 46.82 -14.19
C LEU A 741 -3.05 48.10 -14.15
N LYS A 742 -3.40 49.04 -13.26
CA LYS A 742 -2.64 50.28 -13.05
C LYS A 742 -1.27 50.00 -12.44
N HIS A 743 -1.22 49.26 -11.33
CA HIS A 743 0.00 48.98 -10.57
C HIS A 743 1.01 48.16 -11.39
N SER A 744 0.53 47.20 -12.19
CA SER A 744 1.38 46.47 -13.12
C SER A 744 1.74 47.26 -14.38
N ALA A 745 1.08 48.38 -14.68
CA ALA A 745 1.22 49.09 -15.95
C ALA A 745 1.03 48.17 -17.18
N ALA A 746 0.00 47.31 -17.13
CA ALA A 746 -0.35 46.39 -18.22
C ALA A 746 -0.60 47.15 -19.53
N ARG A 747 0.07 46.73 -20.62
CA ARG A 747 -0.03 47.34 -21.96
C ARG A 747 -1.07 46.68 -22.83
N ILE A 748 -1.15 45.36 -22.71
CA ILE A 748 -2.05 44.50 -23.44
C ILE A 748 -2.90 43.77 -22.40
N LEU A 749 -4.22 43.75 -22.59
CA LEU A 749 -5.15 42.99 -21.77
C LEU A 749 -5.90 41.99 -22.64
N CYS A 750 -5.70 40.71 -22.38
CA CYS A 750 -6.49 39.63 -22.95
C CYS A 750 -7.68 39.33 -22.03
N THR A 751 -8.91 39.48 -22.52
CA THR A 751 -10.11 39.34 -21.67
C THR A 751 -11.38 39.01 -22.48
N THR A 752 -12.45 38.62 -21.81
CA THR A 752 -13.77 38.46 -22.42
C THR A 752 -14.47 39.81 -22.62
N SER A 753 -15.37 39.92 -23.59
CA SER A 753 -16.09 41.18 -23.86
C SER A 753 -16.91 41.67 -22.66
N SER A 754 -17.26 40.80 -21.72
CA SER A 754 -17.94 41.13 -20.47
C SER A 754 -17.17 42.13 -19.58
N TYR A 755 -15.84 42.07 -19.59
CA TYR A 755 -15.00 42.92 -18.74
C TYR A 755 -14.56 44.22 -19.41
N VAL A 756 -14.66 44.30 -20.74
CA VAL A 756 -14.22 45.49 -21.50
C VAL A 756 -14.93 46.78 -21.08
N PRO A 757 -16.27 46.81 -20.86
CA PRO A 757 -16.94 48.01 -20.36
C PRO A 757 -16.39 48.53 -19.02
N ILE A 758 -15.95 47.63 -18.13
CA ILE A 758 -15.37 48.01 -16.83
C ILE A 758 -14.04 48.73 -17.04
N VAL A 759 -13.21 48.20 -17.94
CA VAL A 759 -11.92 48.79 -18.33
C VAL A 759 -12.12 50.15 -18.98
N LEU A 760 -13.02 50.24 -19.98
CA LEU A 760 -13.26 51.48 -20.72
C LEU A 760 -13.82 52.60 -19.83
N ARG A 761 -14.71 52.28 -18.88
CA ARG A 761 -15.19 53.25 -17.87
C ARG A 761 -14.09 53.79 -16.96
N ASN A 762 -12.96 53.09 -16.85
CA ASN A 762 -11.84 53.47 -16.00
C ASN A 762 -10.56 53.74 -16.82
N ALA A 763 -10.66 53.94 -18.14
CA ALA A 763 -9.51 54.04 -19.04
C ALA A 763 -8.53 55.16 -18.69
N GLU A 764 -9.04 56.29 -18.16
CA GLU A 764 -8.25 57.41 -17.65
C GLU A 764 -7.30 57.01 -16.50
N LYS A 765 -7.70 56.03 -15.67
CA LYS A 765 -6.88 55.51 -14.57
C LYS A 765 -5.86 54.47 -15.03
N LEU A 766 -5.95 54.01 -16.28
CA LEU A 766 -5.18 52.91 -16.85
C LEU A 766 -4.32 53.36 -18.04
N PRO A 767 -3.51 54.43 -17.91
CA PRO A 767 -2.87 55.10 -19.05
C PRO A 767 -1.91 54.22 -19.87
N ALA A 768 -1.35 53.18 -19.23
CA ALA A 768 -0.48 52.22 -19.89
C ALA A 768 -1.22 51.24 -20.82
N LEU A 769 -2.51 50.97 -20.54
CA LEU A 769 -3.29 49.97 -21.27
C LEU A 769 -3.73 50.53 -22.62
N LYS A 770 -3.28 49.87 -23.70
CA LYS A 770 -3.42 50.36 -25.07
C LYS A 770 -4.04 49.35 -26.02
N VAL A 771 -3.90 48.06 -25.74
CA VAL A 771 -4.47 47.00 -26.55
C VAL A 771 -5.32 46.08 -25.69
N ILE A 772 -6.50 45.73 -26.18
CA ILE A 772 -7.36 44.70 -25.64
C ILE A 772 -7.51 43.60 -26.70
N ILE A 773 -7.26 42.35 -26.30
CA ILE A 773 -7.52 41.17 -27.12
C ILE A 773 -8.75 40.47 -26.56
N VAL A 774 -9.80 40.37 -27.37
CA VAL A 774 -11.06 39.71 -26.98
C VAL A 774 -10.98 38.22 -27.28
N VAL A 775 -11.23 37.39 -26.27
CA VAL A 775 -11.12 35.92 -26.32
C VAL A 775 -12.47 35.20 -26.15
N ASP A 776 -13.58 35.83 -26.52
CA ASP A 776 -14.91 35.20 -26.40
C ASP A 776 -15.00 33.89 -27.19
N ARG A 777 -15.73 32.91 -26.62
CA ARG A 777 -15.96 31.62 -27.30
C ARG A 777 -17.09 31.77 -28.31
N PRO A 778 -17.06 31.04 -29.44
CA PRO A 778 -18.21 30.93 -30.33
C PRO A 778 -19.43 30.40 -29.55
N GLY A 779 -20.56 31.10 -29.64
CA GLY A 779 -21.86 30.69 -29.11
C GLY A 779 -22.86 30.39 -30.24
N PRO A 780 -24.17 30.29 -29.92
CA PRO A 780 -25.20 30.01 -30.92
C PRO A 780 -25.17 31.02 -32.07
N ALA A 781 -25.28 30.56 -33.32
CA ALA A 781 -25.22 31.38 -34.53
C ALA A 781 -26.25 32.52 -34.55
N LYS A 782 -27.38 32.36 -33.84
CA LYS A 782 -28.39 33.42 -33.66
C LYS A 782 -27.92 34.57 -32.77
N MET A 783 -27.00 34.35 -31.85
CA MET A 783 -26.36 35.41 -31.04
C MET A 783 -25.25 36.14 -31.82
N ALA A 784 -24.64 35.50 -32.82
CA ALA A 784 -23.52 36.07 -33.58
C ALA A 784 -23.83 37.41 -34.26
N LEU A 785 -25.07 37.62 -34.77
CA LEU A 785 -25.45 38.88 -35.42
C LEU A 785 -25.51 40.06 -34.41
N GLY A 786 -26.00 39.83 -33.19
CA GLY A 786 -26.03 40.84 -32.13
C GLY A 786 -24.66 41.06 -31.46
N GLU A 787 -23.84 40.01 -31.38
CA GLU A 787 -22.46 40.12 -30.87
C GLU A 787 -21.53 40.88 -31.82
N LEU A 788 -21.69 40.74 -33.14
CA LEU A 788 -20.98 41.55 -34.13
C LEU A 788 -21.26 43.05 -33.96
N GLN A 789 -22.51 43.42 -33.66
CA GLN A 789 -22.85 44.82 -33.34
C GLN A 789 -22.25 45.27 -32.00
N LYS A 790 -22.23 44.39 -30.99
CA LYS A 790 -21.67 44.68 -29.66
C LYS A 790 -20.14 44.88 -29.71
N ILE A 791 -19.41 44.06 -30.46
CA ILE A 791 -17.95 44.20 -30.58
C ILE A 791 -17.55 45.44 -31.38
N GLN A 792 -18.36 45.82 -32.38
CA GLN A 792 -18.18 47.07 -33.12
C GLN A 792 -18.37 48.29 -32.20
N LEU A 793 -19.41 48.29 -31.37
CA LEU A 793 -19.63 49.35 -30.38
C LEU A 793 -18.49 49.42 -29.34
N ILE A 794 -17.98 48.27 -28.90
CA ILE A 794 -16.82 48.20 -27.99
C ILE A 794 -15.58 48.80 -28.66
N ARG A 795 -15.33 48.50 -29.94
CA ARG A 795 -14.22 49.07 -30.71
C ARG A 795 -14.32 50.58 -30.83
N GLU A 796 -15.50 51.11 -31.14
CA GLU A 796 -15.74 52.55 -31.22
C GLU A 796 -15.53 53.24 -29.86
N TRP A 797 -16.05 52.65 -28.77
CA TRP A 797 -15.82 53.18 -27.43
C TRP A 797 -14.36 53.11 -27.00
N ALA A 798 -13.66 52.02 -27.30
CA ALA A 798 -12.24 51.89 -27.02
C ALA A 798 -11.41 52.91 -27.81
N ALA A 799 -11.74 53.15 -29.08
CA ALA A 799 -11.08 54.14 -29.91
C ALA A 799 -11.24 55.56 -29.36
N MET A 800 -12.41 55.92 -28.81
CA MET A 800 -12.61 57.19 -28.08
C MET A 800 -11.71 57.33 -26.85
N GLN A 801 -11.26 56.22 -26.29
CA GLN A 801 -10.34 56.17 -25.14
C GLN A 801 -8.89 55.92 -25.56
N ASP A 802 -8.58 56.00 -26.86
CA ASP A 802 -7.26 55.70 -27.42
C ASP A 802 -6.77 54.30 -26.96
N ILE A 803 -7.63 53.30 -27.15
CA ILE A 803 -7.39 51.87 -26.89
C ILE A 803 -7.80 51.09 -28.14
N HIS A 804 -6.94 50.18 -28.60
CA HIS A 804 -7.21 49.30 -29.74
C HIS A 804 -7.79 47.97 -29.27
N VAL A 805 -8.82 47.46 -29.97
CA VAL A 805 -9.47 46.19 -29.63
C VAL A 805 -9.40 45.23 -30.81
N PHE A 806 -8.70 44.12 -30.61
CA PHE A 806 -8.55 43.04 -31.61
C PHE A 806 -9.27 41.77 -31.14
N GLY A 807 -9.80 40.99 -32.08
CA GLY A 807 -10.19 39.61 -31.79
C GLY A 807 -8.96 38.72 -31.62
N TYR A 808 -9.08 37.60 -30.89
CA TYR A 808 -7.96 36.66 -30.74
C TYR A 808 -7.39 36.17 -32.08
N ASN A 809 -8.25 35.72 -33.00
CA ASN A 809 -7.82 35.25 -34.32
C ASN A 809 -7.16 36.37 -35.15
N GLU A 810 -7.69 37.59 -35.08
CA GLU A 810 -7.11 38.77 -35.73
C GLU A 810 -5.72 39.10 -35.19
N ALA A 811 -5.51 38.96 -33.87
CA ALA A 811 -4.19 39.12 -33.26
C ALA A 811 -3.21 38.03 -33.72
N VAL A 812 -3.66 36.77 -33.84
CA VAL A 812 -2.86 35.67 -34.39
C VAL A 812 -2.51 35.93 -35.86
N GLU A 813 -3.47 36.30 -36.69
CA GLU A 813 -3.26 36.63 -38.11
C GLU A 813 -2.31 37.81 -38.30
N THR A 814 -2.45 38.87 -37.49
CA THR A 814 -1.53 40.02 -37.46
C THR A 814 -0.10 39.55 -37.19
N GLY A 815 0.07 38.63 -36.24
CA GLY A 815 1.34 38.03 -35.88
C GLY A 815 1.94 37.18 -36.98
N LEU A 816 1.15 36.32 -37.61
CA LEU A 816 1.57 35.47 -38.72
C LEU A 816 2.00 36.29 -39.94
N ALA A 817 1.33 37.41 -40.21
CA ALA A 817 1.72 38.34 -41.27
C ALA A 817 3.00 39.14 -40.95
N ASN A 818 3.36 39.27 -39.66
CA ASN A 818 4.44 40.12 -39.19
C ASN A 818 5.40 39.39 -38.23
N LEU A 819 5.89 38.21 -38.62
CA LEU A 819 6.75 37.39 -37.75
C LEU A 819 7.99 38.15 -37.27
N ARG A 820 8.33 37.94 -36.00
CA ARG A 820 9.56 38.43 -35.36
C ARG A 820 10.28 37.26 -34.70
N PRO A 821 11.64 37.23 -34.73
CA PRO A 821 12.39 36.20 -34.04
C PRO A 821 12.06 36.23 -32.54
N SER A 822 11.87 35.05 -31.94
CA SER A 822 11.74 34.93 -30.49
C SER A 822 13.02 35.40 -29.80
N ASN A 823 12.87 36.10 -28.67
CA ASN A 823 13.96 36.56 -27.82
C ASN A 823 13.67 36.15 -26.37
N PRO A 824 13.80 34.85 -26.03
CA PRO A 824 13.54 34.37 -24.69
C PRO A 824 14.60 34.89 -23.69
N PRO A 825 14.24 35.05 -22.40
CA PRO A 825 15.14 35.63 -21.42
C PRO A 825 16.37 34.75 -21.17
N THR A 826 17.55 35.36 -21.18
CA THR A 826 18.82 34.65 -20.93
C THR A 826 19.08 34.45 -19.44
N SER A 827 18.72 35.41 -18.60
CA SER A 827 18.87 35.32 -17.15
C SER A 827 17.79 34.45 -16.51
N PRO A 828 18.14 33.50 -15.62
CA PRO A 828 17.16 32.76 -14.81
C PRO A 828 16.45 33.66 -13.77
N ASP A 829 16.97 34.86 -13.49
CA ASP A 829 16.36 35.80 -12.54
C ASP A 829 15.33 36.73 -13.20
N PHE A 830 15.03 36.51 -14.49
CA PHE A 830 13.98 37.25 -15.20
C PHE A 830 12.63 37.02 -14.53
N VAL A 831 11.90 38.12 -14.26
CA VAL A 831 10.55 38.08 -13.70
C VAL A 831 9.57 37.71 -14.82
N MET A 832 9.11 36.47 -14.84
CA MET A 832 8.15 35.99 -15.86
C MET A 832 6.71 36.39 -15.55
N ALA A 833 6.39 36.61 -14.27
CA ALA A 833 5.03 36.94 -13.85
C ALA A 833 4.97 37.78 -12.57
N LEU A 834 3.90 38.57 -12.47
CA LEU A 834 3.45 39.18 -11.23
C LEU A 834 2.21 38.44 -10.73
N CYS A 835 2.36 37.78 -9.57
CA CYS A 835 1.25 37.10 -8.91
C CYS A 835 0.77 37.96 -7.74
N TYR A 836 -0.47 38.48 -7.84
CA TYR A 836 -1.03 39.32 -6.80
C TYR A 836 -1.61 38.47 -5.67
N THR A 837 -1.10 38.66 -4.45
CA THR A 837 -1.57 37.97 -3.24
C THR A 837 -2.51 38.89 -2.45
N SER A 838 -3.74 38.43 -2.24
CA SER A 838 -4.68 39.09 -1.34
C SER A 838 -4.36 38.68 0.10
N GLY A 839 -3.79 39.58 0.89
CA GLY A 839 -3.73 39.44 2.35
C GLY A 839 -5.12 39.59 2.99
N THR A 840 -5.24 39.30 4.28
CA THR A 840 -6.45 39.58 5.07
C THR A 840 -6.63 41.09 5.35
N THR A 841 -5.64 41.92 5.01
CA THR A 841 -5.56 43.35 5.30
C THR A 841 -4.99 44.12 4.08
N GLY A 842 -5.83 44.88 3.36
CA GLY A 842 -5.38 45.87 2.35
C GLY A 842 -5.41 45.45 0.86
N LEU A 843 -4.79 46.28 0.01
CA LEU A 843 -4.67 46.07 -1.45
C LEU A 843 -3.75 44.86 -1.75
N PRO A 844 -3.99 44.10 -2.84
CA PRO A 844 -3.14 42.97 -3.18
C PRO A 844 -1.69 43.37 -3.48
N LYS A 845 -0.73 42.55 -3.03
CA LYS A 845 0.71 42.78 -3.25
C LYS A 845 1.21 41.97 -4.44
N ALA A 846 2.08 42.53 -5.28
CA ALA A 846 2.59 41.88 -6.48
C ALA A 846 3.87 41.08 -6.21
N ALA A 847 3.75 39.78 -5.91
CA ALA A 847 4.93 38.92 -5.77
C ALA A 847 5.58 38.67 -7.15
N MET A 848 6.89 38.92 -7.24
CA MET A 848 7.66 38.69 -8.46
C MET A 848 8.02 37.21 -8.59
N ILE A 849 7.54 36.55 -9.64
CA ILE A 849 7.86 35.15 -9.95
C ILE A 849 8.91 35.12 -11.04
N THR A 850 10.05 34.49 -10.77
CA THR A 850 11.18 34.37 -11.71
C THR A 850 11.22 33.01 -12.41
N ASP A 851 11.93 32.94 -13.54
CA ASP A 851 12.19 31.68 -14.24
C ASP A 851 12.86 30.64 -13.33
N ARG A 852 13.80 31.07 -12.49
CA ARG A 852 14.49 30.24 -11.49
C ARG A 852 13.52 29.59 -10.52
N MET A 853 12.58 30.35 -9.96
CA MET A 853 11.58 29.83 -9.03
C MET A 853 10.71 28.77 -9.72
N SER A 854 10.25 29.08 -10.93
CA SER A 854 9.41 28.14 -11.69
C SER A 854 10.19 26.89 -12.10
N ALA A 855 11.47 27.02 -12.46
CA ALA A 855 12.35 25.89 -12.78
C ALA A 855 12.55 24.97 -11.56
N CYS A 856 12.80 25.55 -10.39
CA CYS A 856 12.96 24.80 -9.13
C CYS A 856 11.67 24.01 -8.79
N GLY A 857 10.51 24.67 -8.86
CA GLY A 857 9.22 24.03 -8.63
C GLY A 857 8.93 22.90 -9.62
N VAL A 858 9.10 23.13 -10.93
CA VAL A 858 8.85 22.12 -11.97
C VAL A 858 9.79 20.92 -11.82
N SER A 859 11.08 21.15 -11.56
CA SER A 859 12.07 20.09 -11.36
C SER A 859 11.73 19.23 -10.13
N GLY A 860 11.33 19.85 -9.02
CA GLY A 860 10.89 19.15 -7.82
C GLY A 860 9.68 18.25 -8.06
N ILE A 861 8.63 18.77 -8.72
CA ILE A 861 7.42 18.00 -9.03
C ILE A 861 7.74 16.84 -9.97
N LYS A 862 8.61 17.03 -10.98
CA LYS A 862 9.07 15.95 -11.88
C LYS A 862 9.74 14.80 -11.15
N LEU A 863 10.53 15.08 -10.11
CA LEU A 863 11.16 14.04 -9.29
C LEU A 863 10.13 13.24 -8.47
N ILE A 864 8.96 13.81 -8.20
CA ILE A 864 7.91 13.17 -7.40
C ILE A 864 6.84 12.52 -8.30
N ASN A 865 6.71 13.00 -9.53
CA ASN A 865 5.82 12.50 -10.57
C ASN A 865 6.61 12.30 -11.88
N PRO A 866 7.49 11.28 -11.96
CA PRO A 866 8.33 11.06 -13.14
C PRO A 866 7.58 10.44 -14.33
N ASP A 867 6.25 10.33 -14.25
CA ASP A 867 5.41 9.84 -15.34
C ASP A 867 5.26 10.92 -16.42
N ASP A 868 5.70 10.61 -17.64
CA ASP A 868 5.45 11.48 -18.80
C ASP A 868 4.01 11.37 -19.32
N LYS A 869 3.57 12.39 -20.06
CA LYS A 869 2.28 12.41 -20.79
C LYS A 869 1.03 12.37 -19.90
N LEU A 870 1.05 13.11 -18.79
CA LEU A 870 -0.11 13.28 -17.91
C LEU A 870 -1.19 14.13 -18.58
N VAL A 871 -2.45 13.75 -18.41
CA VAL A 871 -3.61 14.58 -18.76
C VAL A 871 -4.21 15.20 -17.49
N THR A 872 -4.40 16.52 -17.46
CA THR A 872 -5.03 17.26 -16.34
C THR A 872 -6.20 18.11 -16.82
N LEU A 873 -7.12 18.43 -15.91
CA LEU A 873 -8.13 19.47 -16.11
C LEU A 873 -7.68 20.76 -15.43
N SER A 874 -7.70 21.88 -16.15
CA SER A 874 -7.47 23.22 -15.62
C SER A 874 -8.77 23.87 -15.20
N TYR A 875 -8.92 24.11 -13.89
CA TYR A 875 -10.13 24.69 -13.28
C TYR A 875 -9.85 25.57 -12.05
N LEU A 876 -8.65 25.48 -11.44
CA LEU A 876 -8.23 26.43 -10.42
C LEU A 876 -7.72 27.70 -11.12
N PRO A 877 -7.97 28.92 -10.64
CA PRO A 877 -7.64 30.13 -11.39
C PRO A 877 -6.16 30.20 -11.81
N LEU A 878 -5.87 30.50 -13.08
CA LEU A 878 -4.49 30.68 -13.59
C LEU A 878 -3.74 31.86 -12.97
N ALA A 879 -4.47 32.80 -12.36
CA ALA A 879 -3.91 33.86 -11.54
C ALA A 879 -3.27 33.35 -10.23
N HIS A 880 -3.58 32.11 -9.82
CA HIS A 880 -3.06 31.48 -8.62
C HIS A 880 -1.80 30.64 -8.93
N ILE A 881 -0.76 30.78 -8.10
CA ILE A 881 0.55 30.16 -8.33
C ILE A 881 0.49 28.62 -8.41
N LEU A 882 -0.42 27.98 -7.65
CA LEU A 882 -0.61 26.52 -7.66
C LEU A 882 -0.97 26.00 -9.05
N GLU A 883 -2.02 26.54 -9.68
CA GLU A 883 -2.44 26.12 -11.01
C GLU A 883 -1.34 26.40 -12.03
N ARG A 884 -0.76 27.60 -11.95
CA ARG A 884 0.28 28.03 -12.88
C ARG A 884 1.50 27.11 -12.88
N GLY A 885 1.99 26.75 -11.70
CA GLY A 885 3.11 25.81 -11.58
C GLY A 885 2.70 24.38 -11.95
N TRP A 886 1.44 23.98 -11.72
CA TRP A 886 0.93 22.67 -12.13
C TRP A 886 0.89 22.53 -13.65
N GLU A 887 0.34 23.53 -14.35
CA GLU A 887 0.29 23.57 -15.81
C GLU A 887 1.69 23.59 -16.41
N ALA A 888 2.61 24.40 -15.87
CA ALA A 888 4.00 24.42 -16.29
C ALA A 888 4.66 23.03 -16.16
N PHE A 889 4.39 22.30 -15.07
CA PHE A 889 4.86 20.94 -14.88
C PHE A 889 4.32 19.98 -15.94
N ILE A 890 3.01 20.02 -16.22
CA ILE A 890 2.36 19.15 -17.21
C ILE A 890 2.94 19.40 -18.61
N LEU A 891 3.10 20.68 -18.98
CA LEU A 891 3.66 21.06 -20.29
C LEU A 891 5.10 20.61 -20.45
N CYS A 892 5.95 20.85 -19.44
CA CYS A 892 7.35 20.44 -19.43
C CYS A 892 7.55 18.91 -19.41
N SER A 893 6.49 18.13 -19.15
CA SER A 893 6.50 16.67 -19.09
C SER A 893 5.80 16.01 -20.28
N GLY A 894 5.51 16.78 -21.35
CA GLY A 894 4.85 16.25 -22.56
C GLY A 894 3.38 15.86 -22.35
N GLY A 895 2.73 16.42 -21.33
CA GLY A 895 1.33 16.17 -21.00
C GLY A 895 0.32 17.02 -21.79
N ALA A 896 -0.95 16.91 -21.40
CA ALA A 896 -2.04 17.64 -22.04
C ALA A 896 -2.95 18.29 -20.98
N VAL A 897 -3.36 19.53 -21.24
CA VAL A 897 -4.23 20.32 -20.34
C VAL A 897 -5.57 20.53 -21.03
N GLY A 898 -6.63 19.94 -20.48
CA GLY A 898 -8.00 20.28 -20.86
C GLY A 898 -8.50 21.44 -20.00
N TYR A 899 -9.14 22.44 -20.58
CA TYR A 899 -9.75 23.54 -19.84
C TYR A 899 -11.23 23.26 -19.58
N TYR A 900 -11.67 23.52 -18.35
CA TYR A 900 -13.07 23.33 -17.98
C TYR A 900 -14.02 24.26 -18.78
N SER A 901 -15.31 23.97 -18.67
CA SER A 901 -16.38 24.67 -19.39
C SER A 901 -16.49 26.17 -19.06
N GLY A 902 -15.86 26.64 -17.97
CA GLY A 902 -16.03 27.98 -17.43
C GLY A 902 -17.03 28.03 -16.27
N ASP A 903 -17.82 26.96 -16.10
CA ASP A 903 -18.83 26.83 -15.05
C ASP A 903 -18.45 25.70 -14.08
N ILE A 904 -18.25 26.06 -12.82
CA ILE A 904 -17.86 25.10 -11.77
C ILE A 904 -18.95 24.06 -11.50
N THR A 905 -20.23 24.36 -11.79
CA THR A 905 -21.34 23.41 -11.60
C THR A 905 -21.27 22.24 -12.58
N ARG A 906 -20.61 22.45 -13.74
CA ARG A 906 -20.37 21.44 -14.78
C ARG A 906 -19.05 20.69 -14.60
N LEU A 907 -18.26 20.99 -13.57
CA LEU A 907 -16.98 20.33 -13.31
C LEU A 907 -17.06 18.79 -13.32
N PRO A 908 -18.08 18.13 -12.73
CA PRO A 908 -18.21 16.68 -12.82
C PRO A 908 -18.38 16.17 -14.25
N GLU A 909 -19.12 16.90 -15.09
CA GLU A 909 -19.32 16.58 -16.52
C GLU A 909 -17.97 16.69 -17.26
N ASP A 910 -17.25 17.79 -17.05
CA ASP A 910 -15.95 18.04 -17.68
C ASP A 910 -14.92 16.95 -17.33
N LEU A 911 -14.86 16.53 -16.05
CA LEU A 911 -13.98 15.45 -15.59
C LEU A 911 -14.35 14.09 -16.21
N GLN A 912 -15.64 13.79 -16.34
CA GLN A 912 -16.11 12.53 -16.93
C GLN A 912 -15.83 12.42 -18.43
N ILE A 913 -15.89 13.55 -19.15
CA ILE A 913 -15.58 13.63 -20.57
C ILE A 913 -14.06 13.57 -20.78
N LEU A 914 -13.29 14.41 -20.08
CA LEU A 914 -11.84 14.51 -20.26
C LEU A 914 -11.10 13.25 -19.81
N LYS A 915 -11.56 12.62 -18.72
CA LYS A 915 -10.91 11.46 -18.07
C LYS A 915 -9.43 11.74 -17.72
N PRO A 916 -9.15 12.76 -16.90
CA PRO A 916 -7.78 13.14 -16.56
C PRO A 916 -7.05 12.00 -15.83
N SER A 917 -5.71 12.01 -15.93
CA SER A 917 -4.83 11.07 -15.22
C SER A 917 -4.16 11.69 -13.99
N ALA A 918 -4.12 13.02 -13.92
CA ALA A 918 -3.62 13.77 -12.78
C ALA A 918 -4.54 14.98 -12.53
N LEU A 919 -4.68 15.42 -11.27
CA LEU A 919 -5.56 16.56 -10.96
C LEU A 919 -5.04 17.35 -9.75
N PRO A 920 -4.89 18.68 -9.86
CA PRO A 920 -4.67 19.53 -8.70
C PRO A 920 -6.01 19.74 -8.00
N ALA A 921 -6.00 19.71 -6.67
CA ALA A 921 -7.19 19.85 -5.84
C ALA A 921 -6.94 20.77 -4.65
N VAL A 922 -8.03 21.17 -4.03
CA VAL A 922 -8.03 21.90 -2.75
C VAL A 922 -8.90 21.14 -1.76
N PRO A 923 -8.66 21.26 -0.44
CA PRO A 923 -9.38 20.49 0.58
C PRO A 923 -10.89 20.61 0.46
N ARG A 924 -11.43 21.77 0.08
CA ARG A 924 -12.88 21.95 -0.13
C ARG A 924 -13.47 20.99 -1.17
N VAL A 925 -12.78 20.81 -2.31
CA VAL A 925 -13.23 19.89 -3.37
C VAL A 925 -13.14 18.44 -2.88
N LEU A 926 -12.04 18.10 -2.19
CA LEU A 926 -11.85 16.77 -1.62
C LEU A 926 -12.90 16.43 -0.56
N ASN A 927 -13.15 17.34 0.38
CA ASN A 927 -14.16 17.19 1.44
C ASN A 927 -15.56 16.99 0.86
N ARG A 928 -15.91 17.72 -0.21
CA ARG A 928 -17.19 17.53 -0.91
C ARG A 928 -17.32 16.12 -1.50
N ILE A 929 -16.27 15.62 -2.16
CA ILE A 929 -16.26 14.26 -2.72
C ILE A 929 -16.33 13.21 -1.60
N ALA A 930 -15.59 13.42 -0.50
CA ALA A 930 -15.61 12.54 0.66
C ALA A 930 -17.00 12.49 1.30
N GLY A 931 -17.64 13.64 1.52
CA GLY A 931 -18.98 13.74 2.08
C GLY A 931 -20.03 12.99 1.24
N GLN A 932 -19.91 13.04 -0.09
CA GLN A 932 -20.78 12.25 -0.98
C GLN A 932 -20.58 10.73 -0.81
N ILE A 933 -19.33 10.28 -0.62
CA ILE A 933 -19.03 8.86 -0.38
C ILE A 933 -19.54 8.44 1.00
N GLU A 934 -19.33 9.27 2.02
CA GLU A 934 -19.79 9.04 3.40
C GLU A 934 -21.31 8.98 3.49
N ALA A 935 -22.03 9.87 2.79
CA ALA A 935 -23.49 9.83 2.70
C ALA A 935 -23.98 8.50 2.10
N GLN A 936 -23.34 8.01 1.03
CA GLN A 936 -23.66 6.70 0.45
C GLN A 936 -23.34 5.53 1.40
N MET A 937 -22.35 5.67 2.28
CA MET A 937 -22.03 4.68 3.31
C MET A 937 -23.01 4.70 4.48
N ALA A 938 -23.50 5.89 4.86
CA ALA A 938 -24.43 6.10 5.96
C ALA A 938 -25.87 5.63 5.62
N GLY A 939 -26.20 5.53 4.33
CA GLY A 939 -27.49 5.06 3.86
C GLY A 939 -27.87 3.61 4.30
N GLY A 940 -29.15 3.28 4.11
CA GLY A 940 -29.68 1.95 4.35
C GLY A 940 -29.47 0.98 3.16
N GLY A 941 -29.62 -0.33 3.43
CA GLY A 941 -29.69 -1.36 2.39
C GLY A 941 -28.34 -1.94 1.91
N LEU A 942 -28.43 -2.87 0.95
CA LEU A 942 -27.31 -3.72 0.54
C LEU A 942 -26.14 -2.92 -0.06
N LYS A 943 -26.41 -1.83 -0.80
CA LYS A 943 -25.39 -0.99 -1.43
C LYS A 943 -24.48 -0.32 -0.39
N ALA A 944 -25.07 0.25 0.66
CA ALA A 944 -24.33 0.90 1.75
C ALA A 944 -23.53 -0.10 2.60
N VAL A 945 -24.10 -1.29 2.87
CA VAL A 945 -23.38 -2.39 3.55
C VAL A 945 -22.18 -2.85 2.71
N LEU A 946 -22.36 -3.00 1.40
CA LEU A 946 -21.31 -3.44 0.49
C LEU A 946 -20.19 -2.40 0.36
N LEU A 947 -20.52 -1.11 0.26
CA LEU A 947 -19.54 -0.02 0.23
C LEU A 947 -18.75 0.08 1.54
N ARG A 948 -19.42 0.01 2.71
CA ARG A 948 -18.75 0.00 4.03
C ARG A 948 -17.79 -1.18 4.16
N ASN A 949 -18.23 -2.38 3.80
CA ASN A 949 -17.38 -3.58 3.86
C ASN A 949 -16.18 -3.46 2.90
N ALA A 950 -16.39 -2.90 1.70
CA ALA A 950 -15.33 -2.67 0.72
C ALA A 950 -14.27 -1.69 1.24
N ILE A 951 -14.70 -0.56 1.80
CA ILE A 951 -13.79 0.45 2.38
C ILE A 951 -13.04 -0.13 3.58
N ASN A 952 -13.72 -0.81 4.51
CA ASN A 952 -13.06 -1.42 5.67
C ASN A 952 -12.05 -2.52 5.27
N ALA A 953 -12.31 -3.25 4.18
CA ALA A 953 -11.32 -4.19 3.64
C ALA A 953 -10.10 -3.46 3.05
N LYS A 954 -10.31 -2.35 2.34
CA LYS A 954 -9.22 -1.52 1.82
C LYS A 954 -8.42 -0.80 2.91
N ILE A 955 -9.07 -0.33 3.97
CA ILE A 955 -8.40 0.26 5.14
C ILE A 955 -7.46 -0.78 5.77
N ARG A 956 -7.95 -1.99 6.07
CA ARG A 956 -7.11 -3.07 6.61
C ARG A 956 -5.94 -3.42 5.68
N ASN A 957 -6.16 -3.43 4.36
CA ASN A 957 -5.10 -3.68 3.39
C ASN A 957 -4.06 -2.53 3.36
N TYR A 958 -4.52 -1.29 3.44
CA TYR A 958 -3.68 -0.10 3.46
C TYR A 958 -2.85 -0.03 4.75
N GLU A 959 -3.43 -0.32 5.91
CA GLU A 959 -2.71 -0.37 7.19
C GLU A 959 -1.67 -1.50 7.24
N ALA A 960 -1.96 -2.64 6.60
CA ALA A 960 -1.03 -3.78 6.59
C ALA A 960 0.09 -3.67 5.52
N THR A 961 -0.13 -2.93 4.43
CA THR A 961 0.75 -2.99 3.24
C THR A 961 1.06 -1.65 2.58
N GLY A 962 0.42 -0.55 3.00
CA GLY A 962 0.46 0.75 2.32
C GLY A 962 -0.27 0.80 0.97
N THR A 963 -0.91 -0.28 0.54
CA THR A 963 -1.48 -0.38 -0.81
C THR A 963 -2.87 0.26 -0.92
N ILE A 964 -2.99 1.27 -1.78
CA ILE A 964 -4.25 2.00 -2.05
C ILE A 964 -5.25 1.26 -2.96
N THR A 965 -4.80 0.21 -3.66
CA THR A 965 -5.62 -0.58 -4.59
C THR A 965 -6.03 -1.94 -4.01
N HIS A 966 -7.15 -2.49 -4.46
CA HIS A 966 -7.63 -3.81 -4.07
C HIS A 966 -8.31 -4.54 -5.26
N ALA A 967 -7.75 -5.67 -5.68
CA ALA A 967 -8.12 -6.34 -6.94
C ALA A 967 -9.61 -6.68 -7.11
N PHE A 968 -10.30 -7.08 -6.04
CA PHE A 968 -11.75 -7.38 -6.06
C PHE A 968 -12.62 -6.12 -5.92
N TRP A 969 -12.51 -5.42 -4.78
CA TRP A 969 -13.34 -4.27 -4.47
C TRP A 969 -13.20 -3.12 -5.47
N ASP A 970 -12.02 -2.93 -6.07
CA ASP A 970 -11.82 -1.85 -7.04
C ASP A 970 -12.64 -2.08 -8.31
N ARG A 971 -12.80 -3.35 -8.75
CA ARG A 971 -13.58 -3.71 -9.93
C ARG A 971 -15.07 -3.71 -9.64
N LEU A 972 -15.48 -4.21 -8.48
CA LEU A 972 -16.88 -4.38 -8.10
C LEU A 972 -17.53 -3.06 -7.65
N VAL A 973 -16.83 -2.27 -6.84
CA VAL A 973 -17.38 -1.10 -6.13
C VAL A 973 -16.74 0.18 -6.63
N PHE A 974 -15.41 0.29 -6.50
CA PHE A 974 -14.75 1.57 -6.71
C PHE A 974 -14.61 1.96 -8.18
N ARG A 975 -14.86 1.07 -9.15
CA ARG A 975 -14.95 1.43 -10.57
C ARG A 975 -16.00 2.51 -10.81
N LYS A 976 -17.14 2.44 -10.11
CA LYS A 976 -18.21 3.45 -10.21
C LYS A 976 -17.84 4.74 -9.49
N VAL A 977 -17.19 4.64 -8.33
CA VAL A 977 -16.71 5.80 -7.56
C VAL A 977 -15.65 6.57 -8.37
N ARG A 978 -14.68 5.87 -8.95
CA ARG A 978 -13.65 6.43 -9.82
C ARG A 978 -14.22 7.08 -11.08
N ALA A 979 -15.30 6.53 -11.63
CA ALA A 979 -15.95 7.08 -12.81
C ALA A 979 -16.48 8.50 -12.58
N MET A 980 -16.75 8.91 -11.33
CA MET A 980 -17.15 10.29 -11.02
C MET A 980 -16.09 11.33 -11.42
N LEU A 981 -14.81 10.94 -11.43
CA LEU A 981 -13.68 11.76 -11.86
C LEU A 981 -13.08 11.28 -13.20
N GLY A 982 -13.87 10.59 -14.01
CA GLY A 982 -13.46 10.08 -15.33
C GLY A 982 -12.67 8.76 -15.32
N GLY A 983 -12.39 8.18 -14.15
CA GLY A 983 -11.89 6.81 -14.02
C GLY A 983 -10.38 6.60 -14.18
N ASN A 984 -9.66 7.57 -14.74
CA ASN A 984 -8.24 7.45 -15.11
C ASN A 984 -7.26 8.14 -14.16
N ILE A 985 -7.75 8.85 -13.14
CA ILE A 985 -6.88 9.55 -12.20
C ILE A 985 -5.96 8.56 -11.46
N ARG A 986 -4.66 8.86 -11.49
CA ARG A 986 -3.58 8.12 -10.82
C ARG A 986 -3.02 8.89 -9.64
N VAL A 987 -2.81 10.20 -9.82
CA VAL A 987 -2.25 11.09 -8.81
C VAL A 987 -3.12 12.33 -8.64
N MET A 988 -3.27 12.77 -7.39
CA MET A 988 -3.86 14.06 -7.06
C MET A 988 -2.98 14.78 -6.06
N ILE A 989 -2.96 16.11 -6.15
CA ILE A 989 -2.31 16.96 -5.16
C ILE A 989 -3.36 17.79 -4.47
N THR A 990 -3.20 18.00 -3.18
CA THR A 990 -3.94 19.02 -2.46
C THR A 990 -3.01 19.96 -1.73
N GLY A 991 -3.35 21.24 -1.74
CA GLY A 991 -2.60 22.29 -1.06
C GLY A 991 -3.49 23.50 -0.78
N SER A 992 -2.90 24.65 -0.51
CA SER A 992 -3.56 25.91 -0.12
C SER A 992 -4.22 25.92 1.27
N ALA A 993 -4.60 24.76 1.82
CA ALA A 993 -5.15 24.57 3.15
C ALA A 993 -4.91 23.14 3.63
N PRO A 994 -4.92 22.86 4.95
CA PRO A 994 -4.76 21.51 5.47
C PRO A 994 -5.97 20.63 5.12
N CYS A 995 -5.74 19.36 4.81
CA CYS A 995 -6.79 18.36 4.65
C CYS A 995 -6.76 17.36 5.80
N ARG A 996 -7.94 16.83 6.17
CA ARG A 996 -8.03 15.86 7.25
C ARG A 996 -7.38 14.52 6.86
N PRO A 997 -6.57 13.89 7.73
CA PRO A 997 -5.93 12.60 7.43
C PRO A 997 -6.93 11.48 7.11
N ASP A 998 -8.07 11.46 7.78
CA ASP A 998 -9.10 10.45 7.54
C ASP A 998 -9.85 10.67 6.23
N VAL A 999 -10.08 11.93 5.83
CA VAL A 999 -10.60 12.28 4.50
C VAL A 999 -9.62 11.85 3.40
N LEU A 1000 -8.33 12.16 3.56
CA LEU A 1000 -7.29 11.75 2.60
C LEU A 1000 -7.21 10.24 2.47
N ARG A 1001 -7.23 9.52 3.60
CA ARG A 1001 -7.25 8.05 3.62
C ARG A 1001 -8.48 7.51 2.91
N LEU A 1002 -9.68 8.03 3.22
CA LEU A 1002 -10.92 7.62 2.57
C LEU A 1002 -10.81 7.81 1.05
N LEU A 1003 -10.38 8.98 0.59
CA LEU A 1003 -10.31 9.31 -0.83
C LEU A 1003 -9.22 8.52 -1.56
N ARG A 1004 -8.03 8.34 -0.97
CA ARG A 1004 -6.96 7.49 -1.55
C ARG A 1004 -7.49 6.08 -1.84
N LEU A 1005 -8.25 5.52 -0.90
CA LEU A 1005 -8.83 4.18 -1.03
C LEU A 1005 -10.05 4.17 -1.96
N ALA A 1006 -10.95 5.14 -1.87
CA ALA A 1006 -12.17 5.16 -2.66
C ALA A 1006 -11.91 5.46 -4.14
N LEU A 1007 -10.92 6.30 -4.44
CA LEU A 1007 -10.52 6.68 -5.79
C LEU A 1007 -9.38 5.81 -6.34
N CYS A 1008 -8.78 4.95 -5.52
CA CYS A 1008 -7.59 4.16 -5.89
C CYS A 1008 -6.44 5.07 -6.41
N CYS A 1009 -6.30 6.25 -5.82
CA CYS A 1009 -5.43 7.31 -6.29
C CYS A 1009 -4.47 7.73 -5.18
N ASP A 1010 -3.21 8.02 -5.53
CA ASP A 1010 -2.25 8.58 -4.58
C ASP A 1010 -2.51 10.08 -4.44
N ILE A 1011 -3.12 10.47 -3.32
CA ILE A 1011 -3.48 11.86 -3.02
C ILE A 1011 -2.45 12.44 -2.06
N ARG A 1012 -1.67 13.42 -2.51
CA ARG A 1012 -0.51 13.93 -1.79
C ARG A 1012 -0.78 15.35 -1.31
N GLU A 1013 -0.46 15.66 -0.06
CA GLU A 1013 -0.47 17.04 0.42
C GLU A 1013 0.84 17.72 0.03
N ALA A 1014 0.74 18.99 -0.34
CA ALA A 1014 1.87 19.85 -0.64
C ALA A 1014 1.66 21.21 0.02
N TYR A 1015 2.75 21.84 0.42
CA TYR A 1015 2.73 23.17 1.00
C TYR A 1015 3.64 24.13 0.25
N GLY A 1016 3.13 25.35 0.12
CA GLY A 1016 3.88 26.52 -0.30
C GLY A 1016 2.96 27.71 -0.45
N GLN A 1017 3.56 28.81 -0.86
CA GLN A 1017 2.99 30.14 -0.93
C GLN A 1017 3.41 30.78 -2.27
N THR A 1018 2.93 31.99 -2.55
CA THR A 1018 3.32 32.65 -3.82
C THR A 1018 4.79 33.09 -3.76
N GLU A 1019 5.24 33.48 -2.57
CA GLU A 1019 6.57 33.97 -2.23
C GLU A 1019 7.66 32.89 -2.35
N ASN A 1020 7.28 31.60 -2.46
CA ASN A 1020 8.19 30.48 -2.73
C ASN A 1020 7.83 29.64 -3.98
N GLY A 1021 7.01 30.17 -4.90
CA GLY A 1021 6.71 29.46 -6.15
C GLY A 1021 5.84 28.20 -5.99
N ALA A 1022 4.95 28.16 -4.99
CA ALA A 1022 3.95 27.12 -4.69
C ALA A 1022 4.41 25.80 -4.05
N TYR A 1023 5.52 25.19 -4.48
CA TYR A 1023 5.87 23.80 -4.12
C TYR A 1023 7.11 23.72 -3.23
N ALA A 1024 6.99 24.19 -1.99
CA ALA A 1024 8.12 24.26 -1.06
C ALA A 1024 8.33 22.96 -0.27
N THR A 1025 7.26 22.25 0.07
CA THR A 1025 7.30 20.89 0.61
C THR A 1025 6.26 20.05 -0.11
N TYR A 1026 6.52 18.74 -0.21
CA TYR A 1026 5.63 17.87 -0.95
C TYR A 1026 5.73 16.41 -0.44
N MET A 1027 4.60 15.77 -0.13
CA MET A 1027 4.57 14.36 0.28
C MET A 1027 5.15 13.42 -0.78
N ILE A 1028 6.07 12.55 -0.38
CA ILE A 1028 6.71 11.60 -1.29
C ILE A 1028 5.72 10.52 -1.79
N PRO A 1029 6.02 9.84 -2.92
CA PRO A 1029 5.16 8.79 -3.46
C PRO A 1029 4.94 7.62 -2.49
N ASN A 1030 3.69 7.20 -2.33
CA ASN A 1030 3.30 6.05 -1.49
C ASN A 1030 3.73 6.17 -0.01
N ASP A 1031 3.78 7.39 0.54
CA ASP A 1031 3.89 7.57 1.98
C ASP A 1031 2.59 7.13 2.67
N ALA A 1032 2.71 6.29 3.70
CA ALA A 1032 1.57 5.79 4.44
C ALA A 1032 1.08 6.79 5.51
N ILE A 1033 1.95 7.68 5.97
CA ILE A 1033 1.68 8.65 7.05
C ILE A 1033 1.00 9.87 6.44
N LEU A 1034 -0.18 10.21 6.94
CA LEU A 1034 -1.04 11.30 6.45
C LEU A 1034 -1.13 12.45 7.45
N GLY A 1035 -1.56 13.63 7.00
CA GLY A 1035 -1.66 14.82 7.85
C GLY A 1035 -0.36 15.58 8.00
N ASN A 1036 0.52 15.45 7.00
CA ASN A 1036 1.78 16.16 6.87
C ASN A 1036 1.95 16.57 5.40
N VAL A 1037 2.85 17.52 5.13
CA VAL A 1037 3.10 18.07 3.80
C VAL A 1037 4.45 17.60 3.22
N GLY A 1038 4.97 16.47 3.72
CA GLY A 1038 6.22 15.86 3.30
C GLY A 1038 7.48 16.63 3.68
N PRO A 1039 8.64 16.24 3.11
CA PRO A 1039 9.91 16.91 3.30
C PRO A 1039 9.99 18.18 2.45
N VAL A 1040 11.01 18.99 2.72
CA VAL A 1040 11.37 20.12 1.86
C VAL A 1040 11.66 19.64 0.43
N ASN A 1041 11.18 20.40 -0.56
CA ASN A 1041 11.36 20.11 -1.97
C ASN A 1041 12.87 20.17 -2.35
N PRO A 1042 13.34 19.34 -3.30
CA PRO A 1042 14.75 19.34 -3.70
C PRO A 1042 15.27 20.73 -4.10
N GLY A 1043 16.50 21.07 -3.69
CA GLY A 1043 17.10 22.37 -3.95
C GLY A 1043 16.61 23.52 -3.05
N ILE A 1044 15.79 23.21 -2.03
CA ILE A 1044 15.36 24.18 -1.02
C ILE A 1044 15.87 23.75 0.35
N GLU A 1045 16.33 24.72 1.12
CA GLU A 1045 16.69 24.58 2.53
C GLU A 1045 15.52 25.01 3.41
N LEU A 1046 15.29 24.27 4.49
CA LEU A 1046 14.27 24.57 5.50
C LEU A 1046 14.92 24.70 6.88
N ARG A 1047 14.44 25.62 7.72
CA ARG A 1047 14.69 25.61 9.17
C ARG A 1047 13.49 26.14 9.95
N LEU A 1048 13.41 25.83 11.24
CA LEU A 1048 12.41 26.43 12.13
C LEU A 1048 13.05 27.55 12.96
N ARG A 1049 12.32 28.65 13.15
CA ARG A 1049 12.67 29.76 14.05
C ARG A 1049 11.75 29.76 15.27
N ASP A 1050 12.32 29.91 16.45
CA ASP A 1050 11.57 30.01 17.71
C ASP A 1050 10.54 31.13 17.66
N GLN A 1051 9.38 30.88 18.26
CA GLN A 1051 8.32 31.86 18.48
C GLN A 1051 7.96 31.84 19.98
N PRO A 1052 8.79 32.44 20.85
CA PRO A 1052 8.59 32.38 22.30
C PRO A 1052 7.27 32.99 22.76
N GLU A 1053 6.82 34.05 22.09
CA GLU A 1053 5.52 34.69 22.34
C GLU A 1053 4.34 33.74 22.10
N LEU A 1054 4.54 32.70 21.29
CA LEU A 1054 3.54 31.69 20.92
C LEU A 1054 3.78 30.35 21.63
N GLY A 1055 4.83 30.26 22.45
CA GLY A 1055 5.20 29.01 23.14
C GLY A 1055 5.73 27.91 22.21
N TYR A 1056 6.33 28.28 21.07
CA TYR A 1056 6.99 27.33 20.16
C TYR A 1056 8.50 27.48 20.20
N SER A 1057 9.20 26.36 20.40
CA SER A 1057 10.66 26.30 20.45
C SER A 1057 11.23 25.18 19.56
N SER A 1058 12.36 25.46 18.93
CA SER A 1058 13.18 24.51 18.19
C SER A 1058 13.71 23.38 19.07
N GLU A 1059 13.65 23.52 20.39
CA GLU A 1059 14.04 22.48 21.36
C GLU A 1059 12.85 21.67 21.91
N ASP A 1060 11.61 21.98 21.47
CA ASP A 1060 10.41 21.29 21.93
C ASP A 1060 10.48 19.77 21.73
N LYS A 1061 9.82 19.03 22.63
CA LYS A 1061 9.71 17.57 22.62
C LYS A 1061 8.25 17.13 22.58
N PRO A 1062 7.90 16.02 21.89
CA PRO A 1062 8.81 15.11 21.19
C PRO A 1062 9.44 15.68 19.91
N TYR A 1063 8.89 16.76 19.35
CA TYR A 1063 9.28 17.31 18.06
C TYR A 1063 9.54 18.81 18.12
N PRO A 1064 10.56 19.33 17.40
CA PRO A 1064 10.83 20.76 17.32
C PRO A 1064 9.67 21.51 16.64
N ARG A 1065 9.36 22.71 17.13
CA ARG A 1065 8.29 23.56 16.60
C ARG A 1065 8.77 24.99 16.42
N GLY A 1066 8.28 25.68 15.41
CA GLY A 1066 8.63 27.08 15.17
C GLY A 1066 8.14 27.56 13.83
N GLU A 1067 8.36 28.84 13.53
CA GLU A 1067 8.06 29.39 12.21
C GLU A 1067 8.93 28.74 11.14
N ILE A 1068 8.33 28.34 10.03
CA ILE A 1068 9.04 27.72 8.91
C ILE A 1068 9.75 28.82 8.11
N LEU A 1069 11.04 28.63 7.86
CA LEU A 1069 11.84 29.47 6.99
C LEU A 1069 12.34 28.65 5.81
N PHE A 1070 12.26 29.21 4.60
CA PHE A 1070 12.83 28.61 3.39
C PHE A 1070 13.96 29.45 2.82
N ARG A 1071 14.94 28.80 2.20
CA ARG A 1071 15.99 29.46 1.41
C ARG A 1071 16.33 28.62 0.19
N GLY A 1072 16.64 29.26 -0.92
CA GLY A 1072 17.06 28.59 -2.16
C GLY A 1072 16.41 29.20 -3.39
N ASP A 1073 16.53 28.52 -4.52
CA ASP A 1073 16.11 28.99 -5.86
C ASP A 1073 14.59 29.26 -5.98
N ALA A 1074 13.78 28.70 -5.08
CA ALA A 1074 12.34 28.89 -5.06
C ALA A 1074 11.90 30.20 -4.37
N VAL A 1075 12.78 30.91 -3.65
CA VAL A 1075 12.42 32.14 -2.91
C VAL A 1075 12.36 33.35 -3.85
N PHE A 1076 11.27 34.11 -3.77
CA PHE A 1076 11.08 35.33 -4.56
C PHE A 1076 12.09 36.45 -4.24
N PRO A 1077 12.39 37.34 -5.19
CA PRO A 1077 13.23 38.51 -4.93
C PRO A 1077 12.50 39.60 -4.12
N GLY A 1078 11.17 39.56 -4.06
CA GLY A 1078 10.34 40.51 -3.30
C GLY A 1078 9.02 40.86 -3.97
N TYR A 1079 8.36 41.89 -3.44
CA TYR A 1079 7.15 42.46 -4.02
C TYR A 1079 7.49 43.65 -4.92
N ALA A 1080 6.96 43.66 -6.14
CA ALA A 1080 7.13 44.77 -7.06
C ALA A 1080 6.47 46.03 -6.48
N GLY A 1081 7.22 47.13 -6.39
CA GLY A 1081 6.74 48.41 -5.86
C GLY A 1081 6.60 48.51 -4.34
N ASP A 1082 6.99 47.48 -3.57
CA ASP A 1082 6.82 47.47 -2.10
C ASP A 1082 8.07 46.94 -1.36
N PRO A 1083 9.12 47.78 -1.21
CA PRO A 1083 10.35 47.41 -0.52
C PRO A 1083 10.14 47.19 0.99
N ALA A 1084 9.17 47.88 1.60
CA ALA A 1084 8.88 47.75 3.03
C ALA A 1084 8.32 46.35 3.34
N LYS A 1085 7.32 45.88 2.59
CA LYS A 1085 6.82 44.50 2.74
C LYS A 1085 7.83 43.45 2.32
N THR A 1086 8.70 43.77 1.36
CA THR A 1086 9.81 42.88 0.99
C THR A 1086 10.77 42.67 2.15
N ALA A 1087 11.21 43.74 2.81
CA ALA A 1087 12.09 43.67 3.98
C ALA A 1087 11.42 42.99 5.20
N GLU A 1088 10.10 43.12 5.35
CA GLU A 1088 9.34 42.40 6.39
C GLU A 1088 9.30 40.88 6.14
N THR A 1089 9.38 40.45 4.88
CA THR A 1089 9.15 39.05 4.47
C THR A 1089 10.46 38.27 4.25
N LEU A 1090 11.57 38.96 4.00
CA LEU A 1090 12.88 38.36 3.74
C LEU A 1090 13.87 38.69 4.86
N LEU A 1091 14.47 37.65 5.45
CA LEU A 1091 15.55 37.77 6.42
C LEU A 1091 16.90 37.48 5.74
N PRO A 1092 17.87 38.41 5.73
CA PRO A 1092 19.19 38.15 5.19
C PRO A 1092 19.90 36.96 5.85
N GLY A 1093 20.47 36.05 5.04
CA GLY A 1093 21.30 34.95 5.55
C GLY A 1093 22.69 35.43 5.94
N ALA A 1094 23.14 35.11 7.16
CA ALA A 1094 24.45 35.53 7.67
C ALA A 1094 25.65 34.84 6.97
N ASP A 1095 25.40 33.73 6.29
CA ASP A 1095 26.39 32.89 5.60
C ASP A 1095 26.54 33.23 4.11
N GLY A 1096 25.89 34.29 3.63
CA GLY A 1096 25.95 34.73 2.24
C GLY A 1096 25.24 33.83 1.22
N ARG A 1097 24.51 32.79 1.66
CA ARG A 1097 23.80 31.83 0.78
C ARG A 1097 22.41 32.30 0.32
N GLY A 1098 22.12 33.59 0.46
CA GLY A 1098 20.83 34.19 0.10
C GLY A 1098 19.89 34.42 1.29
N ASN A 1099 18.71 34.96 0.98
CA ASN A 1099 17.73 35.35 1.98
C ASN A 1099 16.83 34.18 2.40
N TRP A 1100 16.48 34.16 3.69
CA TRP A 1100 15.43 33.31 4.23
C TRP A 1100 14.07 33.97 4.02
N LEU A 1101 13.13 33.26 3.41
CA LEU A 1101 11.73 33.60 3.41
C LEU A 1101 11.13 33.30 4.79
N LEU A 1102 10.58 34.34 5.43
CA LEU A 1102 9.76 34.22 6.63
C LEU A 1102 8.33 33.87 6.20
N THR A 1103 7.93 32.61 6.35
CA THR A 1103 6.63 32.14 5.82
C THR A 1103 5.43 32.68 6.60
N GLY A 1104 5.63 33.07 7.86
CA GLY A 1104 4.55 33.37 8.79
C GLY A 1104 3.69 32.16 9.18
N ASP A 1105 4.06 30.94 8.78
CA ASP A 1105 3.41 29.68 9.14
C ASP A 1105 4.29 28.92 10.16
N VAL A 1106 3.68 28.33 11.18
CA VAL A 1106 4.38 27.53 12.21
C VAL A 1106 4.31 26.06 11.81
N GLY A 1107 5.48 25.42 11.82
CA GLY A 1107 5.66 24.01 11.49
C GLY A 1107 6.15 23.19 12.67
N GLN A 1108 5.97 21.88 12.56
CA GLN A 1108 6.59 20.86 13.38
C GLN A 1108 7.28 19.84 12.45
N ILE A 1109 8.46 19.37 12.82
CA ILE A 1109 9.18 18.33 12.06
C ILE A 1109 9.25 17.05 12.89
N ASP A 1110 8.69 15.96 12.38
CA ASP A 1110 8.68 14.67 13.07
C ASP A 1110 9.99 13.87 12.87
N GLU A 1111 10.07 12.68 13.47
CA GLU A 1111 11.24 11.80 13.41
C GLU A 1111 11.56 11.29 12.00
N TYR A 1112 10.57 11.29 11.09
CA TYR A 1112 10.72 10.85 9.71
C TYR A 1112 11.15 12.00 8.78
N GLY A 1113 11.17 13.24 9.28
CA GLY A 1113 11.42 14.43 8.47
C GLY A 1113 10.18 14.92 7.72
N HIS A 1114 8.97 14.63 8.20
CA HIS A 1114 7.77 15.27 7.66
C HIS A 1114 7.57 16.65 8.29
N VAL A 1115 7.24 17.62 7.44
CA VAL A 1115 6.77 18.92 7.91
C VAL A 1115 5.26 18.85 8.13
N LYS A 1116 4.80 19.30 9.30
CA LYS A 1116 3.37 19.48 9.61
C LYS A 1116 3.11 20.95 9.90
N ILE A 1117 2.18 21.56 9.17
CA ILE A 1117 1.73 22.93 9.44
C ILE A 1117 0.77 22.88 10.63
N ILE A 1118 1.09 23.61 11.69
CA ILE A 1118 0.35 23.57 12.96
C ILE A 1118 -0.29 24.90 13.34
N ASP A 1119 0.25 26.04 12.88
CA ASP A 1119 -0.30 27.36 13.20
C ASP A 1119 0.14 28.45 12.20
N ARG A 1120 -0.30 29.69 12.42
CA ARG A 1120 0.15 30.91 11.74
C ARG A 1120 0.53 31.98 12.74
N VAL A 1121 1.70 32.57 12.56
CA VAL A 1121 2.27 33.59 13.45
C VAL A 1121 1.33 34.79 13.64
N LYS A 1122 0.55 35.15 12.61
CA LYS A 1122 -0.29 36.37 12.59
C LYS A 1122 -1.81 36.13 12.76
N ASN A 1123 -2.29 34.90 12.89
CA ASN A 1123 -3.75 34.60 12.96
C ASN A 1123 -4.23 34.16 14.36
N LEU A 1124 -3.52 34.56 15.40
CA LEU A 1124 -3.90 34.28 16.78
C LEU A 1124 -4.86 35.36 17.30
N ILE A 1125 -5.93 34.92 17.95
CA ILE A 1125 -6.81 35.82 18.70
C ILE A 1125 -6.45 35.72 20.17
N LYS A 1126 -6.10 36.87 20.77
CA LYS A 1126 -5.98 37.00 22.21
C LYS A 1126 -7.36 37.23 22.80
N LEU A 1127 -7.77 36.40 23.74
CA LEU A 1127 -9.02 36.57 24.50
C LEU A 1127 -8.75 37.35 25.81
N ALA A 1128 -9.82 37.75 26.52
CA ALA A 1128 -9.72 38.67 27.67
C ALA A 1128 -8.86 38.20 28.86
N GLN A 1129 -8.62 36.90 28.97
CA GLN A 1129 -7.80 36.25 30.00
C GLN A 1129 -6.30 36.27 29.65
N GLY A 1130 -5.95 36.75 28.45
CA GLY A 1130 -4.57 36.88 28.00
C GLY A 1130 -4.06 35.70 27.16
N GLU A 1131 -4.85 34.63 27.04
CA GLU A 1131 -4.51 33.43 26.27
C GLU A 1131 -4.77 33.63 24.78
N TYR A 1132 -3.91 33.04 23.95
CA TYR A 1132 -4.03 33.07 22.50
C TYR A 1132 -4.72 31.83 21.97
N VAL A 1133 -5.60 32.00 20.98
CA VAL A 1133 -6.28 30.92 20.27
C VAL A 1133 -5.97 30.97 18.78
N ALA A 1134 -5.47 29.86 18.25
CA ALA A 1134 -5.24 29.60 16.83
C ALA A 1134 -6.56 29.40 16.10
N ILE A 1135 -7.22 30.51 15.72
CA ILE A 1135 -8.62 30.45 15.29
C ILE A 1135 -8.83 29.61 14.02
N GLU A 1136 -7.88 29.61 13.09
CA GLU A 1136 -7.96 28.80 11.87
C GLU A 1136 -7.86 27.30 12.17
N ARG A 1137 -7.04 26.89 13.14
CA ARG A 1137 -7.00 25.49 13.60
C ARG A 1137 -8.36 25.07 14.14
N VAL A 1138 -8.98 25.93 14.96
CA VAL A 1138 -10.28 25.67 15.57
C VAL A 1138 -11.40 25.63 14.53
N GLU A 1139 -11.41 26.59 13.60
CA GLU A 1139 -12.35 26.61 12.46
C GLU A 1139 -12.21 25.38 11.58
N ASN A 1140 -10.99 24.92 11.29
CA ASN A 1140 -10.78 23.70 10.52
C ASN A 1140 -11.34 22.47 11.23
N VAL A 1141 -11.25 22.39 12.56
CA VAL A 1141 -11.86 21.32 13.35
C VAL A 1141 -13.39 21.38 13.22
N PHE A 1142 -14.01 22.54 13.46
CA PHE A 1142 -15.47 22.64 13.41
C PHE A 1142 -16.04 22.56 11.99
N GLY A 1143 -15.38 23.17 11.01
CA GLY A 1143 -15.70 23.07 9.58
C GLY A 1143 -15.54 21.66 9.02
N SER A 1144 -14.98 20.72 9.79
CA SER A 1144 -14.93 19.32 9.43
C SER A 1144 -16.22 18.54 9.70
N HIS A 1145 -17.20 19.18 10.36
CA HIS A 1145 -18.51 18.59 10.57
C HIS A 1145 -19.31 18.52 9.25
N PRO A 1146 -19.99 17.41 8.92
CA PRO A 1146 -20.71 17.27 7.64
C PRO A 1146 -21.79 18.33 7.40
N ILE A 1147 -22.36 18.90 8.46
CA ILE A 1147 -23.35 19.99 8.35
C ILE A 1147 -22.67 21.31 7.95
N ALA A 1148 -21.41 21.55 8.27
CA ALA A 1148 -20.77 22.84 8.04
C ALA A 1148 -20.29 22.98 6.59
N GLN A 1149 -20.94 23.85 5.81
CA GLN A 1149 -20.45 24.30 4.51
C GLN A 1149 -19.35 25.36 4.68
N GLN A 1150 -19.58 26.32 5.57
CA GLN A 1150 -18.60 27.32 5.99
C GLN A 1150 -18.68 27.50 7.51
N MET A 1151 -17.52 27.70 8.12
CA MET A 1151 -17.40 27.95 9.55
C MET A 1151 -16.52 29.18 9.74
N TRP A 1152 -17.04 30.18 10.44
CA TRP A 1152 -16.26 31.34 10.84
C TRP A 1152 -16.37 31.51 12.34
N LEU A 1153 -15.22 31.43 13.02
CA LEU A 1153 -15.13 31.76 14.42
C LEU A 1153 -14.67 33.20 14.56
N TYR A 1154 -15.18 33.82 15.60
CA TYR A 1154 -14.80 35.14 16.04
C TYR A 1154 -14.45 35.12 17.52
N GLY A 1155 -13.39 35.85 17.86
CA GLY A 1155 -12.98 36.10 19.22
C GLY A 1155 -12.71 37.58 19.39
N ASP A 1156 -13.37 38.19 20.36
CA ASP A 1156 -13.12 39.56 20.78
C ASP A 1156 -12.12 39.54 21.95
N SER A 1157 -11.10 40.41 21.89
CA SER A 1157 -10.09 40.50 22.96
C SER A 1157 -10.64 40.99 24.30
N PHE A 1158 -11.84 41.55 24.34
CA PHE A 1158 -12.56 41.90 25.56
C PHE A 1158 -13.49 40.78 26.07
N GLN A 1159 -13.62 39.68 25.32
CA GLN A 1159 -14.49 38.56 25.69
C GLN A 1159 -13.69 37.33 26.12
N PRO A 1160 -14.18 36.52 27.07
CA PRO A 1160 -13.44 35.38 27.59
C PRO A 1160 -13.60 34.10 26.74
N HIS A 1161 -14.34 34.14 25.63
CA HIS A 1161 -14.71 32.96 24.85
C HIS A 1161 -14.95 33.27 23.36
N LEU A 1162 -14.97 32.21 22.55
CA LEU A 1162 -15.24 32.26 21.11
C LEU A 1162 -16.73 32.12 20.79
N VAL A 1163 -17.16 32.77 19.71
CA VAL A 1163 -18.48 32.61 19.09
C VAL A 1163 -18.31 32.21 17.63
N ALA A 1164 -19.33 31.60 17.02
CA ALA A 1164 -19.25 31.10 15.66
C ALA A 1164 -20.48 31.44 14.81
N ILE A 1165 -20.26 31.64 13.52
CA ILE A 1165 -21.30 31.67 12.50
C ILE A 1165 -21.05 30.48 11.56
N CYS A 1166 -22.06 29.61 11.43
CA CYS A 1166 -22.03 28.46 10.55
C CYS A 1166 -22.98 28.65 9.37
N VAL A 1167 -22.47 28.46 8.17
CA VAL A 1167 -23.29 28.27 6.97
C VAL A 1167 -23.42 26.77 6.75
N PRO A 1168 -24.64 26.19 6.75
CA PRO A 1168 -24.79 24.76 6.66
C PRO A 1168 -24.95 24.26 5.21
N GLU A 1169 -24.51 23.02 4.95
CA GLU A 1169 -24.89 22.29 3.73
C GLU A 1169 -26.38 21.90 3.81
N HIS A 1170 -27.15 22.18 2.75
CA HIS A 1170 -28.62 22.09 2.79
C HIS A 1170 -29.13 20.67 3.12
N GLU A 1171 -28.54 19.64 2.50
CA GLU A 1171 -29.00 18.25 2.65
C GLU A 1171 -28.77 17.66 4.05
N PRO A 1172 -27.53 17.66 4.60
CA PRO A 1172 -27.30 17.18 5.96
C PRO A 1172 -27.99 18.05 7.02
N PHE A 1173 -28.12 19.36 6.79
CA PHE A 1173 -28.85 20.24 7.71
C PHE A 1173 -30.36 19.99 7.72
N ALA A 1174 -30.98 19.78 6.55
CA ALA A 1174 -32.39 19.42 6.47
C ALA A 1174 -32.68 18.14 7.27
N GLN A 1175 -31.82 17.14 7.14
CA GLN A 1175 -31.96 15.88 7.87
C GLN A 1175 -31.78 16.07 9.38
N PHE A 1176 -30.77 16.86 9.79
CA PHE A 1176 -30.54 17.20 11.19
C PHE A 1176 -31.71 17.96 11.81
N ALA A 1177 -32.13 19.06 11.18
CA ALA A 1177 -33.25 19.88 11.61
C ALA A 1177 -34.55 19.07 11.67
N SER A 1178 -34.77 18.16 10.71
CA SER A 1178 -35.95 17.29 10.70
C SER A 1178 -36.02 16.39 11.93
N ASN A 1179 -34.87 15.84 12.34
CA ASN A 1179 -34.77 14.98 13.51
C ASN A 1179 -35.00 15.76 14.81
N VAL A 1180 -34.41 16.96 14.93
CA VAL A 1180 -34.55 17.81 16.12
C VAL A 1180 -35.98 18.30 16.28
N LEU A 1181 -36.60 18.79 15.20
CA LEU A 1181 -37.94 19.36 15.21
C LEU A 1181 -39.06 18.31 15.08
N ARG A 1182 -38.71 17.04 14.80
CA ARG A 1182 -39.67 15.96 14.48
C ARG A 1182 -40.64 16.34 13.35
N LYS A 1183 -40.16 17.13 12.38
CA LYS A 1183 -40.90 17.62 11.22
C LYS A 1183 -40.07 17.36 9.98
N GLN A 1184 -40.66 16.82 8.91
CA GLN A 1184 -39.91 16.57 7.68
C GLN A 1184 -39.64 17.90 6.95
N ILE A 1185 -38.35 18.21 6.75
CA ILE A 1185 -37.87 19.39 6.01
C ILE A 1185 -37.16 18.88 4.75
N ALA A 1186 -37.58 19.36 3.58
CA ALA A 1186 -36.93 19.02 2.32
C ALA A 1186 -35.65 19.85 2.12
N PRO A 1187 -34.54 19.29 1.61
CA PRO A 1187 -33.31 20.03 1.32
C PRO A 1187 -33.48 21.18 0.30
N THR A 1188 -34.53 21.14 -0.51
CA THR A 1188 -34.84 22.16 -1.53
C THR A 1188 -35.75 23.27 -1.01
N ASP A 1189 -36.31 23.15 0.19
CA ASP A 1189 -37.19 24.15 0.78
C ASP A 1189 -36.39 25.19 1.58
N LEU A 1190 -35.92 26.22 0.88
CA LEU A 1190 -35.10 27.28 1.47
C LEU A 1190 -35.81 28.06 2.58
N ASN A 1191 -37.14 28.17 2.53
CA ASN A 1191 -37.90 28.89 3.57
C ASN A 1191 -37.94 28.07 4.85
N ALA A 1192 -38.27 26.78 4.76
CA ALA A 1192 -38.26 25.88 5.91
C ALA A 1192 -36.88 25.74 6.54
N LEU A 1193 -35.81 25.72 5.73
CA LEU A 1193 -34.43 25.72 6.23
C LEU A 1193 -34.07 27.02 6.95
N ASN A 1194 -34.48 28.17 6.41
CA ASN A 1194 -34.28 29.47 7.05
C ASN A 1194 -35.02 29.59 8.40
N GLU A 1195 -36.24 29.05 8.50
CA GLU A 1195 -36.97 28.99 9.77
C GLU A 1195 -36.28 28.07 10.78
N ALA A 1196 -35.83 26.89 10.34
CA ALA A 1196 -35.10 25.95 11.18
C ALA A 1196 -33.76 26.52 11.68
N ALA A 1197 -33.05 27.28 10.85
CA ALA A 1197 -31.79 27.94 11.20
C ALA A 1197 -31.94 29.00 12.32
N LYS A 1198 -33.15 29.54 12.51
CA LYS A 1198 -33.48 30.52 13.56
C LYS A 1198 -34.10 29.88 14.81
N ASN A 1199 -34.30 28.56 14.83
CA ASN A 1199 -34.95 27.88 15.94
C ASN A 1199 -33.93 27.55 17.05
N ASP A 1200 -34.19 28.00 18.28
CA ASP A 1200 -33.28 27.83 19.41
C ASP A 1200 -32.92 26.36 19.70
N ALA A 1201 -33.87 25.44 19.56
CA ALA A 1201 -33.62 24.02 19.79
C ALA A 1201 -32.66 23.42 18.74
N VAL A 1202 -32.76 23.87 17.48
CA VAL A 1202 -31.87 23.45 16.40
C VAL A 1202 -30.48 24.03 16.59
N ILE A 1203 -30.38 25.32 16.95
CA ILE A 1203 -29.10 26.00 17.22
C ILE A 1203 -28.38 25.33 18.40
N GLU A 1204 -29.09 25.09 19.51
CA GLU A 1204 -28.50 24.44 20.68
C GLU A 1204 -28.05 23.01 20.38
N ALA A 1205 -28.87 22.23 19.68
CA ALA A 1205 -28.52 20.86 19.31
C ALA A 1205 -27.27 20.83 18.42
N LEU A 1206 -27.17 21.74 17.44
CA LEU A 1206 -26.02 21.81 16.55
C LEU A 1206 -24.76 22.30 17.28
N LEU A 1207 -24.89 23.29 18.18
CA LEU A 1207 -23.81 23.74 19.05
C LEU A 1207 -23.26 22.59 19.91
N ARG A 1208 -24.13 21.71 20.45
CA ARG A 1208 -23.71 20.51 21.19
C ARG A 1208 -22.91 19.55 20.31
N GLU A 1209 -23.31 19.33 19.05
CA GLU A 1209 -22.55 18.48 18.12
C GLU A 1209 -21.16 19.05 17.83
N PHE A 1210 -21.06 20.37 17.61
CA PHE A 1210 -19.76 21.03 17.44
C PHE A 1210 -18.89 20.91 18.69
N ILE A 1211 -19.41 21.17 19.89
CA ILE A 1211 -18.66 21.02 21.14
C ILE A 1211 -18.19 19.57 21.33
N ALA A 1212 -19.05 18.58 21.05
CA ALA A 1212 -18.70 17.18 21.12
C ALA A 1212 -17.58 16.82 20.12
N LEU A 1213 -17.64 17.37 18.89
CA LEU A 1213 -16.59 17.23 17.89
C LEU A 1213 -15.28 17.84 18.38
N GLY A 1214 -15.29 19.06 18.89
CA GLY A 1214 -14.11 19.74 19.42
C GLY A 1214 -13.45 18.94 20.53
N LYS A 1215 -14.22 18.43 21.49
CA LYS A 1215 -13.71 17.58 22.58
C LYS A 1215 -13.08 16.28 22.06
N ARG A 1216 -13.71 15.60 21.10
CA ARG A 1216 -13.14 14.39 20.47
C ARG A 1216 -11.82 14.67 19.74
N GLN A 1217 -11.68 15.86 19.18
CA GLN A 1217 -10.50 16.31 18.43
C GLN A 1217 -9.46 17.02 19.32
N GLY A 1218 -9.62 16.98 20.65
CA GLY A 1218 -8.65 17.49 21.61
C GLY A 1218 -8.60 19.02 21.72
N LEU A 1219 -9.67 19.74 21.34
CA LEU A 1219 -9.75 21.19 21.57
C LEU A 1219 -9.95 21.50 23.06
N GLY A 1220 -9.09 22.38 23.58
CA GLY A 1220 -9.13 22.88 24.95
C GLY A 1220 -10.37 23.74 25.22
N THR A 1221 -10.63 24.05 26.50
CA THR A 1221 -11.85 24.78 26.92
C THR A 1221 -11.99 26.18 26.32
N LEU A 1222 -10.87 26.85 26.07
CA LEU A 1222 -10.81 28.18 25.43
C LEU A 1222 -10.98 28.13 23.91
N GLU A 1223 -10.70 26.98 23.29
CA GLU A 1223 -10.86 26.73 21.86
C GLU A 1223 -12.31 26.32 21.51
N GLN A 1224 -13.18 26.11 22.50
CA GLN A 1224 -14.59 25.75 22.27
C GLN A 1224 -15.44 27.00 22.03
N MET A 1225 -16.21 27.00 20.93
CA MET A 1225 -17.27 28.00 20.73
C MET A 1225 -18.32 27.89 21.83
N ARG A 1226 -18.83 29.03 22.32
CA ARG A 1226 -19.85 29.09 23.39
C ARG A 1226 -21.20 29.59 22.91
N ALA A 1227 -21.27 30.13 21.71
CA ALA A 1227 -22.50 30.51 21.03
C ALA A 1227 -22.36 30.28 19.52
N LEU A 1228 -23.48 29.98 18.86
CA LEU A 1228 -23.55 29.66 17.44
C LEU A 1228 -24.71 30.40 16.80
N GLN A 1229 -24.49 30.95 15.61
CA GLN A 1229 -25.53 31.41 14.71
C GLN A 1229 -25.49 30.59 13.42
N ILE A 1230 -26.66 30.18 12.92
CA ILE A 1230 -26.79 29.47 11.66
C ILE A 1230 -27.27 30.47 10.61
N ARG A 1231 -26.54 30.57 9.50
CA ARG A 1231 -26.85 31.47 8.38
C ARG A 1231 -27.03 30.65 7.10
N MET A 1232 -28.17 30.76 6.44
CA MET A 1232 -28.39 30.05 5.15
C MET A 1232 -27.75 30.77 3.95
N ASP A 1233 -27.48 32.06 4.07
CA ASP A 1233 -26.79 32.83 3.04
C ASP A 1233 -25.25 32.66 3.16
N PRO A 1234 -24.57 32.04 2.19
CA PRO A 1234 -23.15 31.73 2.28
C PRO A 1234 -22.27 32.98 2.23
N PHE A 1235 -21.09 32.91 2.85
CA PHE A 1235 -20.04 33.89 2.62
C PHE A 1235 -19.59 33.79 1.16
N SER A 1236 -19.49 34.92 0.47
CA SER A 1236 -19.09 34.99 -0.93
C SER A 1236 -18.20 36.20 -1.18
N THR A 1237 -17.61 36.26 -2.38
CA THR A 1237 -16.94 37.47 -2.84
C THR A 1237 -17.94 38.58 -3.14
N GLU A 1238 -19.13 38.21 -3.63
CA GLU A 1238 -20.21 39.13 -4.02
C GLU A 1238 -20.77 39.91 -2.83
N ASN A 1239 -20.94 39.25 -1.68
CA ASN A 1239 -21.37 39.91 -0.44
C ASN A 1239 -20.20 40.52 0.37
N GLY A 1240 -18.98 40.52 -0.20
CA GLY A 1240 -17.81 41.15 0.39
C GLY A 1240 -17.20 40.41 1.59
N LEU A 1241 -17.72 39.24 1.99
CA LEU A 1241 -17.26 38.50 3.17
C LEU A 1241 -16.05 37.58 2.89
N MET A 1242 -15.82 37.22 1.62
CA MET A 1242 -14.69 36.38 1.21
C MET A 1242 -13.70 37.09 0.29
N THR A 1243 -12.46 36.61 0.32
CA THR A 1243 -11.46 36.87 -0.71
C THR A 1243 -11.78 36.04 -1.97
N PRO A 1244 -11.26 36.47 -3.12
CA PRO A 1244 -11.23 35.72 -4.37
C PRO A 1244 -10.71 34.29 -4.29
N THR A 1245 -9.81 34.04 -3.35
CA THR A 1245 -9.25 32.72 -3.02
C THR A 1245 -10.10 31.95 -2.00
N MET A 1246 -11.34 32.36 -1.77
CA MET A 1246 -12.31 31.73 -0.87
C MET A 1246 -11.81 31.65 0.59
N LYS A 1247 -11.14 32.70 1.07
CA LYS A 1247 -10.82 32.89 2.50
C LYS A 1247 -11.72 33.98 3.10
N VAL A 1248 -12.11 33.86 4.37
CA VAL A 1248 -12.93 34.90 5.03
C VAL A 1248 -12.11 36.17 5.25
N LYS A 1249 -12.64 37.33 4.84
CA LYS A 1249 -12.06 38.66 5.12
C LYS A 1249 -12.36 39.07 6.57
N ARG A 1250 -11.72 38.42 7.55
CA ARG A 1250 -12.08 38.49 8.98
C ARG A 1250 -12.42 39.89 9.51
N GLN A 1251 -11.60 40.90 9.19
CA GLN A 1251 -11.83 42.28 9.65
C GLN A 1251 -13.07 42.92 9.01
N GLU A 1252 -13.25 42.76 7.69
CA GLU A 1252 -14.43 43.27 6.99
C GLU A 1252 -15.69 42.48 7.36
N ALA A 1253 -15.58 41.16 7.53
CA ALA A 1253 -16.66 40.33 8.04
C ALA A 1253 -17.08 40.77 9.44
N ALA A 1254 -16.14 41.08 10.34
CA ALA A 1254 -16.45 41.60 11.68
C ALA A 1254 -17.13 42.98 11.64
N LYS A 1255 -16.81 43.83 10.66
CA LYS A 1255 -17.49 45.12 10.46
C LYS A 1255 -18.91 44.92 9.91
N LEU A 1256 -19.07 44.11 8.85
CA LEU A 1256 -20.33 43.88 8.17
C LEU A 1256 -21.33 43.09 9.04
N LEU A 1257 -20.82 42.15 9.83
CA LEU A 1257 -21.61 41.28 10.72
C LEU A 1257 -21.54 41.73 12.19
N LYS A 1258 -21.19 42.99 12.44
CA LYS A 1258 -21.03 43.52 13.81
C LYS A 1258 -22.28 43.29 14.67
N GLY A 1259 -23.48 43.53 14.10
CA GLY A 1259 -24.74 43.32 14.82
C GLY A 1259 -24.99 41.85 15.19
N ASP A 1260 -24.64 40.92 14.31
CA ASP A 1260 -24.73 39.47 14.56
C ASP A 1260 -23.78 39.04 15.69
N LEU A 1261 -22.54 39.54 15.66
CA LEU A 1261 -21.52 39.25 16.69
C LEU A 1261 -21.91 39.82 18.06
N GLU A 1262 -22.47 41.03 18.10
CA GLU A 1262 -22.97 41.63 19.34
C GLU A 1262 -24.13 40.84 19.94
N LEU A 1263 -25.02 40.28 19.10
CA LEU A 1263 -26.09 39.39 19.55
C LEU A 1263 -25.52 38.08 20.11
N LEU A 1264 -24.56 37.47 19.42
CA LEU A 1264 -23.91 36.25 19.88
C LEU A 1264 -23.24 36.40 21.26
N TYR A 1265 -22.56 37.51 21.50
CA TYR A 1265 -21.93 37.77 22.81
C TYR A 1265 -22.91 38.16 23.93
N LYS A 1266 -24.17 38.50 23.60
CA LYS A 1266 -25.24 38.68 24.60
C LYS A 1266 -25.84 37.36 25.06
N ILE A 1267 -25.67 36.27 24.29
CA ILE A 1267 -26.13 34.94 24.68
C ILE A 1267 -25.26 34.44 25.83
N ALA A 1268 -25.90 33.90 26.88
CA ALA A 1268 -25.18 33.31 27.99
C ALA A 1268 -24.25 32.19 27.48
N PRO A 1269 -22.94 32.20 27.81
CA PRO A 1269 -21.99 31.24 27.27
C PRO A 1269 -22.41 29.80 27.59
N TYR A 1270 -22.47 28.96 26.56
CA TYR A 1270 -22.90 27.57 26.74
C TYR A 1270 -21.99 26.82 27.72
N ASP A 1271 -22.59 26.05 28.63
CA ASP A 1271 -21.86 25.25 29.61
C ASP A 1271 -21.31 23.98 28.98
N LEU A 1272 -19.98 23.94 28.81
CA LEU A 1272 -19.28 22.80 28.21
C LEU A 1272 -19.47 21.50 28.98
N ASN A 1273 -19.78 21.54 30.28
CA ASN A 1273 -19.97 20.33 31.10
C ASN A 1273 -21.24 19.56 30.74
N LYS A 1274 -22.21 20.22 30.10
CA LYS A 1274 -23.44 19.59 29.60
C LYS A 1274 -23.21 18.61 28.44
N VAL A 1275 -22.03 18.65 27.82
CA VAL A 1275 -21.65 17.76 26.71
C VAL A 1275 -20.61 16.76 27.21
N GLN A 1276 -21.05 15.54 27.53
CA GLN A 1276 -20.13 14.44 27.86
C GLN A 1276 -19.80 13.63 26.62
N VAL A 1277 -18.55 13.22 26.50
CA VAL A 1277 -18.06 12.36 25.41
C VAL A 1277 -17.44 11.13 26.04
N SER A 1278 -17.90 9.93 25.66
CA SER A 1278 -17.26 8.68 26.11
C SER A 1278 -15.83 8.62 25.56
N LYS A 1279 -14.84 8.34 26.41
CA LYS A 1279 -13.49 7.99 25.93
C LYS A 1279 -13.62 6.73 25.07
N ALA A 1280 -13.39 6.88 23.77
CA ALA A 1280 -13.34 5.78 22.81
C ALA A 1280 -11.94 5.15 22.82
#